data_AF-A0A928MZ10-F1
#
_entry.id   AF-A0A928MZ10-F1
#
_cell.length_a   1.000
_cell.length_b   1.000
_cell.length_c   1.000
_cell.angle_alpha   90.00
_cell.angle_beta   90.00
_cell.angle_gamma   90.00
#
_symmetry.space_group_name_H-M   'P 1'
#
loop_
_entity.id
_entity.type
_entity.pdbx_description
1 polymer ?
#
loop_
_entity_poly.entity_id
_entity_poly.type
_entity_poly.pdbx_seq_one_letter_code
_entity_poly.pdbx_strand_id
1 'polypeptide(L)'
;MKRILSLLICLTLIASSVSFVTLASDSQHWAYETVKSLVDEGIVSGDSFGNLNLDKSITRAEFIKTLNKYFGFTKRADSNFSDVGADKWYYDELLIAKGEGYIKGDASGNANPDSPITRAEVAVTVARILKLADGVLPAFSDADLIPEWARGAIGALCEKGVIKGYEDGSFRASNQVTRGEAFVIVKRNEKPASEDAKPEENISGEGINTNVYIPPASTGSSGGGGGGGGGGSAPVQNLKATVSPRYFDEKTFSLEFVATNASAYTVKIIADGNTKEEALTLSSEKGTYKYADLTSLITGLISTYGNGLDCDIYIRAIGRPGYASTDFVKVGSVFAELDIPEIEGVTIAYNPSTDNYDLSWTVNPELNGYKVSLFTDAELTTLETSYETTDGTYTIDMSSFDNLDKFYVAVTAIKDGVYANVKKSEGIITKGFGGGEGTDENPYLIYSNTQFANIGAYPAASFKQMADITDQVPVTQPATPLDVEFKGSYDGNGKKLYVTLSTDVATTDSATGFGLFPLINSATVKNINLYGTVAGRGNVGGIVGRGTGKCTIENINNYATVSSSTGFCGGIAGRIYDGDTTGTTIKNCINHAYVKSFGYVGGIIGVTNDKNSVIYCGNYGEIDSTLPADRGNGYAGGIVGNTYGNVSLSYNFGKIVSHKYAGGIAGNMAKPDFIISDCFNAGEIDGEEQSAAIICSQGANNPIIKNSYNVNKALKLFEGEATATYTNCYNLNSSDTAAGITVKTAAQLSELEINDNFTIYSENEENTDYNSGYRYPQLSGALVLKDFVYNDNNFKMSIVALEYDKNEDKWYVTINPSIKNVTKYVLSLTGATDTVITAFNSDNKYEIEDIPEGSVTVSLKGYGEGGSLLETAEDLVCDFTFSGGTGTADSPYIITNAVQFKKAFSSADYISKSFLLTGFDEEALVLTDYKPFNQAFKGTLIGGNMENGSIVEVMQKIDITLNLSNTDHIDRYQGAIFHKLDGATVKNIALYGTLNSNQDITNTSYTGGLVGHLGNSSTLENIENRMIINSVQDYAVAGLVGSAGGGTNVIKNCRNYGSVTGKKNAAGIIGDKFRTTMLNCYNYGEIKGTTQVGGLIGENKDNTADTVKLCGNFGDVTATAGMAGGIAGVARKNIEQSFNAGVITASTYAGGIVGETYSGKTVNITNCFNIGSVDGTTAEGLVIGNHKATSTVSYFYDLVNPDVSSVCGAKTGSITVNNTYGFSMTESVKTNDVEKTSKANIKTKFTNDSIWTTSEGYNYPDLKGNSVVTNKPDSFILPE
;
A
#
# COMPACT_ATOMS: atom_id res chain seq x y z
N MET A 1 -58.68 -42.51 9.39
CA MET A 1 -58.58 -41.99 8.00
C MET A 1 -58.87 -40.49 7.89
N LYS A 2 -60.12 -39.99 8.03
CA LYS A 2 -60.43 -38.56 7.80
C LYS A 2 -59.50 -37.55 8.53
N ARG A 3 -59.17 -37.78 9.80
CA ARG A 3 -58.23 -36.91 10.56
C ARG A 3 -56.77 -36.94 10.06
N ILE A 4 -56.30 -38.07 9.51
CA ILE A 4 -54.95 -38.17 8.92
C ILE A 4 -54.92 -37.47 7.56
N LEU A 5 -56.00 -37.59 6.78
CA LEU A 5 -56.14 -36.88 5.51
C LEU A 5 -56.22 -35.35 5.73
N SER A 6 -56.89 -34.89 6.79
CA SER A 6 -56.89 -33.47 7.17
C SER A 6 -55.49 -32.96 7.57
N LEU A 7 -54.69 -33.77 8.29
CA LEU A 7 -53.32 -33.37 8.63
C LEU A 7 -52.42 -33.29 7.38
N LEU A 8 -52.57 -34.24 6.44
CA LEU A 8 -51.81 -34.24 5.19
C LEU A 8 -52.17 -33.06 4.28
N ILE A 9 -53.46 -32.71 4.21
CA ILE A 9 -53.95 -31.57 3.42
C ILE A 9 -53.53 -30.22 4.04
N CYS A 10 -53.49 -30.12 5.38
CA CYS A 10 -52.92 -28.93 6.04
C CYS A 10 -51.41 -28.79 5.77
N LEU A 11 -50.64 -29.89 5.77
CA LEU A 11 -49.20 -29.83 5.48
C LEU A 11 -48.90 -29.41 4.03
N THR A 12 -49.72 -29.84 3.05
CA THR A 12 -49.52 -29.43 1.64
C THR A 12 -50.03 -28.03 1.32
N LEU A 13 -51.05 -27.54 2.03
CA LEU A 13 -51.53 -26.16 1.88
C LEU A 13 -50.59 -25.12 2.51
N ILE A 14 -49.86 -25.47 3.58
CA ILE A 14 -48.80 -24.60 4.13
C ILE A 14 -47.58 -24.52 3.17
N ALA A 15 -47.36 -25.55 2.35
CA ALA A 15 -46.27 -25.59 1.37
C ALA A 15 -46.57 -24.82 0.05
N SER A 16 -47.76 -24.23 -0.11
CA SER A 16 -48.19 -23.55 -1.35
C SER A 16 -48.54 -22.06 -1.17
N SER A 17 -48.28 -21.50 0.02
CA SER A 17 -48.32 -20.05 0.28
C SER A 17 -47.02 -19.50 0.87
N VAL A 18 -45.88 -20.18 0.65
CA VAL A 18 -44.63 -19.43 0.50
C VAL A 18 -44.77 -18.63 -0.77
N SER A 19 -45.11 -17.34 -0.63
CA SER A 19 -44.68 -16.36 -1.60
C SER A 19 -43.20 -16.61 -1.82
N PHE A 20 -42.80 -16.92 -3.04
CA PHE A 20 -41.42 -16.69 -3.45
C PHE A 20 -41.22 -15.18 -3.26
N VAL A 21 -40.67 -14.80 -2.11
CA VAL A 21 -39.87 -13.58 -2.03
C VAL A 21 -38.69 -13.89 -2.93
N THR A 22 -38.86 -13.56 -4.22
CA THR A 22 -37.73 -13.19 -5.04
C THR A 22 -37.02 -12.12 -4.23
N LEU A 23 -35.89 -12.48 -3.62
CA LEU A 23 -34.90 -11.49 -3.26
C LEU A 23 -34.61 -10.77 -4.56
N ALA A 24 -35.18 -9.58 -4.71
CA ALA A 24 -34.75 -8.66 -5.74
C ALA A 24 -33.24 -8.56 -5.55
N SER A 25 -32.46 -8.75 -6.61
CA SER A 25 -31.02 -8.47 -6.53
C SER A 25 -30.87 -7.07 -5.94
N ASP A 26 -29.93 -6.84 -5.01
CA ASP A 26 -29.88 -5.56 -4.28
C ASP A 26 -29.94 -4.36 -5.25
N SER A 27 -29.40 -4.51 -6.47
CA SER A 27 -29.49 -3.60 -7.62
C SER A 27 -30.89 -3.19 -8.13
N GLN A 28 -31.97 -3.81 -7.66
CA GLN A 28 -33.36 -3.44 -7.95
C GLN A 28 -34.10 -2.88 -6.74
N HIS A 29 -33.47 -2.86 -5.56
CA HIS A 29 -34.07 -2.32 -4.34
C HIS A 29 -34.02 -0.78 -4.36
N TRP A 30 -35.09 -0.12 -3.91
CA TRP A 30 -35.26 1.34 -4.00
C TRP A 30 -34.15 2.17 -3.31
N ALA A 31 -33.49 1.61 -2.30
CA ALA A 31 -32.38 2.23 -1.59
C ALA A 31 -31.00 2.02 -2.25
N TYR A 32 -30.90 1.18 -3.30
CA TYR A 32 -29.62 0.66 -3.80
C TYR A 32 -28.60 1.74 -4.13
N GLU A 33 -28.96 2.73 -4.96
CA GLU A 33 -28.04 3.79 -5.37
C GLU A 33 -27.50 4.58 -4.17
N THR A 34 -28.35 4.83 -3.17
CA THR A 34 -27.94 5.51 -1.93
C THR A 34 -26.98 4.64 -1.11
N VAL A 35 -27.27 3.34 -0.95
CA VAL A 35 -26.38 2.43 -0.20
C VAL A 35 -25.08 2.17 -0.96
N LYS A 36 -25.10 2.09 -2.29
CA LYS A 36 -23.91 1.94 -3.11
C LYS A 36 -22.92 3.08 -2.85
N SER A 37 -23.39 4.32 -2.73
CA SER A 37 -22.51 5.45 -2.37
C SER A 37 -21.81 5.27 -1.02
N LEU A 38 -22.49 4.70 -0.02
CA LEU A 38 -21.91 4.38 1.29
C LEU A 38 -20.95 3.17 1.24
N VAL A 39 -21.09 2.27 0.26
CA VAL A 39 -20.13 1.18 0.01
C VAL A 39 -18.89 1.71 -0.69
N ASP A 40 -19.06 2.57 -1.70
CA ASP A 40 -17.96 3.22 -2.43
C ASP A 40 -17.14 4.14 -1.50
N GLU A 41 -17.79 4.81 -0.54
CA GLU A 41 -17.15 5.58 0.55
C GLU A 41 -16.58 4.70 1.68
N GLY A 42 -16.71 3.36 1.57
CA GLY A 42 -16.24 2.40 2.57
C GLY A 42 -16.98 2.42 3.91
N ILE A 43 -18.06 3.20 4.05
CA ILE A 43 -18.83 3.38 5.29
C ILE A 43 -19.58 2.09 5.68
N VAL A 44 -20.12 1.37 4.69
CA VAL A 44 -20.84 0.10 4.91
C VAL A 44 -20.31 -1.00 3.99
N SER A 45 -20.44 -2.25 4.43
CA SER A 45 -20.07 -3.43 3.64
C SER A 45 -21.23 -4.42 3.53
N GLY A 46 -21.18 -5.28 2.51
CA GLY A 46 -22.03 -6.46 2.42
C GLY A 46 -21.62 -7.56 3.42
N ASP A 47 -22.34 -8.68 3.34
CA ASP A 47 -21.97 -9.93 4.03
C ASP A 47 -20.76 -10.63 3.39
N SER A 48 -20.42 -11.83 3.86
CA SER A 48 -19.29 -12.64 3.35
C SER A 48 -19.41 -13.04 1.87
N PHE A 49 -20.54 -12.77 1.22
CA PHE A 49 -20.77 -13.00 -0.21
C PHE A 49 -21.03 -11.68 -0.97
N GLY A 50 -20.86 -10.54 -0.31
CA GLY A 50 -21.03 -9.20 -0.88
C GLY A 50 -22.47 -8.67 -0.90
N ASN A 51 -23.45 -9.39 -0.34
CA ASN A 51 -24.85 -8.93 -0.38
C ASN A 51 -25.11 -7.86 0.69
N LEU A 52 -25.82 -6.79 0.31
CA LEU A 52 -26.13 -5.67 1.20
C LEU A 52 -27.32 -5.98 2.11
N ASN A 53 -28.17 -6.94 1.71
CA ASN A 53 -29.31 -7.45 2.47
C ASN A 53 -30.29 -6.31 2.85
N LEU A 54 -30.68 -5.48 1.89
CA LEU A 54 -31.31 -4.18 2.17
C LEU A 54 -32.68 -4.26 2.88
N ASP A 55 -33.45 -5.32 2.66
CA ASP A 55 -34.73 -5.57 3.34
C ASP A 55 -34.59 -6.15 4.77
N LYS A 56 -33.38 -6.59 5.17
CA LYS A 56 -33.15 -7.14 6.51
C LYS A 56 -33.15 -6.02 7.55
N SER A 57 -33.79 -6.25 8.71
CA SER A 57 -33.74 -5.32 9.85
C SER A 57 -32.29 -5.11 10.33
N ILE A 58 -31.92 -3.85 10.57
CA ILE A 58 -30.58 -3.51 11.07
C ILE A 58 -30.53 -3.59 12.60
N THR A 59 -29.46 -4.15 13.15
CA THR A 59 -29.20 -4.13 14.60
C THR A 59 -28.74 -2.74 15.06
N ARG A 60 -28.94 -2.43 16.34
CA ARG A 60 -28.51 -1.17 16.94
C ARG A 60 -26.99 -0.99 16.86
N ALA A 61 -26.22 -2.06 17.02
CA ALA A 61 -24.77 -2.07 16.84
C ALA A 61 -24.34 -1.74 15.39
N GLU A 62 -24.94 -2.37 14.37
CA GLU A 62 -24.65 -2.07 12.96
C GLU A 62 -25.00 -0.62 12.59
N PHE A 63 -26.11 -0.11 13.11
CA PHE A 63 -26.50 1.28 12.90
C PHE A 63 -25.52 2.27 13.56
N ILE A 64 -25.07 2.00 14.79
CA ILE A 64 -24.10 2.86 15.49
C ILE A 64 -22.73 2.84 14.80
N LYS A 65 -22.23 1.68 14.38
CA LYS A 65 -21.02 1.57 13.55
C LYS A 65 -21.11 2.43 12.30
N THR A 66 -22.26 2.38 11.62
CA THR A 66 -22.49 3.18 10.41
C THR A 66 -22.47 4.68 10.72
N LEU A 67 -23.05 5.11 11.85
CA LEU A 67 -23.04 6.52 12.28
C LEU A 67 -21.63 7.00 12.65
N ASN A 68 -20.89 6.25 13.47
CA ASN A 68 -19.52 6.61 13.85
C ASN A 68 -18.66 6.79 12.59
N LYS A 69 -18.71 5.83 11.66
CA LYS A 69 -17.91 5.87 10.43
C LYS A 69 -18.35 6.98 9.47
N TYR A 70 -19.65 7.28 9.36
CA TYR A 70 -20.15 8.36 8.50
C TYR A 70 -19.81 9.77 9.02
N PHE A 71 -20.01 9.99 10.33
CA PHE A 71 -19.78 11.29 10.96
C PHE A 71 -18.31 11.51 11.39
N GLY A 72 -17.49 10.46 11.44
CA GLY A 72 -16.09 10.53 11.87
C GLY A 72 -15.91 10.62 13.38
N PHE A 73 -16.84 10.05 14.15
CA PHE A 73 -16.80 10.09 15.62
C PHE A 73 -15.71 9.19 16.19
N THR A 74 -14.99 9.71 17.17
CA THR A 74 -13.83 9.04 17.81
C THR A 74 -13.79 9.21 19.33
N LYS A 75 -14.60 10.10 19.91
CA LYS A 75 -14.55 10.41 21.34
C LYS A 75 -15.15 9.28 22.18
N ARG A 76 -14.30 8.54 22.90
CA ARG A 76 -14.68 7.42 23.77
C ARG A 76 -15.10 7.90 25.17
N ALA A 77 -16.00 7.16 25.82
CA ALA A 77 -16.29 7.30 27.25
C ALA A 77 -15.38 6.41 28.11
N ASP A 78 -15.28 6.70 29.41
CA ASP A 78 -14.43 5.96 30.37
C ASP A 78 -14.84 4.48 30.58
N SER A 79 -16.08 4.13 30.26
CA SER A 79 -16.65 2.79 30.47
C SER A 79 -17.82 2.53 29.52
N ASN A 80 -18.04 1.27 29.14
CA ASN A 80 -19.10 0.89 28.20
C ASN A 80 -20.49 0.76 28.86
N PHE A 81 -21.48 0.24 28.13
CA PHE A 81 -22.77 -0.20 28.70
C PHE A 81 -22.65 -1.59 29.31
N SER A 82 -23.56 -1.93 30.25
CA SER A 82 -23.39 -3.09 31.13
C SER A 82 -23.52 -4.46 30.42
N ASP A 83 -24.13 -4.49 29.24
CA ASP A 83 -24.31 -5.67 28.38
C ASP A 83 -23.26 -5.78 27.26
N VAL A 84 -22.24 -4.91 27.26
CA VAL A 84 -21.26 -4.81 26.17
C VAL A 84 -19.92 -5.39 26.63
N GLY A 85 -19.69 -6.68 26.33
CA GLY A 85 -18.45 -7.37 26.61
C GLY A 85 -17.27 -6.86 25.77
N ALA A 86 -16.07 -6.81 26.36
CA ALA A 86 -14.84 -6.38 25.69
C ALA A 86 -14.42 -7.28 24.51
N ASP A 87 -15.02 -8.46 24.39
CA ASP A 87 -14.83 -9.42 23.28
C ASP A 87 -15.74 -9.14 22.07
N LYS A 88 -16.63 -8.14 22.14
CA LYS A 88 -17.62 -7.87 21.07
C LYS A 88 -17.10 -6.88 20.04
N TRP A 89 -17.35 -7.18 18.76
CA TRP A 89 -16.93 -6.35 17.62
C TRP A 89 -17.47 -4.91 17.68
N TYR A 90 -18.57 -4.67 18.39
CA TYR A 90 -19.19 -3.37 18.59
C TYR A 90 -18.79 -2.67 19.90
N TYR A 91 -17.81 -3.20 20.65
CA TYR A 91 -17.41 -2.64 21.95
C TYR A 91 -17.02 -1.17 21.82
N ASP A 92 -16.05 -0.86 20.95
CA ASP A 92 -15.59 0.51 20.75
C ASP A 92 -16.64 1.40 20.09
N GLU A 93 -17.46 0.85 19.19
CA GLU A 93 -18.54 1.59 18.53
C GLU A 93 -19.54 2.17 19.54
N LEU A 94 -19.92 1.36 20.54
CA LEU A 94 -20.79 1.78 21.64
C LEU A 94 -20.09 2.67 22.67
N LEU A 95 -18.78 2.48 22.86
CA LEU A 95 -17.97 3.33 23.75
C LEU A 95 -17.80 4.75 23.18
N ILE A 96 -17.66 4.88 21.86
CA ILE A 96 -17.68 6.15 21.12
C ILE A 96 -19.08 6.78 21.18
N ALA A 97 -20.13 6.01 20.89
CA ALA A 97 -21.51 6.52 20.92
C ALA A 97 -21.95 7.06 22.30
N LYS A 98 -21.33 6.55 23.37
CA LYS A 98 -21.49 7.03 24.75
C LYS A 98 -20.62 8.26 25.05
N GLY A 99 -19.40 8.37 24.49
CA GLY A 99 -18.49 9.51 24.71
C GLY A 99 -18.87 10.77 23.93
N GLU A 100 -19.43 10.60 22.71
CA GLU A 100 -20.13 11.65 21.95
C GLU A 100 -21.51 11.98 22.55
N GLY A 101 -22.06 11.10 23.40
CA GLY A 101 -23.27 11.35 24.19
C GLY A 101 -24.60 11.20 23.45
N TYR A 102 -24.61 10.70 22.20
CA TYR A 102 -25.84 10.54 21.42
C TYR A 102 -26.63 9.27 21.81
N ILE A 103 -25.97 8.23 22.33
CA ILE A 103 -26.61 7.07 22.98
C ILE A 103 -26.46 7.16 24.50
N LYS A 104 -27.55 6.88 25.24
CA LYS A 104 -27.60 6.91 26.72
C LYS A 104 -27.87 5.56 27.39
N GLY A 105 -28.16 4.52 26.61
CA GLY A 105 -28.60 3.21 27.12
C GLY A 105 -30.04 3.22 27.63
N ASP A 106 -30.51 2.06 28.09
CA ASP A 106 -31.80 1.89 28.75
C ASP A 106 -31.74 2.15 30.28
N ALA A 107 -32.88 2.04 30.96
CA ALA A 107 -32.97 2.27 32.40
C ALA A 107 -32.19 1.26 33.28
N SER A 108 -31.67 0.17 32.69
CA SER A 108 -30.79 -0.79 33.36
C SER A 108 -29.31 -0.56 33.04
N GLY A 109 -28.99 0.45 32.22
CA GLY A 109 -27.62 0.75 31.78
C GLY A 109 -27.14 -0.10 30.61
N ASN A 110 -28.04 -0.75 29.86
CA ASN A 110 -27.72 -1.60 28.72
C ASN A 110 -27.88 -0.84 27.39
N ALA A 111 -27.09 -1.19 26.38
CA ALA A 111 -27.24 -0.67 25.02
C ALA A 111 -28.17 -1.53 24.16
N ASN A 112 -28.34 -2.81 24.46
CA ASN A 112 -29.02 -3.81 23.64
C ASN A 112 -28.47 -3.87 22.19
N PRO A 113 -27.16 -4.12 21.99
CA PRO A 113 -26.47 -3.98 20.70
C PRO A 113 -27.05 -4.85 19.57
N ASP A 114 -27.26 -6.14 19.85
CA ASP A 114 -27.70 -7.14 18.85
C ASP A 114 -29.21 -7.08 18.56
N SER A 115 -29.97 -6.23 19.27
CA SER A 115 -31.40 -6.06 19.02
C SER A 115 -31.63 -5.15 17.81
N PRO A 116 -32.62 -5.46 16.94
CA PRO A 116 -33.06 -4.54 15.90
C PRO A 116 -33.48 -3.18 16.46
N ILE A 117 -33.09 -2.10 15.77
CA ILE A 117 -33.43 -0.73 16.19
C ILE A 117 -34.78 -0.29 15.62
N THR A 118 -35.59 0.40 16.44
CA THR A 118 -36.90 0.93 16.00
C THR A 118 -36.78 2.30 15.33
N ARG A 119 -37.78 2.65 14.51
CA ARG A 119 -37.79 3.92 13.75
C ARG A 119 -37.80 5.16 14.66
N ALA A 120 -38.43 5.08 15.83
CA ALA A 120 -38.37 6.13 16.85
C ALA A 120 -36.97 6.31 17.46
N GLU A 121 -36.24 5.22 17.70
CA GLU A 121 -34.87 5.28 18.24
C GLU A 121 -33.86 5.77 17.21
N VAL A 122 -34.03 5.40 15.94
CA VAL A 122 -33.26 5.98 14.81
C VAL A 122 -33.47 7.49 14.77
N ALA A 123 -34.72 7.96 14.84
CA ALA A 123 -35.03 9.39 14.82
C ALA A 123 -34.39 10.15 16.00
N VAL A 124 -34.52 9.63 17.23
CA VAL A 124 -33.93 10.29 18.41
C VAL A 124 -32.39 10.27 18.39
N THR A 125 -31.78 9.19 17.90
CA THR A 125 -30.33 9.10 17.74
C THR A 125 -29.80 10.15 16.74
N VAL A 126 -30.42 10.24 15.56
CA VAL A 126 -29.98 11.18 14.51
C VAL A 126 -30.27 12.64 14.92
N ALA A 127 -31.41 12.92 15.55
CA ALA A 127 -31.72 14.28 16.03
C ALA A 127 -30.72 14.79 17.08
N ARG A 128 -30.21 13.90 17.96
CA ARG A 128 -29.15 14.22 18.94
C ARG A 128 -27.81 14.50 18.27
N ILE A 129 -27.41 13.67 17.30
CA ILE A 129 -26.19 13.87 16.50
C ILE A 129 -26.22 15.24 15.82
N LEU A 130 -27.37 15.61 15.24
CA LEU A 130 -27.58 16.89 14.57
C LEU A 130 -27.88 18.07 15.53
N LYS A 131 -27.81 17.86 16.86
CA LYS A 131 -28.10 18.85 17.91
C LYS A 131 -29.41 19.63 17.68
N LEU A 132 -30.47 18.96 17.18
CA LEU A 132 -31.75 19.61 16.85
C LEU A 132 -32.60 19.90 18.10
N ALA A 133 -33.27 21.05 18.11
CA ALA A 133 -34.37 21.31 19.03
C ALA A 133 -35.62 20.47 18.66
N ASP A 134 -36.48 20.21 19.64
CA ASP A 134 -37.72 19.45 19.42
C ASP A 134 -38.68 20.20 18.48
N GLY A 135 -39.05 19.57 17.37
CA GLY A 135 -39.96 20.12 16.36
C GLY A 135 -41.41 19.69 16.57
N VAL A 136 -42.34 20.36 15.87
CA VAL A 136 -43.76 20.01 15.92
C VAL A 136 -44.01 18.75 15.09
N LEU A 137 -44.59 17.73 15.72
CA LEU A 137 -44.92 16.46 15.08
C LEU A 137 -45.96 16.65 13.94
N PRO A 138 -45.68 16.21 12.70
CA PRO A 138 -46.67 16.20 11.63
C PRO A 138 -47.91 15.35 11.94
N ALA A 139 -49.02 15.64 11.26
CA ALA A 139 -50.28 14.91 11.41
C ALA A 139 -50.23 13.51 10.75
N PHE A 140 -49.53 12.56 11.39
CA PHE A 140 -49.52 11.16 11.01
C PHE A 140 -50.80 10.44 11.46
N SER A 141 -51.24 9.45 10.69
CA SER A 141 -52.44 8.66 10.97
C SER A 141 -52.31 7.78 12.24
N ASP A 142 -51.08 7.55 12.69
CA ASP A 142 -50.70 6.81 13.90
C ASP A 142 -50.01 7.70 14.95
N ALA A 143 -50.18 9.03 14.91
CA ALA A 143 -49.52 9.97 15.82
C ALA A 143 -49.73 9.66 17.32
N ASP A 144 -50.88 9.07 17.70
CA ASP A 144 -51.18 8.63 19.07
C ASP A 144 -50.38 7.38 19.52
N LEU A 145 -49.79 6.63 18.58
CA LEU A 145 -48.91 5.50 18.85
C LEU A 145 -47.42 5.91 18.91
N ILE A 146 -47.09 7.16 18.56
CA ILE A 146 -45.72 7.68 18.64
C ILE A 146 -45.40 8.03 20.10
N PRO A 147 -44.39 7.39 20.73
CA PRO A 147 -44.05 7.66 22.12
C PRO A 147 -43.65 9.12 22.36
N GLU A 148 -44.13 9.72 23.46
CA GLU A 148 -43.93 11.14 23.75
C GLU A 148 -42.44 11.57 23.69
N TRP A 149 -41.54 10.72 24.17
CA TRP A 149 -40.09 10.95 24.16
C TRP A 149 -39.45 11.02 22.76
N ALA A 150 -40.16 10.57 21.72
CA ALA A 150 -39.69 10.58 20.33
C ALA A 150 -40.35 11.68 19.49
N ARG A 151 -41.47 12.27 19.95
CA ARG A 151 -42.31 13.15 19.12
C ARG A 151 -41.56 14.40 18.61
N GLY A 152 -40.80 15.06 19.48
CA GLY A 152 -40.05 16.26 19.13
C GLY A 152 -38.92 15.99 18.12
N ALA A 153 -38.12 14.94 18.36
CA ALA A 153 -37.08 14.50 17.42
C ALA A 153 -37.65 14.07 16.05
N ILE A 154 -38.78 13.39 16.02
CA ILE A 154 -39.47 13.01 14.77
C ILE A 154 -39.96 14.27 14.06
N GLY A 155 -40.57 15.23 14.77
CA GLY A 155 -40.96 16.52 14.22
C GLY A 155 -39.81 17.25 13.54
N ALA A 156 -38.69 17.41 14.26
CA ALA A 156 -37.50 18.11 13.77
C ALA A 156 -36.87 17.44 12.53
N LEU A 157 -36.79 16.11 12.49
CA LEU A 157 -36.25 15.38 11.33
C LEU A 157 -37.21 15.34 10.14
N CYS A 158 -38.52 15.43 10.37
CA CYS A 158 -39.50 15.60 9.31
C CYS A 158 -39.47 17.01 8.72
N GLU A 159 -39.28 18.04 9.54
CA GLU A 159 -39.10 19.43 9.11
C GLU A 159 -37.82 19.60 8.27
N LYS A 160 -36.70 18.99 8.70
CA LYS A 160 -35.47 18.90 7.89
C LYS A 160 -35.55 17.94 6.70
N GLY A 161 -36.65 17.19 6.53
CA GLY A 161 -36.86 16.26 5.42
C GLY A 161 -36.01 14.98 5.44
N VAL A 162 -35.22 14.75 6.50
CA VAL A 162 -34.34 13.59 6.70
C VAL A 162 -35.16 12.30 6.78
N ILE A 163 -36.23 12.32 7.59
CA ILE A 163 -37.18 11.21 7.73
C ILE A 163 -38.58 11.65 7.30
N LYS A 164 -39.34 10.74 6.70
CA LYS A 164 -40.72 10.98 6.24
C LYS A 164 -41.63 9.86 6.72
N GLY A 165 -42.93 10.14 6.79
CA GLY A 165 -43.95 9.10 6.92
C GLY A 165 -44.04 8.23 5.67
N TYR A 166 -44.72 7.10 5.79
CA TYR A 166 -45.06 6.22 4.68
C TYR A 166 -46.23 6.79 3.88
N GLU A 167 -46.44 6.29 2.66
CA GLU A 167 -47.48 6.78 1.73
C GLU A 167 -48.92 6.61 2.25
N ASP A 168 -49.14 5.73 3.23
CA ASP A 168 -50.41 5.55 3.94
C ASP A 168 -50.66 6.60 5.05
N GLY A 169 -49.77 7.58 5.18
CA GLY A 169 -49.83 8.63 6.19
C GLY A 169 -49.36 8.24 7.58
N SER A 170 -48.87 7.00 7.78
CA SER A 170 -48.33 6.54 9.07
C SER A 170 -46.84 6.84 9.22
N PHE A 171 -46.34 6.98 10.45
CA PHE A 171 -44.91 7.05 10.75
C PHE A 171 -44.33 5.70 11.17
N ARG A 172 -45.12 4.84 11.84
CA ARG A 172 -44.75 3.50 12.34
C ARG A 172 -43.59 3.51 13.33
N ALA A 173 -43.69 4.34 14.37
CA ALA A 173 -42.64 4.59 15.36
C ALA A 173 -42.00 3.32 15.97
N SER A 174 -42.81 2.29 16.26
CA SER A 174 -42.36 1.04 16.88
C SER A 174 -41.85 -0.02 15.88
N ASN A 175 -41.92 0.23 14.57
CA ASN A 175 -41.41 -0.74 13.59
C ASN A 175 -39.89 -0.78 13.59
N GLN A 176 -39.33 -1.95 13.34
CA GLN A 176 -37.90 -2.16 13.11
C GLN A 176 -37.52 -1.60 11.74
N VAL A 177 -36.37 -0.93 11.66
CA VAL A 177 -35.89 -0.27 10.43
C VAL A 177 -35.07 -1.26 9.60
N THR A 178 -35.27 -1.30 8.28
CA THR A 178 -34.43 -2.13 7.39
C THR A 178 -33.06 -1.48 7.15
N ARG A 179 -32.06 -2.27 6.73
CA ARG A 179 -30.72 -1.76 6.37
C ARG A 179 -30.82 -0.68 5.29
N GLY A 180 -31.65 -0.89 4.27
CA GLY A 180 -31.92 0.11 3.22
C GLY A 180 -32.53 1.41 3.75
N GLU A 181 -33.52 1.33 4.64
CA GLU A 181 -34.10 2.52 5.28
C GLU A 181 -33.09 3.27 6.16
N ALA A 182 -32.33 2.54 6.99
CA ALA A 182 -31.37 3.12 7.92
C ALA A 182 -30.24 3.84 7.20
N PHE A 183 -29.66 3.21 6.18
CA PHE A 183 -28.58 3.80 5.37
C PHE A 183 -29.04 5.02 4.56
N VAL A 184 -30.28 5.01 4.05
CA VAL A 184 -30.88 6.20 3.42
C VAL A 184 -31.10 7.33 4.43
N ILE A 185 -31.50 7.02 5.67
CA ILE A 185 -31.61 8.02 6.74
C ILE A 185 -30.24 8.61 7.08
N VAL A 186 -29.16 7.81 7.14
CA VAL A 186 -27.79 8.29 7.37
C VAL A 186 -27.33 9.22 6.24
N LYS A 187 -27.44 8.78 4.98
CA LYS A 187 -26.93 9.52 3.81
C LYS A 187 -27.71 10.80 3.49
N ARG A 188 -28.93 10.96 4.02
CA ARG A 188 -29.73 12.20 3.91
C ARG A 188 -29.30 13.32 4.87
N ASN A 189 -28.28 13.10 5.68
CA ASN A 189 -27.67 14.15 6.50
C ASN A 189 -26.40 14.64 5.82
N GLU A 190 -26.25 15.95 5.69
CA GLU A 190 -24.97 16.57 5.36
C GLU A 190 -23.97 16.29 6.50
N LYS A 191 -22.73 15.99 6.15
CA LYS A 191 -21.64 15.85 7.12
C LYS A 191 -21.45 17.21 7.80
N PRO A 192 -21.46 17.33 9.14
CA PRO A 192 -21.32 18.61 9.81
C PRO A 192 -19.98 19.22 9.45
N ALA A 193 -19.98 20.52 9.13
CA ALA A 193 -18.76 21.31 9.09
C ALA A 193 -18.10 21.30 10.48
N SER A 194 -16.77 21.46 10.51
CA SER A 194 -16.04 21.84 11.73
C SER A 194 -16.70 23.02 12.42
N GLU A 195 -16.67 23.08 13.76
CA GLU A 195 -17.53 23.95 14.56
C GLU A 195 -17.35 25.47 14.31
N ASP A 196 -18.03 25.99 13.29
CA ASP A 196 -18.31 27.43 13.11
C ASP A 196 -19.70 27.68 12.49
N ALA A 197 -20.73 27.55 13.32
CA ALA A 197 -22.03 28.23 13.17
C ALA A 197 -22.91 27.97 14.41
N LYS A 198 -22.95 28.92 15.35
CA LYS A 198 -24.04 28.96 16.34
C LYS A 198 -25.27 29.67 15.74
N PRO A 199 -26.49 29.13 15.87
CA PRO A 199 -27.69 29.89 15.57
C PRO A 199 -27.93 30.97 16.64
N GLU A 200 -28.51 32.11 16.23
CA GLU A 200 -28.94 33.15 17.16
C GLU A 200 -30.13 32.67 18.01
N GLU A 201 -29.90 32.42 19.31
CA GLU A 201 -31.01 32.39 20.27
C GLU A 201 -31.45 33.81 20.62
N ASN A 202 -32.66 34.16 20.17
CA ASN A 202 -33.33 35.40 20.51
C ASN A 202 -33.86 35.31 21.95
N ILE A 203 -33.01 35.61 22.95
CA ILE A 203 -33.43 35.66 24.35
C ILE A 203 -34.27 36.91 24.59
N SER A 204 -35.59 36.77 24.54
CA SER A 204 -36.53 37.78 25.02
C SER A 204 -36.47 37.88 26.55
N GLY A 205 -35.80 38.89 27.11
CA GLY A 205 -35.69 39.04 28.58
C GLY A 205 -35.07 40.35 29.06
N GLU A 206 -35.94 41.33 29.36
CA GLU A 206 -35.73 42.52 30.21
C GLU A 206 -34.69 43.58 29.77
N GLY A 207 -35.12 44.85 29.79
CA GLY A 207 -34.39 45.96 29.19
C GLY A 207 -33.29 46.57 30.09
N ILE A 208 -32.08 46.71 29.52
CA ILE A 208 -30.98 47.49 30.09
C ILE A 208 -30.93 48.88 29.43
N ASN A 209 -30.84 49.95 30.22
CA ASN A 209 -30.76 51.33 29.72
C ASN A 209 -29.45 51.57 28.94
N THR A 210 -29.54 51.93 27.66
CA THR A 210 -28.39 52.10 26.73
C THR A 210 -27.69 53.47 26.81
N ASN A 211 -27.84 54.19 27.93
CA ASN A 211 -27.35 55.55 28.10
C ASN A 211 -26.30 55.61 29.22
N VAL A 212 -25.08 56.03 28.87
CA VAL A 212 -24.00 56.24 29.86
C VAL A 212 -24.08 57.69 30.34
N TYR A 213 -24.35 57.87 31.63
CA TYR A 213 -24.36 59.19 32.27
C TYR A 213 -22.99 59.52 32.83
N ILE A 214 -22.39 60.63 32.39
CA ILE A 214 -21.13 61.14 32.94
C ILE A 214 -21.46 62.47 33.64
N PRO A 215 -21.31 62.56 34.98
CA PRO A 215 -21.65 63.78 35.70
C PRO A 215 -20.73 64.94 35.27
N PRO A 216 -21.25 66.14 34.98
CA PRO A 216 -20.41 67.30 34.65
C PRO A 216 -19.55 67.69 35.84
N ALA A 217 -18.29 68.05 35.58
CA ALA A 217 -17.34 68.46 36.61
C ALA A 217 -17.87 69.69 37.38
N SER A 218 -17.98 69.57 38.71
CA SER A 218 -18.46 70.66 39.57
C SER A 218 -17.45 71.81 39.60
N THR A 219 -17.77 72.92 38.95
CA THR A 219 -16.98 74.15 39.03
C THR A 219 -17.27 74.87 40.34
N GLY A 220 -16.27 74.90 41.23
CA GLY A 220 -16.35 75.68 42.46
C GLY A 220 -16.34 77.18 42.14
N SER A 221 -17.50 77.83 42.26
CA SER A 221 -17.61 79.29 42.21
C SER A 221 -17.80 79.86 43.61
N SER A 222 -17.20 81.03 43.87
CA SER A 222 -17.08 81.60 45.21
C SER A 222 -18.26 82.50 45.57
N GLY A 223 -18.78 82.32 46.79
CA GLY A 223 -19.80 83.17 47.40
C GLY A 223 -19.78 82.99 48.91
N GLY A 224 -19.21 83.95 49.64
CA GLY A 224 -19.01 83.83 51.09
C GLY A 224 -20.24 84.23 51.90
N GLY A 225 -20.35 83.72 53.14
CA GLY A 225 -21.29 84.26 54.12
C GLY A 225 -21.96 83.26 55.07
N GLY A 226 -21.19 82.64 55.97
CA GLY A 226 -21.60 82.27 57.32
C GLY A 226 -22.83 81.35 57.54
N GLY A 227 -22.56 80.10 57.95
CA GLY A 227 -23.54 79.32 58.73
C GLY A 227 -23.53 77.81 58.51
N GLY A 228 -22.74 77.08 59.31
CA GLY A 228 -22.96 75.66 59.61
C GLY A 228 -22.66 74.61 58.52
N GLY A 229 -21.63 73.79 58.75
CA GLY A 229 -21.40 72.55 58.02
C GLY A 229 -20.48 72.64 56.80
N GLY A 230 -19.67 71.60 56.62
CA GLY A 230 -18.69 71.43 55.53
C GLY A 230 -17.58 70.48 56.01
N GLY A 231 -17.22 69.40 55.31
CA GLY A 231 -17.24 69.23 53.85
C GLY A 231 -15.88 69.72 53.32
N GLY A 232 -14.96 68.87 52.88
CA GLY A 232 -15.17 67.55 52.27
C GLY A 232 -15.19 67.68 50.75
N SER A 233 -14.13 68.26 50.19
CA SER A 233 -13.91 68.30 48.74
C SER A 233 -13.63 66.89 48.25
N ALA A 234 -14.63 66.26 47.62
CA ALA A 234 -14.45 64.96 46.98
C ALA A 234 -13.52 65.10 45.75
N PRO A 235 -12.57 64.18 45.54
CA PRO A 235 -11.76 64.18 44.33
C PRO A 235 -12.60 63.84 43.10
N VAL A 236 -12.21 64.39 41.95
CA VAL A 236 -12.77 64.04 40.64
C VAL A 236 -12.56 62.53 40.40
N GLN A 237 -13.60 61.81 39.99
CA GLN A 237 -13.50 60.37 39.72
C GLN A 237 -13.00 60.14 38.28
N ASN A 238 -11.76 59.65 38.14
CA ASN A 238 -11.25 59.17 36.86
C ASN A 238 -11.95 57.87 36.48
N LEU A 239 -12.47 57.78 35.24
CA LEU A 239 -12.90 56.51 34.67
C LEU A 239 -11.67 55.74 34.18
N LYS A 240 -11.56 54.46 34.54
CA LYS A 240 -10.52 53.54 34.05
C LYS A 240 -11.15 52.36 33.34
N ALA A 241 -10.68 52.05 32.14
CA ALA A 241 -10.99 50.83 31.42
C ALA A 241 -9.72 49.97 31.25
N THR A 242 -9.92 48.66 31.18
CA THR A 242 -8.85 47.65 31.11
C THR A 242 -9.17 46.70 29.97
N VAL A 243 -8.17 46.39 29.16
CA VAL A 243 -8.28 45.47 28.02
C VAL A 243 -7.38 44.27 28.30
N SER A 244 -7.89 43.07 28.03
CA SER A 244 -7.17 41.81 28.22
C SER A 244 -7.11 41.03 26.90
N PRO A 245 -5.91 40.75 26.35
CA PRO A 245 -5.76 39.90 25.17
C PRO A 245 -6.04 38.43 25.52
N ARG A 246 -6.38 37.62 24.51
CA ARG A 246 -6.90 36.26 24.73
C ARG A 246 -5.90 35.11 24.56
N TYR A 247 -4.73 35.37 24.01
CA TYR A 247 -3.61 34.43 23.89
C TYR A 247 -2.29 35.15 24.22
N PHE A 248 -1.35 34.44 24.86
CA PHE A 248 -0.08 34.90 25.47
C PHE A 248 0.65 36.01 24.67
N ASP A 249 1.18 37.10 25.24
CA ASP A 249 1.89 37.27 26.53
C ASP A 249 1.31 38.44 27.40
N GLU A 250 1.85 38.71 28.61
CA GLU A 250 1.29 39.70 29.59
C GLU A 250 1.32 41.21 29.20
N LYS A 251 0.73 41.61 28.06
CA LYS A 251 0.63 43.01 27.63
C LYS A 251 -0.71 43.66 27.99
N THR A 252 -0.75 44.40 29.10
CA THR A 252 -1.93 45.17 29.53
C THR A 252 -1.98 46.57 28.90
N PHE A 253 -3.09 46.88 28.23
CA PHE A 253 -3.43 48.23 27.79
C PHE A 253 -4.30 48.93 28.84
N SER A 254 -4.09 50.24 29.06
CA SER A 254 -4.94 51.04 29.93
C SER A 254 -5.40 52.35 29.27
N LEU A 255 -6.67 52.67 29.52
CA LEU A 255 -7.34 53.89 29.03
C LEU A 255 -7.76 54.73 30.24
N GLU A 256 -7.28 55.97 30.30
CA GLU A 256 -7.65 56.93 31.35
C GLU A 256 -8.32 58.17 30.73
N PHE A 257 -9.49 58.51 31.25
CA PHE A 257 -10.28 59.67 30.84
C PHE A 257 -10.05 60.82 31.83
N VAL A 258 -9.46 61.92 31.35
CA VAL A 258 -9.17 63.11 32.17
C VAL A 258 -10.06 64.27 31.73
N ALA A 259 -10.93 64.74 32.62
CA ALA A 259 -11.78 65.90 32.35
C ALA A 259 -10.94 67.19 32.35
N THR A 260 -10.88 67.89 31.22
CA THR A 260 -10.11 69.14 31.09
C THR A 260 -10.96 70.40 31.33
N ASN A 261 -12.27 70.34 31.10
CA ASN A 261 -13.26 71.31 31.56
C ASN A 261 -14.69 70.75 31.40
N ALA A 262 -15.73 71.56 31.65
CA ALA A 262 -17.13 71.12 31.76
C ALA A 262 -17.74 70.48 30.48
N SER A 263 -17.04 70.54 29.35
CA SER A 263 -17.49 69.99 28.05
C SER A 263 -16.35 69.43 27.18
N ALA A 264 -15.18 69.15 27.76
CA ALA A 264 -14.06 68.54 27.05
C ALA A 264 -13.32 67.53 27.95
N TYR A 265 -12.88 66.44 27.32
CA TYR A 265 -12.14 65.35 27.96
C TYR A 265 -10.92 65.01 27.10
N THR A 266 -9.79 64.71 27.74
CA THR A 266 -8.62 64.13 27.07
C THR A 266 -8.61 62.64 27.35
N VAL A 267 -8.44 61.83 26.30
CA VAL A 267 -8.27 60.38 26.44
C VAL A 267 -6.79 60.08 26.35
N LYS A 268 -6.29 59.30 27.32
CA LYS A 268 -4.89 58.93 27.44
C LYS A 268 -4.76 57.41 27.29
N ILE A 269 -3.99 56.99 26.29
CA ILE A 269 -3.73 55.59 25.97
C ILE A 269 -2.31 55.26 26.41
N ILE A 270 -2.15 54.18 27.18
CA ILE A 270 -0.86 53.71 27.70
C ILE A 270 -0.68 52.24 27.33
N ALA A 271 0.43 51.94 26.63
CA ALA A 271 0.82 50.61 26.17
C ALA A 271 2.35 50.50 26.15
N ASP A 272 2.91 49.41 26.68
CA ASP A 272 4.36 49.10 26.69
C ASP A 272 5.28 50.31 27.04
N GLY A 273 4.92 51.05 28.09
CA GLY A 273 5.67 52.23 28.56
C GLY A 273 5.53 53.49 27.69
N ASN A 274 4.92 53.40 26.51
CA ASN A 274 4.60 54.54 25.65
C ASN A 274 3.23 55.12 26.01
N THR A 275 3.08 56.44 25.83
CA THR A 275 1.88 57.18 26.20
C THR A 275 1.53 58.19 25.13
N LYS A 276 0.28 58.19 24.66
CA LYS A 276 -0.26 59.23 23.77
C LYS A 276 -1.54 59.82 24.36
N GLU A 277 -1.67 61.13 24.24
CA GLU A 277 -2.83 61.91 24.66
C GLU A 277 -3.54 62.46 23.43
N GLU A 278 -4.85 62.30 23.36
CA GLU A 278 -5.67 62.80 22.25
C GLU A 278 -6.88 63.57 22.80
N ALA A 279 -7.08 64.80 22.29
CA ALA A 279 -8.05 65.74 22.84
C ALA A 279 -9.44 65.54 22.19
N LEU A 280 -10.45 65.30 23.02
CA LEU A 280 -11.81 65.01 22.57
C LEU A 280 -12.80 66.10 22.98
N THR A 281 -13.42 66.70 21.96
CA THR A 281 -14.49 67.70 22.12
C THR A 281 -15.82 67.00 21.88
N LEU A 282 -16.58 66.75 22.94
CA LEU A 282 -17.83 65.98 22.88
C LEU A 282 -19.05 66.92 22.88
N SER A 283 -19.83 66.92 21.80
CA SER A 283 -21.06 67.70 21.71
C SER A 283 -22.29 66.90 22.16
N SER A 284 -22.78 67.12 23.38
CA SER A 284 -24.13 66.67 23.79
C SER A 284 -24.81 67.60 24.79
N GLU A 285 -26.14 67.68 24.72
CA GLU A 285 -26.93 68.37 25.73
C GLU A 285 -27.03 67.51 27.01
N LYS A 286 -26.73 68.09 28.17
CA LYS A 286 -27.00 67.52 29.51
C LYS A 286 -26.27 66.20 29.87
N GLY A 287 -25.03 66.01 29.40
CA GLY A 287 -24.08 65.07 30.02
C GLY A 287 -24.46 63.58 29.96
N THR A 288 -25.31 63.20 29.00
CA THR A 288 -25.70 61.81 28.75
C THR A 288 -25.25 61.41 27.36
N TYR A 289 -24.50 60.32 27.24
CA TYR A 289 -23.92 59.86 25.97
C TYR A 289 -24.50 58.50 25.56
N LYS A 290 -24.69 58.31 24.26
CA LYS A 290 -25.12 57.01 23.72
C LYS A 290 -23.94 56.05 23.66
N TYR A 291 -24.21 54.81 24.02
CA TYR A 291 -23.23 53.72 24.06
C TYR A 291 -22.47 53.50 22.74
N ALA A 292 -23.17 53.59 21.60
CA ALA A 292 -22.59 53.35 20.28
C ALA A 292 -21.49 54.36 19.90
N ASP A 293 -21.67 55.65 20.26
CA ASP A 293 -20.74 56.72 19.86
C ASP A 293 -19.36 56.57 20.53
N LEU A 294 -19.32 56.06 21.77
CA LEU A 294 -18.09 55.70 22.48
C LEU A 294 -17.41 54.46 21.90
N THR A 295 -18.20 53.48 21.45
CA THR A 295 -17.68 52.20 20.91
C THR A 295 -16.96 52.40 19.58
N SER A 296 -17.56 53.13 18.62
CA SER A 296 -16.92 53.42 17.33
C SER A 296 -15.62 54.23 17.48
N LEU A 297 -15.58 55.16 18.43
CA LEU A 297 -14.41 55.99 18.71
C LEU A 297 -13.23 55.18 19.28
N ILE A 298 -13.49 54.30 20.25
CA ILE A 298 -12.46 53.45 20.87
C ILE A 298 -11.91 52.45 19.83
N THR A 299 -12.79 51.87 19.01
CA THR A 299 -12.40 50.92 17.94
C THR A 299 -11.47 51.59 16.92
N GLY A 300 -11.80 52.82 16.49
CA GLY A 300 -10.95 53.58 15.55
C GLY A 300 -9.56 53.91 16.10
N LEU A 301 -9.46 54.24 17.39
CA LEU A 301 -8.17 54.49 18.04
C LEU A 301 -7.31 53.23 18.17
N ILE A 302 -7.90 52.07 18.49
CA ILE A 302 -7.19 50.79 18.59
C ILE A 302 -6.67 50.34 17.21
N SER A 303 -7.47 50.51 16.15
CA SER A 303 -7.04 50.20 14.77
C SER A 303 -5.88 51.06 14.25
N THR A 304 -5.51 52.13 14.96
CA THR A 304 -4.34 52.97 14.64
C THR A 304 -3.05 52.44 15.31
N TYR A 305 -3.16 51.46 16.23
CA TYR A 305 -2.05 51.01 17.09
C TYR A 305 -1.75 49.51 17.06
N GLY A 306 -2.65 48.67 16.55
CA GLY A 306 -2.41 47.22 16.46
C GLY A 306 -3.12 46.58 15.28
N ASN A 307 -2.35 46.22 14.24
CA ASN A 307 -2.71 45.09 13.39
C ASN A 307 -2.31 43.82 14.15
N GLY A 308 -3.23 42.86 14.31
CA GLY A 308 -2.94 41.54 14.91
C GLY A 308 -3.15 41.40 16.43
N LEU A 309 -4.15 42.08 17.03
CA LEU A 309 -4.49 41.89 18.45
C LEU A 309 -5.97 41.55 18.68
N ASP A 310 -6.25 40.26 18.87
CA ASP A 310 -7.54 39.76 19.31
C ASP A 310 -7.76 40.06 20.80
N CYS A 311 -8.67 40.99 21.09
CA CYS A 311 -8.91 41.45 22.46
C CYS A 311 -10.37 41.75 22.79
N ASP A 312 -10.75 41.43 24.03
CA ASP A 312 -12.03 41.80 24.61
C ASP A 312 -11.91 43.12 25.38
N ILE A 313 -12.79 44.08 25.06
CA ILE A 313 -12.79 45.40 25.68
C ILE A 313 -13.82 45.41 26.82
N TYR A 314 -13.40 45.79 28.02
CA TYR A 314 -14.27 45.91 29.20
C TYR A 314 -14.30 47.35 29.74
N ILE A 315 -15.50 47.88 30.00
CA ILE A 315 -15.68 49.19 30.64
C ILE A 315 -16.30 49.00 32.03
N ARG A 316 -15.76 49.73 33.01
CA ARG A 316 -16.25 49.77 34.39
C ARG A 316 -16.93 51.11 34.67
N ALA A 317 -18.23 51.08 34.93
CA ALA A 317 -18.96 52.26 35.39
C ALA A 317 -18.68 52.50 36.90
N ILE A 318 -18.06 53.62 37.23
CA ILE A 318 -17.87 54.05 38.62
C ILE A 318 -18.83 55.21 38.88
N GLY A 319 -19.78 55.06 39.82
CA GLY A 319 -20.60 56.19 40.27
C GLY A 319 -22.10 55.94 40.54
N ARG A 320 -22.46 54.96 41.37
CA ARG A 320 -23.75 55.01 42.08
C ARG A 320 -23.65 54.38 43.47
N PRO A 321 -24.01 55.07 44.58
CA PRO A 321 -24.04 54.47 45.90
C PRO A 321 -25.12 53.38 45.95
N GLY A 322 -24.73 52.11 46.10
CA GLY A 322 -25.66 50.98 46.28
C GLY A 322 -25.47 49.77 45.38
N TYR A 323 -24.61 49.84 44.35
CA TYR A 323 -24.24 48.67 43.53
C TYR A 323 -22.83 48.17 43.89
N ALA A 324 -22.63 46.85 43.88
CA ALA A 324 -21.34 46.23 44.21
C ALA A 324 -20.29 46.51 43.13
N SER A 325 -19.02 46.56 43.52
CA SER A 325 -17.94 47.14 42.71
C SER A 325 -17.25 46.16 41.74
N THR A 326 -17.90 45.05 41.38
CA THR A 326 -17.27 43.88 40.73
C THR A 326 -17.52 43.75 39.23
N ASP A 327 -18.54 44.42 38.70
CA ASP A 327 -19.11 44.02 37.42
C ASP A 327 -18.46 44.80 36.26
N PHE A 328 -17.52 44.14 35.60
CA PHE A 328 -16.96 44.59 34.32
C PHE A 328 -17.93 44.24 33.20
N VAL A 329 -18.36 45.23 32.42
CA VAL A 329 -19.23 44.99 31.25
C VAL A 329 -18.35 44.85 30.02
N LYS A 330 -18.42 43.69 29.35
CA LYS A 330 -17.81 43.51 28.02
C LYS A 330 -18.53 44.41 27.03
N VAL A 331 -17.80 45.30 26.36
CA VAL A 331 -18.39 46.30 25.44
C VAL A 331 -18.15 46.02 23.96
N GLY A 332 -17.19 45.15 23.64
CA GLY A 332 -16.89 44.70 22.29
C GLY A 332 -15.70 43.74 22.25
N SER A 333 -15.43 43.22 21.06
CA SER A 333 -14.22 42.47 20.71
C SER A 333 -13.66 43.06 19.42
N VAL A 334 -12.34 43.13 19.30
CA VAL A 334 -11.65 43.44 18.04
C VAL A 334 -10.95 42.16 17.59
N PHE A 335 -11.09 41.81 16.32
CA PHE A 335 -10.42 40.68 15.68
C PHE A 335 -9.57 41.20 14.53
N ALA A 336 -8.38 40.64 14.37
CA ALA A 336 -7.48 40.99 13.27
C ALA A 336 -6.90 39.72 12.63
N GLU A 337 -7.62 39.16 11.66
CA GLU A 337 -7.14 38.07 10.83
C GLU A 337 -5.89 38.52 10.06
N LEU A 338 -4.73 37.99 10.47
CA LEU A 338 -3.58 37.87 9.60
C LEU A 338 -3.72 36.53 8.88
N ASP A 339 -3.87 36.56 7.56
CA ASP A 339 -3.94 35.36 6.72
C ASP A 339 -2.54 34.71 6.66
N ILE A 340 -2.31 33.78 7.59
CA ILE A 340 -1.07 33.02 7.73
C ILE A 340 -1.35 31.64 7.14
N PRO A 341 -0.64 31.22 6.06
CA PRO A 341 -0.89 29.94 5.43
C PRO A 341 -0.81 28.76 6.40
N GLU A 342 -1.62 27.73 6.18
CA GLU A 342 -1.45 26.46 6.90
C GLU A 342 -0.11 25.81 6.55
N ILE A 343 0.47 25.12 7.54
CA ILE A 343 1.59 24.20 7.33
C ILE A 343 1.01 22.95 6.66
N GLU A 344 1.68 22.39 5.65
CA GLU A 344 1.24 21.15 5.00
C GLU A 344 2.32 20.06 5.05
N GLY A 345 1.91 18.80 4.85
CA GLY A 345 2.83 17.69 4.68
C GLY A 345 3.66 17.29 5.91
N VAL A 346 3.24 17.61 7.14
CA VAL A 346 3.98 17.23 8.37
C VAL A 346 4.00 15.70 8.53
N THR A 347 5.13 15.07 8.17
CA THR A 347 5.37 13.63 8.31
C THR A 347 6.46 13.34 9.35
N ILE A 348 6.28 12.25 10.09
CA ILE A 348 7.27 11.69 11.02
C ILE A 348 7.67 10.33 10.46
N ALA A 349 8.95 10.14 10.15
CA ALA A 349 9.50 8.89 9.64
C ALA A 349 10.61 8.37 10.57
N TYR A 350 10.62 7.07 10.88
CA TYR A 350 11.71 6.45 11.62
C TYR A 350 12.93 6.24 10.71
N ASN A 351 14.10 6.66 11.14
CA ASN A 351 15.37 6.51 10.42
C ASN A 351 16.18 5.34 11.01
N PRO A 352 16.19 4.16 10.34
CA PRO A 352 16.86 2.96 10.87
C PRO A 352 18.38 3.06 10.88
N SER A 353 18.97 4.05 10.21
CA SER A 353 20.43 4.30 10.20
C SER A 353 20.92 5.03 11.44
N THR A 354 20.04 5.76 12.14
CA THR A 354 20.38 6.65 13.25
C THR A 354 19.58 6.38 14.53
N ASP A 355 18.62 5.44 14.49
CA ASP A 355 17.70 5.09 15.59
C ASP A 355 16.87 6.29 16.12
N ASN A 356 16.57 7.23 15.22
CA ASN A 356 15.90 8.50 15.49
C ASN A 356 14.68 8.69 14.58
N TYR A 357 13.86 9.72 14.85
CA TYR A 357 12.73 10.09 13.99
C TYR A 357 13.02 11.37 13.22
N ASP A 358 12.95 11.31 11.90
CA ASP A 358 13.02 12.48 11.02
C ASP A 358 11.61 13.05 10.81
N LEU A 359 11.45 14.31 11.22
CA LEU A 359 10.29 15.14 10.94
C LEU A 359 10.54 15.89 9.63
N SER A 360 9.53 15.99 8.76
CA SER A 360 9.57 16.83 7.57
C SER A 360 8.20 17.44 7.27
N TRP A 361 8.19 18.59 6.58
CA TRP A 361 6.98 19.29 6.16
C TRP A 361 7.24 20.17 4.94
N THR A 362 6.18 20.59 4.26
CA THR A 362 6.28 21.46 3.08
C THR A 362 6.66 22.88 3.50
N VAL A 363 7.79 23.38 3.02
CA VAL A 363 8.21 24.78 3.23
C VAL A 363 7.33 25.69 2.38
N ASN A 364 6.48 26.49 3.02
CA ASN A 364 5.82 27.63 2.41
C ASN A 364 6.80 28.82 2.31
N PRO A 365 7.03 29.39 1.11
CA PRO A 365 7.97 30.48 0.89
C PRO A 365 7.47 31.86 1.39
N GLU A 366 6.21 31.98 1.81
CA GLU A 366 5.68 33.20 2.44
C GLU A 366 5.96 33.28 3.96
N LEU A 367 6.55 32.24 4.55
CA LEU A 367 6.89 32.19 5.97
C LEU A 367 8.38 32.50 6.17
N ASN A 368 8.70 33.19 7.26
CA ASN A 368 10.07 33.57 7.62
C ASN A 368 10.79 32.42 8.38
N GLY A 369 10.06 31.39 8.81
CA GLY A 369 10.59 30.20 9.46
C GLY A 369 9.51 29.36 10.16
N TYR A 370 9.94 28.33 10.88
CA TYR A 370 9.10 27.41 11.65
C TYR A 370 9.68 27.19 13.04
N LYS A 371 8.82 26.88 13.99
CA LYS A 371 9.20 26.39 15.32
C LYS A 371 8.66 24.98 15.54
N VAL A 372 9.56 24.01 15.70
CA VAL A 372 9.26 22.64 16.12
C VAL A 372 9.28 22.60 17.65
N SER A 373 8.28 22.00 18.28
CA SER A 373 8.16 21.86 19.73
C SER A 373 7.72 20.44 20.09
N LEU A 374 8.39 19.83 21.08
CA LEU A 374 8.17 18.45 21.53
C LEU A 374 7.53 18.42 22.92
N PHE A 375 6.51 17.57 23.08
CA PHE A 375 5.71 17.45 24.29
C PHE A 375 5.50 15.99 24.69
N THR A 376 5.31 15.75 25.99
CA THR A 376 5.01 14.42 26.56
C THR A 376 3.52 14.14 26.72
N ASP A 377 2.65 15.14 26.56
CA ASP A 377 1.19 15.03 26.67
C ASP A 377 0.45 15.54 25.42
N ALA A 378 -0.71 14.94 25.13
CA ALA A 378 -1.53 15.26 23.95
C ALA A 378 -2.16 16.67 24.00
N GLU A 379 -2.27 17.26 25.19
CA GLU A 379 -2.79 18.63 25.37
C GLU A 379 -1.72 19.68 25.04
N LEU A 380 -0.46 19.27 24.85
CA LEU A 380 0.73 20.10 24.60
C LEU A 380 1.04 21.06 25.77
N THR A 381 0.83 20.59 27.00
CA THR A 381 1.01 21.39 28.22
C THR A 381 2.42 21.30 28.80
N THR A 382 3.13 20.20 28.56
CA THR A 382 4.45 19.88 29.08
C THR A 382 5.47 19.91 27.94
N LEU A 383 6.05 21.09 27.69
CA LEU A 383 7.08 21.30 26.69
C LEU A 383 8.44 20.76 27.19
N GLU A 384 9.00 19.78 26.49
CA GLU A 384 10.36 19.26 26.77
C GLU A 384 11.43 20.10 26.08
N THR A 385 11.25 20.40 24.78
CA THR A 385 12.20 21.20 24.01
C THR A 385 11.55 21.84 22.79
N SER A 386 12.16 22.91 22.27
CA SER A 386 11.73 23.55 21.02
C SER A 386 12.92 24.10 20.22
N TYR A 387 12.83 24.03 18.90
CA TYR A 387 13.85 24.46 17.96
C TYR A 387 13.22 25.29 16.82
N GLU A 388 13.93 26.32 16.35
CA GLU A 388 13.51 27.14 15.22
C GLU A 388 14.38 26.85 13.99
N THR A 389 13.74 26.69 12.82
CA THR A 389 14.38 26.33 11.55
C THR A 389 13.69 27.01 10.38
N THR A 390 14.46 27.32 9.32
CA THR A 390 13.92 27.72 8.01
C THR A 390 13.67 26.52 7.10
N ASP A 391 14.30 25.40 7.40
CA ASP A 391 14.33 24.21 6.57
C ASP A 391 13.17 23.30 6.97
N GLY A 392 12.50 22.69 6.00
CA GLY A 392 11.30 21.87 6.20
C GLY A 392 11.55 20.50 6.81
N THR A 393 12.59 20.36 7.65
CA THR A 393 13.03 19.10 8.25
C THR A 393 13.60 19.32 9.66
N TYR A 394 13.51 18.28 10.50
CA TYR A 394 14.12 18.24 11.83
C TYR A 394 14.30 16.79 12.32
N THR A 395 15.50 16.39 12.73
CA THR A 395 15.73 15.07 13.35
C THR A 395 15.51 15.13 14.87
N ILE A 396 14.63 14.28 15.39
CA ILE A 396 14.33 14.11 16.81
C ILE A 396 15.32 13.11 17.40
N ASP A 397 16.16 13.57 18.34
CA ASP A 397 17.10 12.73 19.10
C ASP A 397 16.39 11.99 20.24
N MET A 398 16.16 10.69 20.04
CA MET A 398 15.44 9.83 20.98
C MET A 398 16.24 9.48 22.24
N SER A 399 17.55 9.75 22.28
CA SER A 399 18.38 9.47 23.47
C SER A 399 18.03 10.31 24.69
N SER A 400 17.14 11.30 24.53
CA SER A 400 16.62 12.15 25.59
C SER A 400 15.26 11.71 26.16
N PHE A 401 14.62 10.67 25.59
CA PHE A 401 13.23 10.26 25.90
C PHE A 401 13.14 8.83 26.47
N ASP A 402 13.82 8.56 27.59
CA ASP A 402 13.76 7.28 28.29
C ASP A 402 12.35 6.96 28.83
N ASN A 403 11.78 5.82 28.42
CA ASN A 403 10.52 5.23 28.93
C ASN A 403 9.19 5.98 28.64
N LEU A 404 9.09 6.67 27.50
CA LEU A 404 7.81 7.27 27.05
C LEU A 404 7.08 6.37 26.03
N ASP A 405 5.78 6.16 26.24
CA ASP A 405 4.91 5.40 25.32
C ASP A 405 4.48 6.20 24.07
N LYS A 406 4.58 7.54 24.12
CA LYS A 406 4.23 8.49 23.04
C LYS A 406 5.02 9.80 23.17
N PHE A 407 5.23 10.50 22.06
CA PHE A 407 5.59 11.93 22.04
C PHE A 407 4.66 12.71 21.11
N TYR A 408 4.52 14.01 21.32
CA TYR A 408 3.68 14.87 20.49
C TYR A 408 4.52 15.99 19.89
N VAL A 409 4.32 16.25 18.60
CA VAL A 409 5.07 17.27 17.86
C VAL A 409 4.13 18.38 17.41
N ALA A 410 4.52 19.61 17.67
CA ALA A 410 3.89 20.79 17.12
C ALA A 410 4.87 21.52 16.20
N VAL A 411 4.49 21.71 14.94
CA VAL A 411 5.17 22.68 14.05
C VAL A 411 4.32 23.95 14.02
N THR A 412 4.95 25.10 14.25
CA THR A 412 4.30 26.41 14.29
C THR A 412 4.91 27.32 13.23
N ALA A 413 4.08 28.03 12.47
CA ALA A 413 4.54 28.94 11.43
C ALA A 413 4.98 30.28 12.01
N ILE A 414 6.03 30.88 11.43
CA ILE A 414 6.54 32.20 11.80
C ILE A 414 6.42 33.12 10.57
N LYS A 415 5.59 34.17 10.65
CA LYS A 415 5.45 35.20 9.61
C LYS A 415 5.69 36.58 10.23
N ASP A 416 6.69 37.31 9.75
CA ASP A 416 7.10 38.65 10.22
C ASP A 416 7.25 38.81 11.75
N GLY A 417 7.72 37.75 12.43
CA GLY A 417 7.91 37.74 13.89
C GLY A 417 6.64 37.42 14.70
N VAL A 418 5.52 37.12 14.03
CA VAL A 418 4.30 36.60 14.64
C VAL A 418 4.26 35.08 14.50
N TYR A 419 4.01 34.39 15.62
CA TYR A 419 3.78 32.94 15.64
C TYR A 419 2.28 32.67 15.48
N ALA A 420 1.89 31.86 14.49
CA ALA A 420 0.51 31.41 14.34
C ALA A 420 0.46 30.02 13.68
N ASN A 421 -0.74 29.41 13.69
CA ASN A 421 -1.05 28.10 13.13
C ASN A 421 -0.13 26.97 13.62
N VAL A 422 -0.60 26.29 14.67
CA VAL A 422 0.02 25.09 15.21
C VAL A 422 -0.54 23.86 14.50
N LYS A 423 0.23 23.22 13.62
CA LYS A 423 -0.13 21.90 13.11
C LYS A 423 0.39 20.84 14.06
N LYS A 424 -0.53 20.17 14.74
CA LYS A 424 -0.25 19.06 15.65
C LYS A 424 -0.08 17.78 14.83
N SER A 425 1.00 17.05 15.07
CA SER A 425 1.18 15.68 14.56
C SER A 425 1.49 14.75 15.73
N GLU A 426 0.73 13.66 15.83
CA GLU A 426 0.94 12.66 16.88
C GLU A 426 2.03 11.68 16.44
N GLY A 427 3.18 11.74 17.11
CA GLY A 427 4.21 10.72 17.00
C GLY A 427 3.86 9.54 17.91
N ILE A 428 3.14 8.56 17.39
CA ILE A 428 2.99 7.29 18.10
C ILE A 428 4.37 6.64 18.14
N ILE A 429 5.05 6.73 19.29
CA ILE A 429 6.18 5.84 19.59
C ILE A 429 5.59 4.44 19.56
N THR A 430 6.03 3.63 18.60
CA THR A 430 5.47 2.31 18.32
C THR A 430 5.94 1.26 19.32
N LYS A 431 5.79 1.53 20.62
CA LYS A 431 6.13 0.63 21.76
C LYS A 431 7.54 0.02 21.70
N GLY A 432 8.50 0.74 21.11
CA GLY A 432 9.85 0.23 20.86
C GLY A 432 9.99 -0.68 19.63
N PHE A 433 9.15 -0.51 18.62
CA PHE A 433 9.20 -1.15 17.29
C PHE A 433 9.21 -0.10 16.17
N GLY A 434 9.49 -0.48 14.93
CA GLY A 434 9.56 0.42 13.76
C GLY A 434 8.23 0.70 13.04
N GLY A 435 7.09 0.32 13.63
CA GLY A 435 5.76 0.44 13.01
C GLY A 435 4.76 -0.58 13.56
N GLY A 436 3.49 -0.43 13.18
CA GLY A 436 2.43 -1.44 13.39
C GLY A 436 1.64 -1.31 14.69
N GLU A 437 0.51 -2.03 14.76
CA GLU A 437 -0.40 -2.07 15.92
C GLU A 437 -0.27 -3.37 16.74
N GLY A 438 0.34 -4.41 16.17
CA GLY A 438 0.49 -5.72 16.80
C GLY A 438 -0.66 -6.69 16.49
N THR A 439 -1.39 -6.48 15.40
CA THR A 439 -2.47 -7.36 14.90
C THR A 439 -2.00 -8.14 13.67
N ASP A 440 -2.68 -9.23 13.30
CA ASP A 440 -2.26 -10.04 12.14
C ASP A 440 -2.34 -9.26 10.81
N GLU A 441 -3.26 -8.30 10.69
CA GLU A 441 -3.34 -7.38 9.55
C GLU A 441 -2.32 -6.22 9.62
N ASN A 442 -1.90 -5.81 10.81
CA ASN A 442 -0.97 -4.70 11.05
C ASN A 442 0.07 -5.04 12.14
N PRO A 443 1.01 -5.96 11.86
CA PRO A 443 1.96 -6.48 12.85
C PRO A 443 3.02 -5.45 13.24
N TYR A 444 3.57 -5.55 14.45
CA TYR A 444 4.71 -4.73 14.86
C TYR A 444 5.94 -5.00 13.99
N LEU A 445 6.54 -3.94 13.45
CA LEU A 445 7.65 -4.05 12.50
C LEU A 445 9.01 -4.05 13.23
N ILE A 446 9.85 -5.03 12.90
CA ILE A 446 11.17 -5.23 13.54
C ILE A 446 12.30 -5.01 12.53
N TYR A 447 13.13 -4.02 12.79
CA TYR A 447 14.30 -3.66 12.00
C TYR A 447 15.63 -3.89 12.74
N SER A 448 15.63 -3.97 14.08
CA SER A 448 16.85 -4.07 14.89
C SER A 448 16.72 -5.05 16.07
N ASN A 449 17.86 -5.42 16.65
CA ASN A 449 17.94 -6.27 17.85
C ASN A 449 17.26 -5.62 19.07
N THR A 450 17.38 -4.29 19.24
CA THR A 450 16.68 -3.53 20.29
C THR A 450 15.17 -3.71 20.19
N GLN A 451 14.61 -3.64 18.97
CA GLN A 451 13.19 -3.84 18.73
C GLN A 451 12.79 -5.32 18.93
N PHE A 452 13.64 -6.27 18.53
CA PHE A 452 13.41 -7.69 18.79
C PHE A 452 13.32 -8.01 20.29
N ALA A 453 14.13 -7.38 21.13
CA ALA A 453 14.10 -7.57 22.59
C ALA A 453 12.75 -7.16 23.23
N ASN A 454 11.97 -6.30 22.58
CA ASN A 454 10.69 -5.81 23.10
C ASN A 454 9.51 -6.79 22.90
N ILE A 455 9.68 -7.85 22.10
CA ILE A 455 8.63 -8.87 21.84
C ILE A 455 8.05 -9.43 23.15
N GLY A 456 8.90 -9.62 24.17
CA GLY A 456 8.54 -10.23 25.45
C GLY A 456 7.48 -9.48 26.24
N ALA A 457 7.31 -8.18 26.00
CA ALA A 457 6.28 -7.35 26.62
C ALA A 457 4.89 -7.53 25.97
N TYR A 458 4.81 -8.07 24.75
CA TYR A 458 3.56 -8.20 23.99
C TYR A 458 3.35 -9.64 23.45
N PRO A 459 3.33 -10.67 24.31
CA PRO A 459 3.37 -12.08 23.91
C PRO A 459 2.15 -12.56 23.09
N ALA A 460 1.06 -11.80 23.05
CA ALA A 460 -0.13 -12.10 22.26
C ALA A 460 -0.23 -11.29 20.94
N ALA A 461 0.73 -10.42 20.65
CA ALA A 461 0.74 -9.58 19.47
C ALA A 461 1.39 -10.25 18.25
N SER A 462 1.12 -9.69 17.08
CA SER A 462 1.66 -10.11 15.80
C SER A 462 2.87 -9.26 15.41
N PHE A 463 3.91 -9.87 14.86
CA PHE A 463 5.21 -9.26 14.58
C PHE A 463 5.71 -9.62 13.18
N LYS A 464 6.41 -8.69 12.52
CA LYS A 464 7.03 -8.92 11.22
C LYS A 464 8.44 -8.32 11.14
N GLN A 465 9.42 -9.13 10.78
CA GLN A 465 10.79 -8.68 10.55
C GLN A 465 10.93 -8.00 9.17
N MET A 466 11.62 -6.87 9.12
CA MET A 466 11.74 -6.03 7.92
C MET A 466 13.19 -5.91 7.41
N ALA A 467 14.18 -6.07 8.29
CA ALA A 467 15.61 -6.08 7.97
C ALA A 467 16.33 -7.30 8.55
N ASP A 468 17.53 -7.61 8.07
CA ASP A 468 18.38 -8.67 8.64
C ASP A 468 18.94 -8.21 10.00
N ILE A 469 18.82 -9.05 11.04
CA ILE A 469 19.48 -8.86 12.34
C ILE A 469 20.79 -9.64 12.29
N THR A 470 21.92 -8.92 12.17
CA THR A 470 23.23 -9.45 11.76
C THR A 470 24.09 -9.99 12.90
N ASP A 471 25.16 -10.71 12.54
CA ASP A 471 26.13 -11.31 13.46
C ASP A 471 26.93 -10.30 14.29
N GLN A 472 27.01 -9.03 13.85
CA GLN A 472 27.71 -7.95 14.54
C GLN A 472 27.02 -7.55 15.86
N VAL A 473 25.70 -7.70 15.94
CA VAL A 473 24.90 -7.39 17.15
C VAL A 473 23.82 -8.47 17.33
N PRO A 474 24.20 -9.70 17.73
CA PRO A 474 23.30 -10.85 17.75
C PRO A 474 22.26 -10.77 18.88
N VAL A 475 21.12 -11.43 18.70
CA VAL A 475 20.11 -11.60 19.75
C VAL A 475 20.69 -12.48 20.86
N THR A 476 20.86 -11.93 22.06
CA THR A 476 21.49 -12.64 23.21
C THR A 476 20.49 -13.14 24.25
N GLN A 477 19.21 -12.76 24.12
CA GLN A 477 18.13 -13.20 25.01
C GLN A 477 16.94 -13.73 24.18
N PRO A 478 16.18 -14.73 24.66
CA PRO A 478 14.98 -15.19 23.96
C PRO A 478 13.93 -14.10 23.79
N ALA A 479 13.10 -14.22 22.76
CA ALA A 479 12.04 -13.26 22.41
C ALA A 479 10.95 -13.11 23.49
N THR A 480 10.85 -14.06 24.42
CA THR A 480 9.95 -14.03 25.59
C THR A 480 10.70 -14.57 26.82
N PRO A 481 10.39 -14.11 28.04
CA PRO A 481 10.89 -14.72 29.27
C PRO A 481 10.57 -16.23 29.35
N LEU A 482 11.41 -17.00 30.04
CA LEU A 482 11.34 -18.48 30.06
C LEU A 482 10.03 -19.06 30.63
N ASP A 483 9.26 -18.25 31.35
CA ASP A 483 7.97 -18.55 31.98
C ASP A 483 6.76 -17.91 31.28
N VAL A 484 6.98 -17.16 30.19
CA VAL A 484 5.93 -16.49 29.41
C VAL A 484 5.63 -17.27 28.13
N GLU A 485 4.37 -17.66 27.94
CA GLU A 485 3.91 -18.28 26.69
C GLU A 485 3.68 -17.23 25.60
N PHE A 486 4.38 -17.36 24.47
CA PHE A 486 4.05 -16.63 23.25
C PHE A 486 2.79 -17.23 22.60
N LYS A 487 1.84 -16.37 22.20
CA LYS A 487 0.49 -16.73 21.68
C LYS A 487 0.12 -16.02 20.39
N GLY A 488 0.85 -14.96 20.02
CA GLY A 488 0.62 -14.20 18.80
C GLY A 488 1.26 -14.84 17.56
N SER A 489 1.62 -14.00 16.59
CA SER A 489 2.29 -14.45 15.37
C SER A 489 3.64 -13.77 15.17
N TYR A 490 4.62 -14.49 14.64
CA TYR A 490 5.93 -13.95 14.25
C TYR A 490 6.27 -14.37 12.82
N ASP A 491 6.43 -13.40 11.94
CA ASP A 491 6.81 -13.57 10.54
C ASP A 491 8.23 -13.01 10.31
N GLY A 492 9.22 -13.90 10.15
CA GLY A 492 10.60 -13.53 9.84
C GLY A 492 10.79 -12.95 8.43
N ASN A 493 9.77 -12.99 7.57
CA ASN A 493 9.74 -12.36 6.24
C ASN A 493 10.93 -12.76 5.32
N GLY A 494 11.51 -13.95 5.55
CA GLY A 494 12.70 -14.43 4.84
C GLY A 494 14.01 -13.74 5.22
N LYS A 495 14.02 -12.88 6.24
CA LYS A 495 15.22 -12.15 6.70
C LYS A 495 16.08 -13.02 7.62
N LYS A 496 17.37 -12.66 7.71
CA LYS A 496 18.34 -13.34 8.58
C LYS A 496 18.17 -12.90 10.03
N LEU A 497 18.31 -13.84 10.95
CA LEU A 497 18.25 -13.61 12.39
C LEU A 497 19.41 -14.31 13.08
N TYR A 498 20.45 -13.55 13.43
CA TYR A 498 21.61 -14.06 14.16
C TYR A 498 21.38 -14.03 15.67
N VAL A 499 21.61 -15.17 16.32
CA VAL A 499 21.34 -15.38 17.75
C VAL A 499 22.53 -16.03 18.46
N THR A 500 22.76 -15.65 19.71
CA THR A 500 23.74 -16.26 20.62
C THR A 500 23.05 -16.50 21.95
N LEU A 501 22.13 -17.47 21.96
CA LEU A 501 21.32 -17.81 23.13
C LEU A 501 22.03 -18.87 23.95
N SER A 502 22.37 -18.56 25.20
CA SER A 502 22.91 -19.55 26.14
C SER A 502 22.33 -19.36 27.54
N THR A 503 22.18 -20.46 28.27
CA THR A 503 21.85 -20.45 29.71
C THR A 503 22.82 -21.31 30.49
N ASP A 504 23.08 -20.93 31.74
CA ASP A 504 23.91 -21.71 32.65
C ASP A 504 23.32 -23.12 32.82
N VAL A 505 24.09 -24.11 32.37
CA VAL A 505 23.71 -25.51 32.17
C VAL A 505 23.27 -26.23 33.48
N ALA A 506 23.40 -25.56 34.63
CA ALA A 506 23.22 -26.14 35.96
C ALA A 506 21.80 -26.00 36.56
N THR A 507 20.95 -25.05 36.14
CA THR A 507 19.87 -24.56 37.03
C THR A 507 18.41 -24.73 36.58
N THR A 508 18.11 -25.03 35.31
CA THR A 508 16.71 -25.13 34.81
C THR A 508 16.15 -26.56 34.78
N ASP A 509 14.84 -26.71 34.99
CA ASP A 509 14.14 -28.01 35.02
C ASP A 509 13.99 -28.62 33.62
N SER A 510 14.02 -29.95 33.55
CA SER A 510 13.64 -30.77 32.39
C SER A 510 12.29 -30.42 31.74
N ALA A 511 11.39 -29.75 32.46
CA ALA A 511 10.08 -29.31 31.98
C ALA A 511 10.08 -27.98 31.20
N THR A 512 11.13 -27.15 31.32
CA THR A 512 11.19 -25.83 30.66
C THR A 512 11.57 -25.94 29.18
N GLY A 513 11.07 -25.02 28.37
CA GLY A 513 11.51 -24.83 26.99
C GLY A 513 12.64 -23.81 26.89
N PHE A 514 13.52 -23.96 25.90
CA PHE A 514 14.56 -22.99 25.56
C PHE A 514 14.76 -22.91 24.04
N GLY A 515 14.98 -21.72 23.52
CA GLY A 515 15.06 -21.42 22.09
C GLY A 515 14.77 -19.94 21.86
N LEU A 516 14.64 -19.51 20.60
CA LEU A 516 14.21 -18.14 20.29
C LEU A 516 12.89 -17.78 20.97
N PHE A 517 11.92 -18.70 20.91
CA PHE A 517 10.67 -18.70 21.66
C PHE A 517 10.71 -19.88 22.64
N PRO A 518 10.99 -19.65 23.95
CA PRO A 518 11.07 -20.71 24.94
C PRO A 518 9.78 -21.51 25.06
N LEU A 519 8.64 -20.82 25.13
CA LEU A 519 7.30 -21.40 25.24
C LEU A 519 6.36 -20.79 24.19
N ILE A 520 5.65 -21.63 23.45
CA ILE A 520 4.55 -21.21 22.57
C ILE A 520 3.24 -21.92 22.91
N ASN A 521 2.12 -21.22 22.78
CA ASN A 521 0.78 -21.75 22.98
C ASN A 521 -0.16 -21.22 21.89
N SER A 522 -0.60 -22.12 21.00
CA SER A 522 -1.49 -21.79 19.86
C SER A 522 -0.97 -20.68 18.93
N ALA A 523 0.34 -20.46 18.90
CA ALA A 523 1.00 -19.38 18.18
C ALA A 523 1.36 -19.76 16.73
N THR A 524 1.65 -18.74 15.91
CA THR A 524 2.19 -18.92 14.55
C THR A 524 3.62 -18.39 14.46
N VAL A 525 4.58 -19.20 14.02
CA VAL A 525 5.98 -18.78 13.85
C VAL A 525 6.46 -19.24 12.47
N LYS A 526 6.87 -18.29 11.62
CA LYS A 526 7.12 -18.59 10.19
C LYS A 526 8.17 -17.72 9.51
N ASN A 527 8.66 -18.20 8.36
CA ASN A 527 9.53 -17.48 7.41
C ASN A 527 10.86 -16.99 8.01
N ILE A 528 11.52 -17.79 8.85
CA ILE A 528 12.73 -17.40 9.61
C ILE A 528 13.97 -18.09 9.03
N ASN A 529 15.04 -17.32 8.79
CA ASN A 529 16.38 -17.85 8.51
C ASN A 529 17.29 -17.60 9.74
N LEU A 530 17.42 -18.60 10.62
CA LEU A 530 18.12 -18.49 11.91
C LEU A 530 19.61 -18.82 11.76
N TYR A 531 20.50 -18.02 12.36
CA TYR A 531 21.95 -18.22 12.36
C TYR A 531 22.54 -18.10 13.77
N GLY A 532 23.73 -18.66 14.00
CA GLY A 532 24.48 -18.52 15.26
C GLY A 532 24.39 -19.75 16.17
N THR A 533 24.05 -19.57 17.45
CA THR A 533 24.07 -20.64 18.47
C THR A 533 22.91 -20.57 19.45
N VAL A 534 22.37 -21.74 19.81
CA VAL A 534 21.35 -21.92 20.86
C VAL A 534 21.77 -23.08 21.77
N ALA A 535 22.08 -22.77 23.03
CA ALA A 535 22.59 -23.73 24.01
C ALA A 535 21.78 -23.69 25.32
N GLY A 536 21.21 -24.81 25.74
CA GLY A 536 20.37 -24.84 26.94
C GLY A 536 20.22 -26.19 27.63
N ARG A 537 19.10 -26.32 28.35
CA ARG A 537 18.73 -27.51 29.12
C ARG A 537 17.21 -27.70 29.07
N GLY A 538 16.76 -28.95 28.94
CA GLY A 538 15.35 -29.32 28.91
C GLY A 538 14.84 -29.55 27.48
N ASN A 539 13.79 -28.84 27.10
CA ASN A 539 13.20 -28.94 25.75
C ASN A 539 13.82 -27.81 24.90
N VAL A 540 14.76 -28.13 24.01
CA VAL A 540 15.54 -27.11 23.29
C VAL A 540 15.29 -27.18 21.79
N GLY A 541 14.95 -26.04 21.19
CA GLY A 541 14.89 -25.87 19.74
C GLY A 541 15.59 -24.59 19.32
N GLY A 542 16.08 -24.51 18.08
CA GLY A 542 16.61 -23.25 17.55
C GLY A 542 15.56 -22.14 17.59
N ILE A 543 14.33 -22.47 17.16
CA ILE A 543 13.19 -21.55 17.23
C ILE A 543 12.32 -21.81 18.46
N VAL A 544 11.85 -23.04 18.67
CA VAL A 544 10.83 -23.33 19.70
C VAL A 544 11.35 -24.28 20.76
N GLY A 545 11.39 -23.85 22.02
CA GLY A 545 11.70 -24.74 23.13
C GLY A 545 10.60 -25.79 23.35
N ARG A 546 9.41 -25.30 23.74
CA ARG A 546 8.23 -26.14 23.99
C ARG A 546 6.94 -25.52 23.43
N GLY A 547 6.13 -26.32 22.75
CA GLY A 547 4.83 -25.93 22.19
C GLY A 547 3.63 -26.65 22.80
N THR A 548 2.52 -25.92 22.96
CA THR A 548 1.21 -26.36 23.48
C THR A 548 0.05 -25.79 22.65
N GLY A 549 -1.15 -26.34 22.78
CA GLY A 549 -2.29 -25.99 21.91
C GLY A 549 -2.03 -26.25 20.41
N LYS A 550 -2.73 -25.52 19.54
CA LYS A 550 -2.65 -25.69 18.09
C LYS A 550 -1.74 -24.65 17.43
N CYS A 551 -0.43 -24.88 17.49
CA CYS A 551 0.56 -24.01 16.84
C CYS A 551 0.69 -24.25 15.32
N THR A 552 1.21 -23.24 14.61
CA THR A 552 1.69 -23.31 13.22
C THR A 552 3.19 -23.01 13.20
N ILE A 553 3.99 -23.91 12.65
CA ILE A 553 5.45 -23.70 12.46
C ILE A 553 5.76 -24.00 10.99
N GLU A 554 6.10 -22.98 10.21
CA GLU A 554 6.26 -23.12 8.77
C GLU A 554 7.39 -22.30 8.13
N ASN A 555 7.99 -22.81 7.05
CA ASN A 555 9.00 -22.10 6.24
C ASN A 555 10.19 -21.59 7.09
N ILE A 556 10.91 -22.48 7.75
CA ILE A 556 12.02 -22.12 8.65
C ILE A 556 13.30 -22.82 8.20
N ASN A 557 14.36 -22.06 7.98
CA ASN A 557 15.71 -22.58 7.74
C ASN A 557 16.57 -22.32 8.98
N ASN A 558 17.08 -23.38 9.61
CA ASN A 558 18.01 -23.27 10.73
C ASN A 558 19.46 -23.52 10.31
N TYR A 559 20.27 -22.48 10.38
CA TYR A 559 21.73 -22.48 10.28
C TYR A 559 22.40 -22.26 11.64
N ALA A 560 21.64 -22.14 12.74
CA ALA A 560 22.19 -22.02 14.10
C ALA A 560 22.47 -23.39 14.73
N THR A 561 23.64 -23.55 15.36
CA THR A 561 23.96 -24.78 16.10
C THR A 561 23.08 -24.88 17.34
N VAL A 562 22.36 -26.00 17.51
CA VAL A 562 21.45 -26.22 18.65
C VAL A 562 22.01 -27.29 19.58
N SER A 563 22.13 -26.99 20.87
CA SER A 563 22.65 -27.93 21.86
C SER A 563 21.83 -27.96 23.16
N SER A 564 21.61 -29.16 23.68
CA SER A 564 20.93 -29.36 24.97
C SER A 564 21.63 -30.39 25.84
N SER A 565 21.95 -29.95 27.06
CA SER A 565 22.57 -30.76 28.11
C SER A 565 21.70 -31.88 28.68
N THR A 566 20.37 -31.82 28.55
CA THR A 566 19.44 -32.91 28.91
C THR A 566 18.11 -32.69 28.21
N GLY A 567 17.41 -33.75 27.77
CA GLY A 567 15.98 -33.69 27.42
C GLY A 567 15.66 -33.93 25.95
N PHE A 568 14.81 -33.09 25.37
CA PHE A 568 14.31 -33.22 24.00
C PHE A 568 14.89 -32.09 23.16
N CYS A 569 15.58 -32.40 22.07
CA CYS A 569 16.31 -31.42 21.28
C CYS A 569 15.96 -31.54 19.80
N GLY A 570 15.76 -30.41 19.12
CA GLY A 570 15.59 -30.36 17.66
C GLY A 570 16.19 -29.12 17.04
N GLY A 571 16.58 -29.16 15.77
CA GLY A 571 17.07 -27.96 15.06
C GLY A 571 16.03 -26.84 15.05
N ILE A 572 14.75 -27.18 14.88
CA ILE A 572 13.64 -26.22 14.87
C ILE A 572 12.93 -26.18 16.23
N ALA A 573 12.54 -27.35 16.76
CA ALA A 573 11.71 -27.44 17.95
C ALA A 573 12.16 -28.53 18.95
N GLY A 574 12.17 -28.22 20.25
CA GLY A 574 12.48 -29.21 21.30
C GLY A 574 11.35 -30.23 21.48
N ARG A 575 10.18 -29.75 21.93
CA ARG A 575 9.01 -30.60 22.19
C ARG A 575 7.70 -29.89 21.89
N ILE A 576 6.85 -30.49 21.06
CA ILE A 576 5.47 -30.03 20.86
C ILE A 576 4.53 -31.12 21.34
N TYR A 577 3.88 -30.88 22.48
CA TYR A 577 3.21 -31.94 23.23
C TYR A 577 2.10 -31.40 24.12
N ASP A 578 0.85 -31.64 23.71
CA ASP A 578 -0.33 -31.27 24.48
C ASP A 578 -1.53 -32.20 24.18
N GLY A 579 -2.61 -32.09 24.96
CA GLY A 579 -3.84 -32.88 24.88
C GLY A 579 -4.92 -32.34 23.94
N ASP A 580 -4.61 -31.37 23.07
CA ASP A 580 -5.55 -30.82 22.08
C ASP A 580 -5.94 -31.88 21.04
N THR A 581 -7.21 -31.87 20.64
CA THR A 581 -7.77 -32.71 19.57
C THR A 581 -7.31 -32.35 18.16
N THR A 582 -6.77 -31.14 17.93
CA THR A 582 -6.62 -30.55 16.59
C THR A 582 -5.22 -30.60 15.96
N GLY A 583 -4.16 -30.82 16.75
CA GLY A 583 -2.80 -31.11 16.29
C GLY A 583 -2.00 -29.92 15.70
N THR A 584 -0.70 -29.86 16.00
CA THR A 584 0.24 -28.89 15.40
C THR A 584 0.84 -29.44 14.11
N THR A 585 0.91 -28.58 13.09
CA THR A 585 1.61 -28.87 11.84
C THR A 585 2.99 -28.20 11.85
N ILE A 586 4.03 -28.98 11.57
CA ILE A 586 5.38 -28.49 11.26
C ILE A 586 5.61 -28.74 9.77
N LYS A 587 5.84 -27.68 9.00
CA LYS A 587 5.82 -27.73 7.53
C LYS A 587 6.95 -26.93 6.89
N ASN A 588 7.55 -27.44 5.81
CA ASN A 588 8.56 -26.69 5.03
C ASN A 588 9.72 -26.18 5.91
N CYS A 589 10.15 -26.95 6.92
CA CYS A 589 11.26 -26.57 7.79
C CYS A 589 12.52 -27.37 7.44
N ILE A 590 13.65 -26.69 7.32
CA ILE A 590 14.94 -27.29 6.98
C ILE A 590 15.96 -26.98 8.08
N ASN A 591 16.67 -28.00 8.54
CA ASN A 591 17.81 -27.83 9.45
C ASN A 591 19.12 -28.09 8.69
N HIS A 592 20.00 -27.10 8.64
CA HIS A 592 21.34 -27.18 8.05
C HIS A 592 22.44 -27.37 9.10
N ALA A 593 22.19 -26.97 10.35
CA ALA A 593 23.21 -26.90 11.39
C ALA A 593 23.23 -28.10 12.35
N TYR A 594 24.35 -28.23 13.05
CA TYR A 594 24.61 -29.29 14.02
C TYR A 594 23.61 -29.27 15.20
N VAL A 595 23.07 -30.43 15.57
CA VAL A 595 22.13 -30.60 16.69
C VAL A 595 22.65 -31.65 17.68
N LYS A 596 22.96 -31.23 18.92
CA LYS A 596 23.56 -32.10 19.95
C LYS A 596 22.70 -32.22 21.20
N SER A 597 22.32 -33.44 21.63
CA SER A 597 21.75 -33.62 22.98
C SER A 597 21.78 -35.04 23.55
N PHE A 598 21.87 -35.13 24.88
CA PHE A 598 22.00 -36.36 25.66
C PHE A 598 20.68 -37.18 25.85
N GLY A 599 19.58 -36.78 25.21
CA GLY A 599 18.26 -37.41 25.38
C GLY A 599 17.66 -37.96 24.08
N TYR A 600 16.63 -37.28 23.56
CA TYR A 600 16.04 -37.57 22.24
C TYR A 600 16.31 -36.40 21.30
N VAL A 601 16.90 -36.68 20.14
CA VAL A 601 17.42 -35.66 19.22
C VAL A 601 16.82 -35.83 17.83
N GLY A 602 16.20 -34.79 17.31
CA GLY A 602 15.70 -34.74 15.93
C GLY A 602 16.42 -33.67 15.12
N GLY A 603 16.59 -33.86 13.81
CA GLY A 603 17.06 -32.77 12.94
C GLY A 603 16.06 -31.60 12.93
N ILE A 604 14.77 -31.91 12.92
CA ILE A 604 13.69 -30.92 12.96
C ILE A 604 13.10 -30.77 14.36
N ILE A 605 12.65 -31.89 14.95
CA ILE A 605 11.96 -31.86 16.25
C ILE A 605 12.36 -33.00 17.18
N GLY A 606 12.60 -32.69 18.46
CA GLY A 606 12.89 -33.70 19.48
C GLY A 606 11.72 -34.65 19.72
N VAL A 607 10.54 -34.14 20.07
CA VAL A 607 9.31 -34.95 20.30
C VAL A 607 8.01 -34.30 19.80
N THR A 608 7.15 -35.13 19.19
CA THR A 608 5.77 -34.85 18.76
C THR A 608 4.72 -35.50 19.68
N ASN A 609 3.42 -35.14 19.56
CA ASN A 609 2.29 -35.92 20.08
C ASN A 609 1.58 -36.72 18.95
N ASP A 610 0.45 -37.36 19.25
CA ASP A 610 -0.33 -38.20 18.31
C ASP A 610 -1.41 -37.48 17.50
N LYS A 611 -1.33 -36.15 17.43
CA LYS A 611 -2.10 -35.29 16.53
C LYS A 611 -1.20 -34.45 15.63
N ASN A 612 0.08 -34.30 15.98
CA ASN A 612 1.03 -33.54 15.20
C ASN A 612 1.40 -34.23 13.88
N SER A 613 1.69 -33.41 12.87
CA SER A 613 2.17 -33.84 11.56
C SER A 613 3.46 -33.12 11.23
N VAL A 614 4.48 -33.86 10.79
CA VAL A 614 5.72 -33.31 10.24
C VAL A 614 5.74 -33.57 8.74
N ILE A 615 5.77 -32.53 7.92
CA ILE A 615 5.55 -32.62 6.47
C ILE A 615 6.45 -31.67 5.68
N TYR A 616 7.00 -32.10 4.53
CA TYR A 616 7.92 -31.27 3.73
C TYR A 616 9.14 -30.73 4.52
N CYS A 617 9.62 -31.47 5.53
CA CYS A 617 10.75 -31.05 6.36
C CYS A 617 12.04 -31.83 6.02
N GLY A 618 13.19 -31.16 6.09
CA GLY A 618 14.49 -31.69 5.65
C GLY A 618 15.63 -31.48 6.65
N ASN A 619 16.54 -32.44 6.81
CA ASN A 619 17.74 -32.28 7.64
C ASN A 619 19.02 -32.51 6.85
N TYR A 620 19.95 -31.56 6.88
CA TYR A 620 21.32 -31.65 6.36
C TYR A 620 22.38 -31.64 7.48
N GLY A 621 22.08 -31.05 8.65
CA GLY A 621 23.03 -30.95 9.75
C GLY A 621 23.29 -32.28 10.48
N GLU A 622 24.52 -32.49 10.98
CA GLU A 622 24.82 -33.65 11.82
C GLU A 622 24.02 -33.63 13.13
N ILE A 623 23.50 -34.79 13.51
CA ILE A 623 22.78 -35.05 14.75
C ILE A 623 23.67 -35.88 15.65
N ASP A 624 23.93 -35.40 16.87
CA ASP A 624 24.76 -36.10 17.85
C ASP A 624 24.00 -36.31 19.18
N SER A 625 23.86 -37.58 19.56
CA SER A 625 23.30 -38.00 20.85
C SER A 625 24.27 -38.80 21.72
N THR A 626 25.57 -38.68 21.45
CA THR A 626 26.63 -39.32 22.24
C THR A 626 26.77 -38.71 23.64
N LEU A 627 27.19 -39.55 24.58
CA LEU A 627 27.23 -39.26 26.01
C LEU A 627 28.66 -39.44 26.55
N PRO A 628 29.04 -38.70 27.61
CA PRO A 628 29.94 -39.25 28.61
C PRO A 628 29.23 -40.43 29.30
N ALA A 629 29.64 -41.66 28.91
CA ALA A 629 29.49 -43.02 29.47
C ALA A 629 28.33 -43.46 30.41
N ASP A 630 27.62 -42.58 31.10
CA ASP A 630 26.82 -42.96 32.28
C ASP A 630 25.45 -42.24 32.46
N ARG A 631 25.00 -41.36 31.54
CA ARG A 631 23.69 -40.65 31.70
C ARG A 631 22.90 -40.32 30.42
N GLY A 632 22.16 -41.27 29.86
CA GLY A 632 21.15 -40.89 28.86
C GLY A 632 20.36 -42.01 28.16
N ASN A 633 19.37 -41.54 27.41
CA ASN A 633 18.46 -42.36 26.62
C ASN A 633 18.97 -42.59 25.18
N GLY A 634 19.74 -41.65 24.61
CA GLY A 634 20.51 -41.87 23.38
C GLY A 634 19.67 -42.27 22.18
N TYR A 635 18.62 -41.50 21.86
CA TYR A 635 17.82 -41.71 20.64
C TYR A 635 18.04 -40.57 19.66
N ALA A 636 18.40 -40.87 18.41
CA ALA A 636 18.56 -39.87 17.36
C ALA A 636 17.77 -40.23 16.09
N GLY A 637 17.05 -39.24 15.55
CA GLY A 637 16.26 -39.38 14.34
C GLY A 637 16.52 -38.24 13.36
N GLY A 638 16.74 -38.55 12.08
CA GLY A 638 17.06 -37.53 11.07
C GLY A 638 16.04 -36.38 10.99
N ILE A 639 14.76 -36.67 11.20
CA ILE A 639 13.68 -35.66 11.29
C ILE A 639 13.15 -35.54 12.72
N VAL A 640 12.78 -36.66 13.34
CA VAL A 640 12.13 -36.69 14.67
C VAL A 640 12.88 -37.58 15.66
N GLY A 641 13.26 -37.05 16.82
CA GLY A 641 13.95 -37.82 17.86
C GLY A 641 13.10 -38.97 18.42
N ASN A 642 11.87 -38.67 18.86
CA ASN A 642 10.86 -39.66 19.22
C ASN A 642 9.47 -39.22 18.78
N THR A 643 8.84 -39.99 17.90
CA THR A 643 7.51 -39.65 17.36
C THR A 643 6.36 -40.37 18.05
N TYR A 644 5.28 -39.62 18.25
CA TYR A 644 3.94 -40.14 18.50
C TYR A 644 2.99 -39.82 17.35
N GLY A 645 3.43 -39.12 16.30
CA GLY A 645 2.60 -38.64 15.18
C GLY A 645 3.14 -39.08 13.82
N ASN A 646 2.45 -38.69 12.75
CA ASN A 646 2.84 -39.05 11.38
C ASN A 646 3.98 -38.15 10.87
N VAL A 647 4.84 -38.74 10.05
CA VAL A 647 5.92 -38.04 9.33
C VAL A 647 5.78 -38.36 7.85
N SER A 648 5.78 -37.35 6.98
CA SER A 648 5.58 -37.59 5.56
C SER A 648 6.28 -36.59 4.65
N LEU A 649 6.63 -36.96 3.42
CA LEU A 649 7.21 -36.05 2.42
C LEU A 649 8.48 -35.36 2.96
N SER A 650 9.32 -36.12 3.67
CA SER A 650 10.39 -35.61 4.53
C SER A 650 11.70 -36.39 4.38
N TYR A 651 12.84 -35.71 4.51
CA TYR A 651 14.13 -36.27 4.12
C TYR A 651 15.30 -35.95 5.07
N ASN A 652 16.24 -36.89 5.23
CA ASN A 652 17.45 -36.69 6.03
C ASN A 652 18.72 -36.99 5.24
N PHE A 653 19.56 -35.98 5.02
CA PHE A 653 20.94 -36.06 4.50
C PHE A 653 21.98 -35.96 5.63
N GLY A 654 21.63 -35.34 6.76
CA GLY A 654 22.54 -35.19 7.89
C GLY A 654 22.97 -36.51 8.50
N LYS A 655 24.25 -36.60 8.87
CA LYS A 655 24.82 -37.73 9.61
C LYS A 655 24.17 -37.85 10.99
N ILE A 656 23.93 -39.08 11.45
CA ILE A 656 23.30 -39.37 12.73
C ILE A 656 24.25 -40.21 13.57
N VAL A 657 24.67 -39.69 14.73
CA VAL A 657 25.50 -40.38 15.71
C VAL A 657 24.72 -40.61 17.00
N SER A 658 24.71 -41.84 17.52
CA SER A 658 23.92 -42.18 18.70
C SER A 658 24.52 -43.24 19.61
N HIS A 659 24.41 -43.02 20.92
CA HIS A 659 24.81 -43.99 21.94
C HIS A 659 23.85 -45.20 22.02
N LYS A 660 22.61 -45.12 21.55
CA LYS A 660 21.70 -46.29 21.57
C LYS A 660 21.01 -46.54 20.24
N TYR A 661 19.98 -45.77 19.94
CA TYR A 661 19.05 -46.06 18.84
C TYR A 661 19.07 -44.93 17.81
N ALA A 662 19.57 -45.23 16.62
CA ALA A 662 19.64 -44.30 15.50
C ALA A 662 18.68 -44.68 14.37
N GLY A 663 17.86 -43.73 13.90
CA GLY A 663 16.90 -43.94 12.82
C GLY A 663 16.97 -42.84 11.76
N GLY A 664 17.06 -43.19 10.48
CA GLY A 664 17.24 -42.21 9.40
C GLY A 664 16.15 -41.13 9.30
N ILE A 665 14.92 -41.44 9.72
CA ILE A 665 13.82 -40.46 9.83
C ILE A 665 13.38 -40.30 11.30
N ALA A 666 13.19 -41.41 12.03
CA ALA A 666 12.70 -41.40 13.40
C ALA A 666 13.55 -42.27 14.35
N GLY A 667 14.05 -41.67 15.43
CA GLY A 667 14.93 -42.36 16.40
C GLY A 667 14.20 -43.30 17.36
N ASN A 668 12.94 -43.01 17.69
CA ASN A 668 12.04 -43.92 18.39
C ASN A 668 10.56 -43.71 18.00
N MET A 669 9.76 -44.75 18.20
CA MET A 669 8.30 -44.72 18.18
C MET A 669 7.72 -45.18 19.51
N ALA A 670 6.74 -44.44 20.03
CA ALA A 670 6.18 -44.63 21.37
C ALA A 670 4.71 -45.11 21.43
N LYS A 671 4.06 -45.36 20.29
CA LYS A 671 2.71 -45.94 20.15
C LYS A 671 2.61 -46.73 18.82
N PRO A 672 1.63 -47.65 18.67
CA PRO A 672 1.42 -48.43 17.43
C PRO A 672 0.67 -47.65 16.33
N ASP A 673 0.67 -48.20 15.12
CA ASP A 673 -0.16 -47.83 13.95
C ASP A 673 0.13 -46.48 13.23
N PHE A 674 1.28 -45.84 13.48
CA PHE A 674 1.65 -44.62 12.72
C PHE A 674 2.15 -44.88 11.31
N ILE A 675 2.00 -43.85 10.50
CA ILE A 675 2.42 -43.82 9.11
C ILE A 675 3.68 -42.96 9.00
N ILE A 676 4.76 -43.57 8.49
CA ILE A 676 5.80 -42.83 7.78
C ILE A 676 5.59 -43.09 6.29
N SER A 677 5.35 -42.02 5.52
CA SER A 677 5.10 -42.15 4.08
C SER A 677 5.88 -41.14 3.26
N ASP A 678 6.33 -41.54 2.07
CA ASP A 678 6.95 -40.60 1.14
C ASP A 678 8.21 -39.96 1.77
N CYS A 679 8.99 -40.76 2.51
CA CYS A 679 10.14 -40.31 3.30
C CYS A 679 11.45 -40.95 2.84
N PHE A 680 12.54 -40.22 3.02
CA PHE A 680 13.81 -40.57 2.38
C PHE A 680 15.02 -40.37 3.30
N ASN A 681 15.83 -41.42 3.51
CA ASN A 681 17.13 -41.30 4.20
C ASN A 681 18.31 -41.39 3.23
N ALA A 682 19.05 -40.28 3.20
CA ALA A 682 20.36 -40.07 2.62
C ALA A 682 21.49 -40.24 3.63
N GLY A 683 21.36 -39.71 4.85
CA GLY A 683 22.47 -39.54 5.79
C GLY A 683 23.08 -40.83 6.33
N GLU A 684 24.37 -40.78 6.66
CA GLU A 684 25.04 -41.87 7.39
C GLU A 684 24.47 -42.01 8.79
N ILE A 685 24.30 -43.27 9.21
CA ILE A 685 23.75 -43.64 10.52
C ILE A 685 24.81 -44.46 11.26
N ASP A 686 25.12 -44.03 12.48
CA ASP A 686 26.08 -44.65 13.39
C ASP A 686 25.49 -44.69 14.81
N GLY A 687 24.76 -45.77 15.13
CA GLY A 687 24.16 -46.03 16.44
C GLY A 687 24.82 -47.22 17.13
N GLU A 688 25.33 -47.03 18.34
CA GLU A 688 26.13 -48.01 19.09
C GLU A 688 25.37 -49.30 19.48
N GLU A 689 24.08 -49.21 19.86
CA GLU A 689 23.26 -50.40 20.20
C GLU A 689 22.46 -50.91 18.99
N GLN A 690 21.70 -50.02 18.32
CA GLN A 690 20.86 -50.35 17.16
C GLN A 690 20.77 -49.19 16.17
N SER A 691 20.78 -49.54 14.88
CA SER A 691 20.65 -48.59 13.77
C SER A 691 19.66 -49.08 12.72
N ALA A 692 18.78 -48.19 12.26
CA ALA A 692 17.77 -48.50 11.24
C ALA A 692 17.69 -47.38 10.19
N ALA A 693 17.45 -47.75 8.94
CA ALA A 693 17.52 -46.83 7.82
C ALA A 693 16.39 -45.79 7.77
N ILE A 694 15.22 -46.09 8.35
CA ILE A 694 14.08 -45.16 8.43
C ILE A 694 13.64 -45.01 9.89
N ILE A 695 13.40 -46.12 10.61
CA ILE A 695 12.83 -46.11 11.96
C ILE A 695 13.53 -47.11 12.88
N CYS A 696 14.00 -46.64 14.05
CA CYS A 696 14.38 -47.52 15.15
C CYS A 696 13.26 -47.50 16.24
N SER A 697 13.03 -48.59 16.97
CA SER A 697 12.08 -48.60 18.10
C SER A 697 12.41 -49.64 19.17
N GLN A 698 12.34 -49.23 20.43
CA GLN A 698 12.57 -50.11 21.59
C GLN A 698 11.33 -50.98 21.95
N GLY A 699 10.20 -50.88 21.25
CA GLY A 699 8.95 -51.53 21.67
C GLY A 699 8.24 -52.33 20.58
N ALA A 700 7.29 -53.16 21.02
CA ALA A 700 6.40 -53.95 20.16
C ALA A 700 5.31 -53.11 19.44
N ASN A 701 5.71 -52.00 18.83
CA ASN A 701 4.86 -51.15 17.98
C ASN A 701 4.97 -51.58 16.51
N ASN A 702 3.85 -51.81 15.82
CA ASN A 702 3.85 -52.14 14.39
C ASN A 702 3.77 -50.86 13.53
N PRO A 703 4.88 -50.34 12.96
CA PRO A 703 4.81 -49.16 12.10
C PRO A 703 4.27 -49.51 10.70
N ILE A 704 3.71 -48.50 10.04
CA ILE A 704 3.34 -48.56 8.62
C ILE A 704 4.29 -47.66 7.84
N ILE A 705 5.15 -48.26 7.03
CA ILE A 705 6.13 -47.57 6.19
C ILE A 705 5.66 -47.66 4.74
N LYS A 706 5.46 -46.52 4.07
CA LYS A 706 4.97 -46.44 2.68
C LYS A 706 5.87 -45.58 1.82
N ASN A 707 6.05 -45.89 0.54
CA ASN A 707 6.73 -45.02 -0.43
C ASN A 707 8.04 -44.43 0.16
N SER A 708 8.83 -45.23 0.86
CA SER A 708 9.95 -44.72 1.66
C SER A 708 11.23 -45.46 1.31
N TYR A 709 12.32 -44.71 1.25
CA TYR A 709 13.52 -45.11 0.53
C TYR A 709 14.76 -44.87 1.40
N ASN A 710 15.63 -45.89 1.48
CA ASN A 710 16.99 -45.73 1.97
C ASN A 710 17.98 -45.98 0.84
N VAL A 711 18.95 -45.09 0.73
CA VAL A 711 20.04 -45.16 -0.24
C VAL A 711 21.43 -45.03 0.40
N ASN A 712 21.54 -45.04 1.73
CA ASN A 712 22.81 -45.16 2.45
C ASN A 712 23.14 -46.65 2.73
N LYS A 713 24.05 -46.92 3.67
CA LYS A 713 24.50 -48.26 4.15
C LYS A 713 23.37 -49.30 4.26
N ALA A 714 23.80 -50.56 4.15
CA ALA A 714 22.97 -51.77 4.23
C ALA A 714 22.35 -52.05 5.62
N LEU A 715 21.45 -51.17 6.07
CA LEU A 715 20.65 -51.31 7.30
C LEU A 715 19.24 -51.84 6.97
N LYS A 716 18.52 -52.40 7.94
CA LYS A 716 17.08 -52.69 7.76
C LYS A 716 16.29 -51.39 7.70
N LEU A 717 15.13 -51.37 7.04
CA LEU A 717 14.28 -50.16 7.04
C LEU A 717 13.70 -49.88 8.44
N PHE A 718 13.44 -50.94 9.21
CA PHE A 718 13.00 -50.89 10.60
C PHE A 718 13.80 -51.86 11.47
N GLU A 719 14.17 -51.44 12.67
CA GLU A 719 14.72 -52.29 13.74
C GLU A 719 13.89 -52.10 15.01
N GLY A 720 13.42 -53.20 15.61
CA GLY A 720 12.62 -53.18 16.84
C GLY A 720 11.98 -54.54 17.16
N GLU A 721 11.21 -54.61 18.25
CA GLU A 721 10.62 -55.87 18.76
C GLU A 721 9.37 -56.36 17.99
N ALA A 722 8.78 -55.49 17.16
CA ALA A 722 7.51 -55.74 16.46
C ALA A 722 7.69 -56.02 14.95
N THR A 723 6.58 -56.18 14.23
CA THR A 723 6.60 -56.39 12.77
C THR A 723 6.10 -55.14 12.05
N ALA A 724 6.95 -54.54 11.22
CA ALA A 724 6.58 -53.43 10.35
C ALA A 724 5.75 -53.88 9.15
N THR A 725 4.83 -53.02 8.70
CA THR A 725 4.10 -53.19 7.44
C THR A 725 4.72 -52.27 6.38
N TYR A 726 5.17 -52.84 5.26
CA TYR A 726 5.79 -52.10 4.17
C TYR A 726 4.86 -51.98 2.96
N THR A 727 4.94 -50.87 2.23
CA THR A 727 4.27 -50.70 0.94
C THR A 727 5.13 -49.83 0.04
N ASN A 728 5.59 -50.39 -1.08
CA ASN A 728 6.41 -49.66 -2.06
C ASN A 728 7.68 -49.03 -1.45
N CYS A 729 8.41 -49.81 -0.64
CA CYS A 729 9.64 -49.36 0.01
C CYS A 729 10.88 -49.88 -0.71
N TYR A 730 11.97 -49.11 -0.72
CA TYR A 730 13.23 -49.50 -1.36
C TYR A 730 14.41 -49.32 -0.42
N ASN A 731 15.38 -50.23 -0.50
CA ASN A 731 16.53 -50.24 0.41
C ASN A 731 17.82 -50.62 -0.33
N LEU A 732 18.88 -49.83 -0.15
CA LEU A 732 20.18 -50.07 -0.77
C LEU A 732 20.95 -51.21 -0.09
N ASN A 733 21.36 -52.21 -0.87
CA ASN A 733 22.30 -53.28 -0.50
C ASN A 733 21.98 -54.05 0.81
N SER A 734 20.77 -53.92 1.34
CA SER A 734 20.38 -54.46 2.65
C SER A 734 20.07 -55.96 2.63
N SER A 735 20.21 -56.61 3.77
CA SER A 735 19.77 -58.00 4.01
C SER A 735 18.28 -58.10 4.37
N ASP A 736 17.57 -56.98 4.44
CA ASP A 736 16.14 -56.91 4.75
C ASP A 736 15.29 -57.53 3.64
N THR A 737 14.60 -58.62 3.96
CA THR A 737 13.82 -59.45 3.03
C THR A 737 12.31 -59.43 3.33
N ALA A 738 11.84 -58.46 4.13
CA ALA A 738 10.44 -58.34 4.47
C ALA A 738 9.56 -58.03 3.24
N ALA A 739 8.34 -58.58 3.22
CA ALA A 739 7.40 -58.39 2.14
C ALA A 739 6.98 -56.91 2.02
N GLY A 740 7.09 -56.35 0.81
CA GLY A 740 6.84 -54.93 0.53
C GLY A 740 8.09 -54.07 0.41
N ILE A 741 9.27 -54.63 0.69
CA ILE A 741 10.58 -54.00 0.44
C ILE A 741 11.19 -54.53 -0.86
N THR A 742 11.73 -53.63 -1.68
CA THR A 742 12.56 -53.94 -2.84
C THR A 742 14.01 -53.59 -2.56
N VAL A 743 14.86 -54.61 -2.34
CA VAL A 743 16.32 -54.40 -2.22
C VAL A 743 16.90 -54.13 -3.62
N LYS A 744 17.77 -53.13 -3.71
CA LYS A 744 18.42 -52.68 -4.95
C LYS A 744 19.91 -52.46 -4.73
N THR A 745 20.71 -52.58 -5.79
CA THR A 745 22.12 -52.14 -5.76
C THR A 745 22.25 -50.63 -6.01
N ALA A 746 23.41 -50.05 -5.70
CA ALA A 746 23.67 -48.61 -5.89
C ALA A 746 23.49 -48.16 -7.36
N ALA A 747 23.81 -49.03 -8.32
CA ALA A 747 23.60 -48.77 -9.74
C ALA A 747 22.10 -48.86 -10.13
N GLN A 748 21.37 -49.81 -9.57
CA GLN A 748 19.93 -49.99 -9.85
C GLN A 748 19.05 -48.91 -9.19
N LEU A 749 19.56 -48.21 -8.18
CA LEU A 749 18.86 -47.08 -7.55
C LEU A 749 18.99 -45.79 -8.36
N SER A 750 20.09 -45.57 -9.09
CA SER A 750 20.24 -44.41 -9.98
C SER A 750 19.40 -44.47 -11.27
N GLU A 751 18.67 -45.57 -11.52
CA GLU A 751 17.82 -45.77 -12.70
C GLU A 751 16.32 -45.78 -12.38
N LEU A 752 15.94 -45.48 -11.13
CA LEU A 752 14.55 -45.53 -10.65
C LEU A 752 13.88 -44.15 -10.67
N GLU A 753 12.89 -43.98 -11.55
CA GLU A 753 11.82 -42.98 -11.34
C GLU A 753 11.00 -43.44 -10.13
N ILE A 754 11.10 -42.72 -9.01
CA ILE A 754 10.55 -43.19 -7.72
C ILE A 754 9.04 -42.92 -7.63
N ASN A 755 8.57 -41.75 -8.09
CA ASN A 755 7.19 -41.42 -8.50
C ASN A 755 7.11 -39.92 -8.90
N ASP A 756 5.93 -39.44 -9.28
CA ASP A 756 5.67 -38.01 -9.58
C ASP A 756 6.01 -37.03 -8.44
N ASN A 757 6.28 -37.54 -7.23
CA ASN A 757 6.71 -36.77 -6.06
C ASN A 757 8.21 -36.90 -5.77
N PHE A 758 9.01 -37.71 -6.50
CA PHE A 758 10.45 -37.88 -6.23
C PHE A 758 11.31 -38.15 -7.49
N THR A 759 12.25 -37.24 -7.76
CA THR A 759 13.26 -37.34 -8.84
C THR A 759 14.64 -37.63 -8.27
N ILE A 760 15.41 -38.55 -8.86
CA ILE A 760 16.80 -38.83 -8.47
C ILE A 760 17.76 -38.07 -9.40
N TYR A 761 18.69 -37.32 -8.83
CA TYR A 761 19.74 -36.60 -9.56
C TYR A 761 21.13 -37.20 -9.29
N SER A 762 22.08 -36.97 -10.20
CA SER A 762 23.50 -37.26 -9.99
C SER A 762 24.20 -36.14 -9.22
N GLU A 763 25.31 -36.48 -8.55
CA GLU A 763 26.07 -35.61 -7.64
C GLU A 763 26.52 -34.28 -8.27
N ASN A 764 26.49 -33.22 -7.45
CA ASN A 764 27.08 -31.90 -7.66
C ASN A 764 27.87 -31.52 -6.39
N GLU A 765 28.66 -30.44 -6.46
CA GLU A 765 29.66 -30.08 -5.45
C GLU A 765 29.62 -28.65 -4.97
N GLU A 766 29.88 -28.46 -3.67
CA GLU A 766 30.12 -27.20 -2.93
C GLU A 766 29.70 -27.41 -1.45
N ASN A 767 30.21 -28.31 -0.61
CA ASN A 767 29.96 -28.25 0.87
C ASN A 767 30.93 -29.10 1.70
N THR A 768 31.95 -28.45 2.22
CA THR A 768 33.12 -29.08 2.82
C THR A 768 32.95 -29.51 4.27
N ASP A 769 31.78 -30.03 4.68
CA ASP A 769 31.61 -30.64 6.00
C ASP A 769 30.68 -31.88 6.00
N TYR A 770 31.21 -32.98 6.57
CA TYR A 770 30.61 -34.33 6.75
C TYR A 770 30.56 -35.31 5.56
N ASN A 771 31.67 -36.04 5.42
CA ASN A 771 31.79 -37.31 4.68
C ASN A 771 30.60 -38.29 4.91
N SER A 772 29.82 -38.61 3.87
CA SER A 772 29.32 -39.97 3.61
C SER A 772 28.68 -40.09 2.21
N GLY A 773 29.39 -40.73 1.27
CA GLY A 773 29.01 -40.73 -0.16
C GLY A 773 27.92 -41.74 -0.53
N TYR A 774 26.69 -41.28 -0.70
CA TYR A 774 25.54 -42.02 -1.25
C TYR A 774 24.63 -41.09 -2.09
N ARG A 775 23.71 -41.65 -2.89
CA ARG A 775 22.99 -40.92 -3.98
C ARG A 775 21.50 -40.69 -3.69
N TYR A 776 20.99 -39.48 -3.88
CA TYR A 776 19.82 -39.00 -3.14
C TYR A 776 18.63 -38.46 -4.00
N PRO A 777 17.35 -38.81 -3.71
CA PRO A 777 16.16 -38.24 -4.36
C PRO A 777 15.73 -36.86 -3.82
N GLN A 778 15.11 -36.03 -4.67
CA GLN A 778 14.47 -34.75 -4.34
C GLN A 778 12.96 -34.77 -4.62
N LEU A 779 12.19 -33.97 -3.88
CA LEU A 779 10.72 -33.93 -3.98
C LEU A 779 10.22 -33.10 -5.17
N SER A 780 9.43 -33.72 -6.05
CA SER A 780 8.75 -33.05 -7.16
C SER A 780 7.46 -32.38 -6.66
N GLY A 781 7.35 -31.06 -6.84
CA GLY A 781 6.11 -30.29 -6.63
C GLY A 781 6.04 -29.35 -5.42
N ALA A 782 7.08 -29.23 -4.59
CA ALA A 782 7.14 -28.18 -3.57
C ALA A 782 7.70 -26.87 -4.15
N LEU A 783 7.12 -25.72 -3.79
CA LEU A 783 7.63 -24.39 -4.16
C LEU A 783 9.09 -24.24 -3.70
N VAL A 784 10.01 -24.06 -4.65
CA VAL A 784 11.41 -23.70 -4.36
C VAL A 784 11.60 -22.22 -4.59
N LEU A 785 11.78 -21.48 -3.50
CA LEU A 785 12.58 -20.26 -3.49
C LEU A 785 14.00 -20.67 -3.94
N LYS A 786 14.41 -20.25 -5.14
CA LYS A 786 15.80 -20.36 -5.55
C LYS A 786 16.56 -19.18 -4.95
N ASP A 787 17.30 -19.47 -3.88
CA ASP A 787 18.69 -19.06 -3.68
C ASP A 787 19.26 -19.83 -2.47
N PHE A 788 20.59 -19.98 -2.42
CA PHE A 788 21.39 -20.90 -1.58
C PHE A 788 21.46 -22.37 -2.03
N VAL A 789 22.63 -22.74 -2.56
CA VAL A 789 23.14 -24.11 -2.82
C VAL A 789 24.41 -24.27 -1.98
N TYR A 790 24.68 -25.46 -1.43
CA TYR A 790 26.03 -25.95 -1.09
C TYR A 790 25.93 -27.54 -1.02
N ASN A 791 26.76 -28.27 -1.81
CA ASN A 791 26.90 -29.69 -2.29
C ASN A 791 26.86 -30.97 -1.35
N ASP A 792 27.72 -32.02 -1.47
CA ASP A 792 29.15 -32.08 -1.92
C ASP A 792 29.82 -33.44 -2.39
N ASN A 793 31.05 -33.31 -2.96
CA ASN A 793 32.21 -34.21 -3.26
C ASN A 793 32.15 -35.39 -4.29
N ASN A 794 32.33 -35.08 -5.59
CA ASN A 794 32.88 -35.93 -6.67
C ASN A 794 33.52 -35.13 -7.86
N PHE A 795 34.59 -34.33 -7.59
CA PHE A 795 35.05 -33.18 -8.40
C PHE A 795 35.30 -33.45 -9.88
N LYS A 796 34.26 -33.28 -10.69
CA LYS A 796 34.42 -32.86 -12.08
C LYS A 796 34.82 -31.39 -12.09
N MET A 797 36.02 -31.10 -12.58
CA MET A 797 36.41 -29.73 -12.94
C MET A 797 35.37 -29.17 -13.92
N SER A 798 34.62 -28.19 -13.45
CA SER A 798 33.55 -27.51 -14.18
C SER A 798 33.83 -26.01 -14.19
N ILE A 799 33.42 -25.35 -15.27
CA ILE A 799 33.44 -23.89 -15.36
C ILE A 799 32.13 -23.44 -14.71
N VAL A 800 32.23 -22.77 -13.55
CA VAL A 800 31.07 -22.39 -12.71
C VAL A 800 30.39 -21.18 -13.30
N ALA A 801 31.19 -20.17 -13.62
CA ALA A 801 30.76 -18.90 -14.18
C ALA A 801 31.92 -18.30 -14.97
N LEU A 802 31.59 -17.33 -15.82
CA LEU A 802 32.59 -16.40 -16.31
C LEU A 802 31.99 -15.00 -16.16
N GLU A 803 32.63 -14.21 -15.31
CA GLU A 803 32.09 -13.04 -14.61
C GLU A 803 32.81 -11.78 -15.07
N TYR A 804 32.07 -10.69 -15.30
CA TYR A 804 32.65 -9.37 -15.56
C TYR A 804 32.64 -8.54 -14.28
N ASP A 805 33.83 -8.18 -13.78
CA ASP A 805 33.93 -7.18 -12.71
C ASP A 805 33.91 -5.78 -13.31
N LYS A 806 32.77 -5.09 -13.14
CA LYS A 806 32.54 -3.72 -13.59
C LYS A 806 33.49 -2.70 -12.96
N ASN A 807 34.05 -2.98 -11.77
CA ASN A 807 34.94 -2.06 -11.07
C ASN A 807 36.38 -2.16 -11.56
N GLU A 808 36.79 -3.34 -12.04
CA GLU A 808 38.15 -3.61 -12.54
C GLU A 808 38.25 -3.61 -14.07
N ASP A 809 37.12 -3.59 -14.79
CA ASP A 809 36.99 -3.72 -16.25
C ASP A 809 37.63 -5.01 -16.79
N LYS A 810 37.40 -6.11 -16.07
CA LYS A 810 38.03 -7.41 -16.31
C LYS A 810 37.04 -8.55 -16.28
N TRP A 811 37.38 -9.60 -17.02
CA TRP A 811 36.63 -10.85 -17.04
C TRP A 811 37.42 -11.96 -16.36
N TYR A 812 36.70 -12.74 -15.56
CA TYR A 812 37.23 -13.82 -14.76
C TYR A 812 36.52 -15.12 -15.09
N VAL A 813 37.25 -16.20 -15.39
CA VAL A 813 36.67 -17.54 -15.39
C VAL A 813 36.74 -18.11 -13.97
N THR A 814 35.58 -18.41 -13.40
CA THR A 814 35.42 -19.02 -12.08
C THR A 814 35.24 -20.53 -12.26
N ILE A 815 36.00 -21.33 -11.50
CA ILE A 815 35.90 -22.79 -11.51
C ILE A 815 35.52 -23.32 -10.13
N ASN A 816 34.91 -24.52 -10.09
CA ASN A 816 34.74 -25.25 -8.83
C ASN A 816 35.99 -26.11 -8.60
N PRO A 817 36.69 -26.03 -7.44
CA PRO A 817 38.09 -26.44 -7.39
C PRO A 817 38.32 -27.88 -6.93
N SER A 818 39.49 -28.40 -7.35
CA SER A 818 40.24 -29.47 -6.65
C SER A 818 39.91 -30.94 -6.94
N ILE A 819 40.08 -31.35 -8.21
CA ILE A 819 40.56 -32.71 -8.49
C ILE A 819 41.95 -32.88 -7.84
N LYS A 820 42.10 -33.86 -6.94
CA LYS A 820 43.43 -34.24 -6.45
C LYS A 820 44.30 -34.73 -7.62
N ASN A 821 45.53 -34.21 -7.69
CA ASN A 821 46.60 -34.53 -8.65
C ASN A 821 46.65 -33.76 -9.99
N VAL A 822 45.82 -32.72 -10.21
CA VAL A 822 46.05 -31.78 -11.34
C VAL A 822 47.23 -30.83 -11.02
N THR A 823 48.13 -30.65 -11.99
CA THR A 823 49.36 -29.84 -11.88
C THR A 823 49.38 -28.61 -12.80
N LYS A 824 48.51 -28.59 -13.81
CA LYS A 824 48.25 -27.44 -14.69
C LYS A 824 46.90 -27.59 -15.38
N TYR A 825 46.31 -26.47 -15.73
CA TYR A 825 45.09 -26.39 -16.53
C TYR A 825 45.40 -25.77 -17.89
N VAL A 826 44.60 -26.11 -18.90
CA VAL A 826 44.62 -25.47 -20.22
C VAL A 826 43.22 -24.95 -20.49
N LEU A 827 43.11 -23.63 -20.63
CA LEU A 827 41.91 -22.90 -21.00
C LEU A 827 41.92 -22.66 -22.51
N SER A 828 40.91 -23.17 -23.21
CA SER A 828 40.67 -22.94 -24.63
C SER A 828 39.43 -22.05 -24.78
N LEU A 829 39.58 -20.91 -25.44
CA LEU A 829 38.47 -20.06 -25.86
C LEU A 829 38.30 -20.18 -27.37
N THR A 830 37.08 -20.35 -27.84
CA THR A 830 36.81 -20.49 -29.29
C THR A 830 37.28 -19.24 -30.05
N GLY A 831 38.33 -19.39 -30.86
CA GLY A 831 38.93 -18.31 -31.65
C GLY A 831 40.19 -17.67 -31.05
N ALA A 832 40.59 -18.04 -29.82
CA ALA A 832 41.83 -17.60 -29.19
C ALA A 832 42.91 -18.72 -29.19
N THR A 833 44.12 -18.38 -28.73
CA THR A 833 45.16 -19.37 -28.41
C THR A 833 44.95 -19.95 -27.01
N ASP A 834 45.24 -21.25 -26.84
CA ASP A 834 45.16 -21.94 -25.55
C ASP A 834 46.07 -21.30 -24.49
N THR A 835 45.51 -20.97 -23.33
CA THR A 835 46.23 -20.40 -22.17
C THR A 835 46.51 -21.47 -21.13
N VAL A 836 47.76 -21.55 -20.64
CA VAL A 836 48.17 -22.50 -19.59
C VAL A 836 48.11 -21.85 -18.22
N ILE A 837 47.19 -22.32 -17.37
CA ILE A 837 46.95 -21.81 -16.02
C ILE A 837 47.66 -22.72 -15.01
N THR A 838 48.53 -22.16 -14.19
CA THR A 838 49.27 -22.88 -13.14
C THR A 838 48.59 -22.82 -11.77
N ALA A 839 47.80 -21.78 -11.50
CA ALA A 839 46.96 -21.63 -10.31
C ALA A 839 45.79 -20.67 -10.60
N PHE A 840 44.68 -20.86 -9.90
CA PHE A 840 43.59 -19.89 -9.77
C PHE A 840 43.79 -19.08 -8.47
N ASN A 841 43.09 -17.95 -8.30
CA ASN A 841 43.16 -17.15 -7.07
C ASN A 841 42.40 -17.80 -5.89
N SER A 842 42.33 -17.12 -4.73
CA SER A 842 41.66 -17.64 -3.52
C SER A 842 40.17 -17.94 -3.69
N ASP A 843 39.55 -17.32 -4.69
CA ASP A 843 38.11 -17.41 -4.98
C ASP A 843 37.86 -18.32 -6.19
N ASN A 844 38.88 -19.09 -6.59
CA ASN A 844 38.92 -20.00 -7.75
C ASN A 844 38.70 -19.32 -9.10
N LYS A 845 39.10 -18.04 -9.21
CA LYS A 845 39.02 -17.24 -10.44
C LYS A 845 40.37 -17.14 -11.14
N TYR A 846 40.33 -17.03 -12.47
CA TYR A 846 41.47 -16.68 -13.30
C TYR A 846 41.09 -15.54 -14.25
N GLU A 847 41.89 -14.47 -14.26
CA GLU A 847 41.73 -13.31 -15.15
C GLU A 847 41.99 -13.70 -16.60
N ILE A 848 41.09 -13.32 -17.51
CA ILE A 848 41.27 -13.56 -18.94
C ILE A 848 41.83 -12.30 -19.59
N GLU A 849 43.07 -12.35 -20.05
CA GLU A 849 43.77 -11.21 -20.65
C GLU A 849 43.18 -10.77 -22.01
N ASP A 850 42.63 -11.70 -22.80
CA ASP A 850 42.00 -11.44 -24.11
C ASP A 850 40.72 -12.28 -24.30
N ILE A 851 39.56 -11.65 -24.51
CA ILE A 851 38.28 -12.33 -24.82
C ILE A 851 37.84 -12.11 -26.27
N PRO A 852 37.51 -13.19 -27.03
CA PRO A 852 36.88 -13.07 -28.34
C PRO A 852 35.47 -12.45 -28.28
N GLU A 853 35.14 -11.56 -29.22
CA GLU A 853 33.78 -11.05 -29.36
C GLU A 853 32.79 -12.14 -29.79
N GLY A 854 31.71 -12.35 -29.02
CA GLY A 854 30.56 -13.17 -29.41
C GLY A 854 30.12 -14.20 -28.38
N SER A 855 29.40 -15.23 -28.84
CA SER A 855 29.14 -16.42 -28.02
C SER A 855 30.41 -17.26 -28.01
N VAL A 856 31.07 -17.32 -26.86
CA VAL A 856 32.33 -18.03 -26.69
C VAL A 856 32.04 -19.35 -25.99
N THR A 857 32.38 -20.46 -26.65
CA THR A 857 32.51 -21.74 -25.94
C THR A 857 33.83 -21.71 -25.19
N VAL A 858 33.72 -21.84 -23.86
CA VAL A 858 34.83 -21.92 -22.91
C VAL A 858 35.06 -23.40 -22.59
N SER A 859 36.26 -23.90 -22.86
CA SER A 859 36.64 -25.28 -22.58
C SER A 859 37.85 -25.31 -21.65
N LEU A 860 37.84 -26.17 -20.63
CA LEU A 860 38.93 -26.29 -19.65
C LEU A 860 39.40 -27.75 -19.52
N LYS A 861 40.71 -27.97 -19.48
CA LYS A 861 41.35 -29.29 -19.40
C LYS A 861 42.38 -29.36 -18.27
N GLY A 862 42.28 -30.37 -17.41
CA GLY A 862 43.18 -30.58 -16.27
C GLY A 862 44.21 -31.68 -16.53
N TYR A 863 45.49 -31.41 -16.27
CA TYR A 863 46.60 -32.34 -16.52
C TYR A 863 47.41 -32.69 -15.27
N GLY A 864 47.74 -33.97 -15.09
CA GLY A 864 48.49 -34.48 -13.94
C GLY A 864 50.00 -34.48 -14.10
N GLU A 865 50.72 -34.93 -13.06
CA GLU A 865 52.17 -35.15 -13.12
C GLU A 865 52.54 -36.05 -14.32
N GLY A 866 53.57 -35.64 -15.06
CA GLY A 866 53.96 -36.29 -16.32
C GLY A 866 53.16 -35.86 -17.56
N GLY A 867 52.14 -35.00 -17.42
CA GLY A 867 51.40 -34.41 -18.54
C GLY A 867 50.27 -35.26 -19.11
N SER A 868 49.79 -36.25 -18.35
CA SER A 868 48.57 -36.98 -18.68
C SER A 868 47.34 -36.09 -18.54
N LEU A 869 46.39 -36.16 -19.48
CA LEU A 869 45.07 -35.54 -19.34
C LEU A 869 44.30 -36.31 -18.27
N LEU A 870 43.85 -35.63 -17.22
CA LEU A 870 43.06 -36.23 -16.14
C LEU A 870 41.56 -35.97 -16.34
N GLU A 871 41.20 -34.74 -16.73
CA GLU A 871 39.81 -34.30 -16.78
C GLU A 871 39.57 -33.29 -17.90
N THR A 872 38.33 -33.17 -18.36
CA THR A 872 37.85 -32.13 -19.28
C THR A 872 36.50 -31.64 -18.78
N ALA A 873 36.34 -30.33 -18.64
CA ALA A 873 35.09 -29.71 -18.25
C ALA A 873 34.04 -29.88 -19.35
N GLU A 874 32.76 -29.86 -18.97
CA GLU A 874 31.71 -29.62 -19.97
C GLU A 874 31.84 -28.20 -20.53
N ASP A 875 31.67 -28.09 -21.85
CA ASP A 875 31.84 -26.83 -22.58
C ASP A 875 30.79 -25.81 -22.14
N LEU A 876 31.23 -24.72 -21.50
CA LEU A 876 30.33 -23.65 -21.10
C LEU A 876 30.12 -22.70 -22.28
N VAL A 877 28.93 -22.77 -22.88
CA VAL A 877 28.47 -21.80 -23.90
C VAL A 877 27.84 -20.62 -23.18
N CYS A 878 28.68 -19.65 -22.82
CA CYS A 878 28.20 -18.39 -22.29
C CYS A 878 27.94 -17.38 -23.41
N ASP A 879 26.86 -16.63 -23.25
CA ASP A 879 26.58 -15.42 -24.00
C ASP A 879 26.95 -14.22 -23.11
N PHE A 880 28.18 -13.73 -23.26
CA PHE A 880 28.74 -12.63 -22.45
C PHE A 880 28.09 -11.27 -22.66
N THR A 881 26.92 -11.25 -23.30
CA THR A 881 26.24 -10.02 -23.68
C THR A 881 25.06 -9.63 -22.77
N PHE A 882 24.85 -10.29 -21.62
CA PHE A 882 23.82 -9.92 -20.62
C PHE A 882 24.32 -10.10 -19.19
N SER A 883 23.79 -9.33 -18.23
CA SER A 883 24.21 -9.34 -16.81
C SER A 883 23.66 -10.51 -15.99
N GLY A 884 22.91 -11.44 -16.61
CA GLY A 884 22.33 -12.61 -15.97
C GLY A 884 21.04 -13.08 -16.64
N GLY A 885 20.46 -14.15 -16.09
CA GLY A 885 19.19 -14.73 -16.55
C GLY A 885 19.30 -15.69 -17.74
N THR A 886 18.18 -16.35 -18.07
CA THR A 886 18.10 -17.37 -19.14
C THR A 886 17.21 -16.97 -20.33
N GLY A 887 16.61 -15.79 -20.24
CA GLY A 887 15.66 -15.27 -21.22
C GLY A 887 14.29 -15.95 -21.20
N THR A 888 13.93 -16.60 -20.10
CA THR A 888 12.59 -17.19 -19.87
C THR A 888 11.71 -16.20 -19.09
N ALA A 889 10.38 -16.40 -19.06
CA ALA A 889 9.48 -15.48 -18.36
C ALA A 889 9.79 -15.37 -16.85
N ASP A 890 10.13 -16.49 -16.22
CA ASP A 890 10.48 -16.57 -14.79
C ASP A 890 11.97 -16.26 -14.50
N SER A 891 12.80 -16.15 -15.54
CA SER A 891 14.23 -15.82 -15.46
C SER A 891 14.65 -15.04 -16.72
N PRO A 892 14.21 -13.77 -16.85
CA PRO A 892 14.50 -12.93 -18.00
C PRO A 892 15.98 -12.56 -18.06
N TYR A 893 16.51 -12.28 -19.26
CA TYR A 893 17.86 -11.75 -19.41
C TYR A 893 17.94 -10.35 -18.80
N ILE A 894 18.97 -10.10 -17.98
CA ILE A 894 19.15 -8.84 -17.27
C ILE A 894 19.96 -7.89 -18.14
N ILE A 895 19.38 -6.72 -18.43
CA ILE A 895 20.00 -5.62 -19.16
C ILE A 895 20.31 -4.50 -18.16
N THR A 896 21.60 -4.22 -17.96
CA THR A 896 22.11 -3.15 -17.08
C THR A 896 23.02 -2.15 -17.80
N ASN A 897 23.16 -2.24 -19.13
CA ASN A 897 23.84 -1.22 -19.95
C ASN A 897 23.44 -1.24 -21.44
N ALA A 898 23.93 -0.25 -22.19
CA ALA A 898 23.57 -0.01 -23.59
C ALA A 898 24.07 -1.07 -24.57
N VAL A 899 25.23 -1.71 -24.29
CA VAL A 899 25.78 -2.78 -25.15
C VAL A 899 24.87 -4.00 -25.10
N GLN A 900 24.42 -4.36 -23.90
CA GLN A 900 23.50 -5.48 -23.67
C GLN A 900 22.14 -5.21 -24.32
N PHE A 901 21.60 -3.99 -24.16
CA PHE A 901 20.36 -3.59 -24.83
C PHE A 901 20.46 -3.70 -26.36
N LYS A 902 21.54 -3.17 -26.94
CA LYS A 902 21.83 -3.28 -28.39
C LYS A 902 21.89 -4.74 -28.85
N LYS A 903 22.40 -5.66 -28.02
CA LYS A 903 22.45 -7.09 -28.35
C LYS A 903 21.08 -7.77 -28.32
N ALA A 904 20.31 -7.60 -27.23
CA ALA A 904 18.94 -8.15 -27.09
C ALA A 904 18.10 -7.86 -28.34
N PHE A 905 18.30 -6.67 -28.90
CA PHE A 905 17.55 -6.11 -30.01
C PHE A 905 18.39 -6.00 -31.29
N SER A 906 19.30 -6.96 -31.55
CA SER A 906 20.00 -7.11 -32.84
C SER A 906 20.13 -8.54 -33.39
N SER A 907 19.97 -9.62 -32.60
CA SER A 907 19.93 -11.00 -33.13
C SER A 907 18.53 -11.60 -33.24
N ALA A 908 18.37 -12.55 -34.16
CA ALA A 908 17.17 -13.39 -34.28
C ALA A 908 16.98 -14.34 -33.08
N ASP A 909 18.06 -14.73 -32.41
CA ASP A 909 18.04 -15.73 -31.33
C ASP A 909 17.24 -15.26 -30.09
N TYR A 910 17.10 -13.94 -29.95
CA TYR A 910 16.47 -13.28 -28.82
C TYR A 910 14.98 -12.93 -29.02
N ILE A 911 14.42 -13.11 -30.23
CA ILE A 911 13.08 -12.60 -30.59
C ILE A 911 11.95 -13.06 -29.67
N SER A 912 12.09 -14.21 -29.01
CA SER A 912 11.06 -14.82 -28.14
C SER A 912 11.46 -14.84 -26.66
N LYS A 913 12.59 -14.21 -26.32
CA LYS A 913 13.15 -14.21 -24.96
C LYS A 913 12.56 -13.09 -24.12
N SER A 914 12.51 -13.29 -22.80
CA SER A 914 12.09 -12.26 -21.86
C SER A 914 13.31 -11.49 -21.33
N PHE A 915 13.13 -10.20 -21.07
CA PHE A 915 14.17 -9.25 -20.68
C PHE A 915 13.70 -8.39 -19.50
N LEU A 916 14.58 -8.20 -18.53
CA LEU A 916 14.44 -7.25 -17.44
C LEU A 916 15.45 -6.12 -17.68
N LEU A 917 14.96 -4.92 -17.90
CA LEU A 917 15.76 -3.70 -17.82
C LEU A 917 15.79 -3.27 -16.35
N THR A 918 16.96 -2.97 -15.79
CA THR A 918 17.13 -2.62 -14.37
C THR A 918 18.37 -1.75 -14.14
N GLY A 919 18.35 -0.93 -13.08
CA GLY A 919 19.45 -0.05 -12.68
C GLY A 919 19.39 1.37 -13.25
N PHE A 920 18.20 1.83 -13.68
CA PHE A 920 17.99 3.12 -14.39
C PHE A 920 16.86 3.97 -13.77
N ASP A 921 16.67 3.87 -12.45
CA ASP A 921 15.59 4.57 -11.73
C ASP A 921 15.81 6.08 -11.67
N GLU A 922 17.07 6.52 -11.52
CA GLU A 922 17.46 7.94 -11.56
C GLU A 922 18.06 8.32 -12.93
N GLU A 923 19.11 7.63 -13.36
CA GLU A 923 19.78 7.85 -14.66
C GLU A 923 19.11 7.06 -15.80
N ALA A 924 19.07 7.63 -17.01
CA ALA A 924 18.52 6.94 -18.19
C ALA A 924 19.56 6.06 -18.90
N LEU A 925 19.12 4.90 -19.40
CA LEU A 925 19.90 4.08 -20.33
C LEU A 925 20.12 4.83 -21.64
N VAL A 926 21.30 5.40 -21.86
CA VAL A 926 21.63 6.17 -23.07
C VAL A 926 22.02 5.26 -24.25
N LEU A 927 21.29 5.33 -25.36
CA LEU A 927 21.50 4.55 -26.58
C LEU A 927 22.07 5.42 -27.73
N THR A 928 23.40 5.56 -27.77
CA THR A 928 24.14 6.12 -28.91
C THR A 928 24.30 5.10 -30.04
N ASP A 929 24.41 5.54 -31.29
CA ASP A 929 24.71 4.69 -32.48
C ASP A 929 23.85 3.40 -32.61
N TYR A 930 22.64 3.42 -32.05
CA TYR A 930 21.72 2.30 -32.08
C TYR A 930 20.95 2.26 -33.41
N LYS A 931 20.57 1.05 -33.84
CA LYS A 931 19.62 0.83 -34.92
C LYS A 931 18.42 0.05 -34.39
N PRO A 932 17.17 0.48 -34.65
CA PRO A 932 15.99 -0.23 -34.16
C PRO A 932 16.00 -1.70 -34.56
N PHE A 933 15.43 -2.54 -33.70
CA PHE A 933 15.26 -3.96 -34.01
C PHE A 933 14.39 -4.11 -35.25
N ASN A 934 14.88 -4.82 -36.27
CA ASN A 934 14.19 -4.98 -37.55
C ASN A 934 13.40 -6.30 -37.68
N GLN A 935 13.24 -7.05 -36.58
CA GLN A 935 12.46 -8.29 -36.52
C GLN A 935 11.24 -8.14 -35.62
N ALA A 936 10.26 -9.03 -35.78
CA ALA A 936 9.07 -9.06 -34.96
C ALA A 936 9.40 -9.66 -33.58
N PHE A 937 9.41 -8.84 -32.53
CA PHE A 937 9.63 -9.29 -31.16
C PHE A 937 8.36 -9.96 -30.61
N LYS A 938 8.54 -11.08 -29.90
CA LYS A 938 7.50 -12.02 -29.41
C LYS A 938 7.61 -12.30 -27.92
N GLY A 939 8.70 -11.86 -27.28
CA GLY A 939 8.96 -12.09 -25.87
C GLY A 939 8.38 -11.01 -24.96
N THR A 940 9.04 -10.80 -23.83
CA THR A 940 8.63 -9.83 -22.82
C THR A 940 9.75 -8.84 -22.56
N LEU A 941 9.46 -7.55 -22.43
CA LEU A 941 10.39 -6.55 -21.87
C LEU A 941 9.72 -5.87 -20.69
N ILE A 942 10.34 -5.98 -19.51
CA ILE A 942 9.85 -5.38 -18.26
C ILE A 942 10.90 -4.40 -17.77
N GLY A 943 10.50 -3.19 -17.42
CA GLY A 943 11.26 -2.34 -16.51
C GLY A 943 10.97 -2.72 -15.06
N GLY A 944 12.03 -2.89 -14.26
CA GLY A 944 11.90 -3.17 -12.84
C GLY A 944 13.22 -3.46 -12.16
N ASN A 945 13.16 -3.79 -10.87
CA ASN A 945 14.31 -4.18 -10.07
C ASN A 945 14.16 -5.61 -9.55
N MET A 946 15.29 -6.27 -9.31
CA MET A 946 15.32 -7.57 -8.63
C MET A 946 15.40 -7.35 -7.12
N GLU A 947 14.37 -7.75 -6.38
CA GLU A 947 14.35 -7.71 -4.92
C GLU A 947 14.01 -9.09 -4.36
N ASN A 948 14.91 -9.66 -3.55
CA ASN A 948 14.77 -10.98 -2.93
C ASN A 948 14.36 -12.09 -3.94
N GLY A 949 14.98 -12.10 -5.13
CA GLY A 949 14.72 -13.08 -6.20
C GLY A 949 13.42 -12.85 -7.00
N SER A 950 12.68 -11.78 -6.73
CA SER A 950 11.44 -11.42 -7.45
C SER A 950 11.58 -10.12 -8.24
N ILE A 951 10.83 -9.98 -9.32
CA ILE A 951 10.76 -8.73 -10.10
C ILE A 951 9.78 -7.77 -9.43
N VAL A 952 10.28 -6.61 -9.02
CA VAL A 952 9.46 -5.46 -8.61
C VAL A 952 9.31 -4.55 -9.84
N GLU A 953 8.08 -4.41 -10.34
CA GLU A 953 7.77 -3.60 -11.53
C GLU A 953 7.98 -2.09 -11.23
N VAL A 954 9.03 -1.48 -11.81
CA VAL A 954 9.45 -0.08 -11.61
C VAL A 954 9.78 0.56 -12.96
N MET A 955 9.41 1.83 -13.16
CA MET A 955 9.60 2.53 -14.43
C MET A 955 11.09 2.78 -14.75
N GLN A 956 11.62 2.10 -15.77
CA GLN A 956 13.00 2.30 -16.23
C GLN A 956 13.08 3.31 -17.38
N LYS A 957 14.11 4.15 -17.37
CA LYS A 957 14.30 5.22 -18.35
C LYS A 957 15.27 4.79 -19.46
N ILE A 958 14.94 5.08 -20.72
CA ILE A 958 15.81 4.89 -21.89
C ILE A 958 15.91 6.22 -22.62
N ASP A 959 17.11 6.77 -22.82
CA ASP A 959 17.36 7.93 -23.67
C ASP A 959 17.90 7.45 -25.03
N ILE A 960 17.26 7.89 -26.11
CA ILE A 960 17.51 7.39 -27.45
C ILE A 960 17.34 8.53 -28.46
N THR A 961 18.42 8.83 -29.20
CA THR A 961 18.39 9.79 -30.31
C THR A 961 18.65 9.07 -31.63
N LEU A 962 17.65 9.06 -32.51
CA LEU A 962 17.66 8.34 -33.78
C LEU A 962 17.33 9.24 -34.96
N ASN A 963 18.01 8.97 -36.08
CA ASN A 963 17.75 9.57 -37.38
C ASN A 963 17.56 8.43 -38.39
N LEU A 964 16.31 7.97 -38.57
CA LEU A 964 15.97 6.83 -39.41
C LEU A 964 15.95 7.26 -40.90
N SER A 965 16.72 6.53 -41.71
CA SER A 965 16.86 6.76 -43.15
C SER A 965 16.24 5.64 -43.98
N ASN A 966 15.97 5.91 -45.27
CA ASN A 966 15.46 4.94 -46.25
C ASN A 966 16.16 3.56 -46.23
N THR A 967 17.43 3.50 -45.84
CA THR A 967 18.23 2.26 -45.86
C THR A 967 18.18 1.43 -44.57
N ASP A 968 17.57 1.93 -43.49
CA ASP A 968 17.61 1.26 -42.17
C ASP A 968 16.52 0.22 -41.95
N HIS A 969 15.55 0.09 -42.87
CA HIS A 969 14.38 -0.79 -42.69
C HIS A 969 14.07 -1.65 -43.91
N ILE A 970 13.54 -2.84 -43.64
CA ILE A 970 13.14 -3.87 -44.63
C ILE A 970 11.65 -3.83 -44.97
N ASP A 971 10.84 -3.06 -44.24
CA ASP A 971 9.45 -2.79 -44.58
C ASP A 971 8.99 -1.39 -44.13
N ARG A 972 7.67 -1.19 -44.04
CA ARG A 972 7.00 0.08 -43.77
C ARG A 972 6.81 0.45 -42.28
N TYR A 973 7.20 -0.39 -41.31
CA TYR A 973 6.95 -0.12 -39.88
C TYR A 973 8.23 0.22 -39.13
N GLN A 974 8.21 1.34 -38.39
CA GLN A 974 9.35 1.97 -37.73
C GLN A 974 9.03 2.26 -36.25
N GLY A 975 9.89 1.84 -35.33
CA GLY A 975 9.84 2.25 -33.92
C GLY A 975 11.23 2.67 -33.45
N ALA A 976 11.37 3.45 -32.37
CA ALA A 976 12.71 3.74 -31.84
C ALA A 976 13.39 2.46 -31.33
N ILE A 977 12.63 1.56 -30.70
CA ILE A 977 13.14 0.27 -30.22
C ILE A 977 12.64 -0.87 -31.12
N PHE A 978 11.32 -0.95 -31.35
CA PHE A 978 10.70 -2.10 -32.02
C PHE A 978 10.12 -1.75 -33.39
N HIS A 979 10.61 -2.37 -34.47
CA HIS A 979 9.89 -2.42 -35.74
C HIS A 979 8.45 -2.96 -35.55
N LYS A 980 8.32 -4.12 -34.90
CA LYS A 980 7.05 -4.81 -34.70
C LYS A 980 7.03 -5.65 -33.42
N LEU A 981 5.88 -5.67 -32.77
CA LEU A 981 5.51 -6.64 -31.72
C LEU A 981 4.52 -7.68 -32.28
N ASP A 982 4.66 -8.93 -31.86
CA ASP A 982 3.91 -10.09 -32.36
C ASP A 982 3.60 -11.05 -31.19
N GLY A 983 2.53 -10.77 -30.44
CA GLY A 983 2.17 -11.47 -29.20
C GLY A 983 3.03 -11.10 -27.98
N ALA A 984 4.01 -10.21 -28.16
CA ALA A 984 4.90 -9.70 -27.11
C ALA A 984 4.20 -8.78 -26.09
N THR A 985 4.82 -8.65 -24.92
CA THR A 985 4.42 -7.72 -23.85
C THR A 985 5.56 -6.76 -23.50
N VAL A 986 5.28 -5.46 -23.39
CA VAL A 986 6.25 -4.45 -22.94
C VAL A 986 5.64 -3.62 -21.81
N LYS A 987 6.38 -3.46 -20.70
CA LYS A 987 5.91 -2.74 -19.51
C LYS A 987 6.95 -1.85 -18.85
N ASN A 988 6.49 -0.77 -18.20
CA ASN A 988 7.25 0.07 -17.27
C ASN A 988 8.52 0.69 -17.89
N ILE A 989 8.38 1.25 -19.10
CA ILE A 989 9.46 1.91 -19.83
C ILE A 989 9.11 3.38 -20.09
N ALA A 990 10.04 4.28 -19.78
CA ALA A 990 9.98 5.70 -20.13
C ALA A 990 11.04 6.04 -21.19
N LEU A 991 10.62 6.61 -22.33
CA LEU A 991 11.48 6.94 -23.46
C LEU A 991 11.83 8.43 -23.50
N TYR A 992 13.11 8.78 -23.63
CA TYR A 992 13.66 10.14 -23.70
C TYR A 992 14.51 10.31 -24.97
N GLY A 993 14.81 11.54 -25.36
CA GLY A 993 15.61 11.84 -26.56
C GLY A 993 14.78 12.31 -27.76
N THR A 994 15.14 11.87 -28.97
CA THR A 994 14.52 12.37 -30.22
C THR A 994 14.50 11.32 -31.32
N LEU A 995 13.35 11.11 -31.97
CA LEU A 995 13.17 10.23 -33.11
C LEU A 995 12.86 11.04 -34.38
N ASN A 996 13.83 11.19 -35.27
CA ASN A 996 13.62 11.76 -36.60
C ASN A 996 13.46 10.63 -37.63
N SER A 997 12.38 10.64 -38.43
CA SER A 997 12.20 9.74 -39.58
C SER A 997 12.10 10.53 -40.89
N ASN A 998 12.98 10.20 -41.82
CA ASN A 998 13.14 10.87 -43.12
C ASN A 998 12.89 9.90 -44.29
N GLN A 999 11.73 9.26 -44.28
CA GLN A 999 11.39 8.16 -45.19
C GLN A 999 10.61 8.58 -46.43
N ASP A 1000 11.16 8.31 -47.63
CA ASP A 1000 10.54 8.52 -48.95
C ASP A 1000 10.15 7.16 -49.59
N ILE A 1001 9.65 6.23 -48.78
CA ILE A 1001 9.29 4.86 -49.18
C ILE A 1001 7.77 4.66 -49.09
N THR A 1002 7.09 5.12 -50.13
CA THR A 1002 5.65 4.91 -50.42
C THR A 1002 4.66 5.57 -49.44
N ASN A 1003 3.43 5.81 -49.91
CA ASN A 1003 2.35 6.44 -49.13
C ASN A 1003 1.77 5.54 -48.00
N THR A 1004 2.54 4.63 -47.38
CA THR A 1004 2.03 3.67 -46.38
C THR A 1004 2.99 3.33 -45.23
N SER A 1005 3.97 4.19 -44.91
CA SER A 1005 4.87 4.00 -43.76
C SER A 1005 4.28 4.43 -42.42
N TYR A 1006 4.71 3.78 -41.33
CA TYR A 1006 4.16 3.92 -39.99
C TYR A 1006 5.27 4.05 -38.95
N THR A 1007 5.25 5.12 -38.16
CA THR A 1007 6.29 5.44 -37.18
C THR A 1007 5.70 5.60 -35.79
N GLY A 1008 6.23 4.87 -34.81
CA GLY A 1008 5.89 5.04 -33.39
C GLY A 1008 7.12 5.37 -32.56
N GLY A 1009 6.97 6.09 -31.45
CA GLY A 1009 8.09 6.30 -30.52
C GLY A 1009 8.62 4.97 -29.98
N LEU A 1010 7.74 4.09 -29.47
CA LEU A 1010 8.17 2.76 -29.04
C LEU A 1010 8.19 1.75 -30.20
N VAL A 1011 7.09 1.65 -30.95
CA VAL A 1011 6.81 0.54 -31.86
C VAL A 1011 6.13 0.96 -33.17
N GLY A 1012 6.63 0.45 -34.31
CA GLY A 1012 6.02 0.68 -35.63
C GLY A 1012 4.71 -0.07 -35.86
N HIS A 1013 4.66 -1.34 -35.46
CA HIS A 1013 3.45 -2.17 -35.53
C HIS A 1013 3.19 -3.02 -34.27
N LEU A 1014 2.06 -2.81 -33.61
CA LEU A 1014 1.60 -3.58 -32.46
C LEU A 1014 0.62 -4.68 -32.92
N GLY A 1015 0.99 -5.97 -32.84
CA GLY A 1015 0.16 -7.03 -33.40
C GLY A 1015 0.11 -8.36 -32.68
N ASN A 1016 -0.85 -9.18 -33.13
CA ASN A 1016 -1.14 -10.54 -32.65
C ASN A 1016 -1.38 -10.66 -31.13
N SER A 1017 -2.14 -9.71 -30.59
CA SER A 1017 -2.52 -9.63 -29.16
C SER A 1017 -1.37 -9.17 -28.25
N SER A 1018 -0.49 -8.32 -28.76
CA SER A 1018 0.53 -7.67 -27.96
C SER A 1018 -0.05 -6.67 -26.95
N THR A 1019 0.67 -6.50 -25.84
CA THR A 1019 0.30 -5.61 -24.73
C THR A 1019 1.38 -4.54 -24.49
N LEU A 1020 0.95 -3.29 -24.42
CA LEU A 1020 1.70 -2.18 -23.84
C LEU A 1020 1.03 -1.75 -22.54
N GLU A 1021 1.79 -1.69 -21.45
CA GLU A 1021 1.30 -1.29 -20.13
C GLU A 1021 2.26 -0.32 -19.46
N ASN A 1022 1.75 0.78 -18.91
CA ASN A 1022 2.54 1.73 -18.12
C ASN A 1022 3.82 2.19 -18.88
N ILE A 1023 3.63 2.73 -20.08
CA ILE A 1023 4.70 3.24 -20.94
C ILE A 1023 4.60 4.76 -21.02
N GLU A 1024 5.71 5.46 -20.79
CA GLU A 1024 5.80 6.91 -21.02
C GLU A 1024 6.65 7.23 -22.26
N ASN A 1025 6.13 8.03 -23.20
CA ASN A 1025 6.99 8.69 -24.20
C ASN A 1025 7.23 10.15 -23.81
N ARG A 1026 8.50 10.52 -23.69
CA ARG A 1026 8.99 11.89 -23.46
C ARG A 1026 9.88 12.36 -24.62
N MET A 1027 10.02 11.57 -25.69
CA MET A 1027 10.81 11.91 -26.88
C MET A 1027 10.12 12.91 -27.80
N ILE A 1028 10.91 13.79 -28.41
CA ILE A 1028 10.48 14.58 -29.57
C ILE A 1028 10.48 13.66 -30.80
N ILE A 1029 9.34 13.51 -31.48
CA ILE A 1029 9.21 12.69 -32.69
C ILE A 1029 8.94 13.59 -33.89
N ASN A 1030 9.81 13.53 -34.89
CA ASN A 1030 9.66 14.27 -36.14
C ASN A 1030 9.62 13.32 -37.33
N SER A 1031 8.49 13.24 -38.02
CA SER A 1031 8.39 12.58 -39.33
C SER A 1031 7.69 13.49 -40.33
N VAL A 1032 8.38 13.75 -41.43
CA VAL A 1032 7.92 14.69 -42.47
C VAL A 1032 7.15 14.02 -43.60
N GLN A 1033 7.12 12.68 -43.66
CA GLN A 1033 6.62 11.95 -44.83
C GLN A 1033 5.71 10.75 -44.54
N ASP A 1034 5.72 10.18 -43.33
CA ASP A 1034 5.01 8.93 -43.04
C ASP A 1034 3.47 9.05 -43.09
N TYR A 1035 2.80 7.90 -43.30
CA TYR A 1035 1.35 7.80 -43.37
C TYR A 1035 0.68 7.84 -41.98
N ALA A 1036 1.32 7.29 -40.94
CA ALA A 1036 0.92 7.50 -39.55
C ALA A 1036 2.15 7.67 -38.66
N VAL A 1037 2.05 8.55 -37.67
CA VAL A 1037 3.15 8.90 -36.76
C VAL A 1037 2.59 9.03 -35.35
N ALA A 1038 3.18 8.39 -34.34
CA ALA A 1038 2.71 8.58 -32.98
C ALA A 1038 3.77 8.49 -31.88
N GLY A 1039 3.46 9.08 -30.72
CA GLY A 1039 4.29 9.02 -29.51
C GLY A 1039 4.65 7.61 -29.05
N LEU A 1040 3.79 6.61 -29.28
CA LEU A 1040 4.07 5.22 -28.91
C LEU A 1040 3.96 4.23 -30.09
N VAL A 1041 2.84 4.23 -30.82
CA VAL A 1041 2.50 3.15 -31.76
C VAL A 1041 2.17 3.70 -33.16
N GLY A 1042 2.98 3.38 -34.17
CA GLY A 1042 2.70 3.80 -35.55
C GLY A 1042 1.39 3.20 -36.08
N SER A 1043 1.21 1.89 -35.91
CA SER A 1043 0.00 1.16 -36.29
C SER A 1043 -0.23 -0.06 -35.39
N ALA A 1044 -1.45 -0.60 -35.38
CA ALA A 1044 -1.76 -1.88 -34.74
C ALA A 1044 -2.56 -2.83 -35.66
N GLY A 1045 -2.51 -4.13 -35.39
CA GLY A 1045 -3.39 -5.11 -36.04
C GLY A 1045 -3.00 -6.58 -35.90
N GLY A 1046 -3.98 -7.47 -36.11
CA GLY A 1046 -3.85 -8.89 -35.79
C GLY A 1046 -4.05 -9.15 -34.29
N GLY A 1047 -4.67 -10.29 -33.94
CA GLY A 1047 -5.10 -10.55 -32.56
C GLY A 1047 -6.07 -9.49 -32.00
N THR A 1048 -6.11 -9.33 -30.67
CA THR A 1048 -6.72 -8.19 -29.97
C THR A 1048 -5.67 -7.60 -29.03
N ASN A 1049 -5.11 -6.46 -29.40
CA ASN A 1049 -4.00 -5.82 -28.70
C ASN A 1049 -4.49 -4.93 -27.55
N VAL A 1050 -3.61 -4.61 -26.60
CA VAL A 1050 -3.94 -3.76 -25.44
C VAL A 1050 -2.91 -2.64 -25.30
N ILE A 1051 -3.38 -1.43 -25.07
CA ILE A 1051 -2.58 -0.27 -24.63
C ILE A 1051 -3.27 0.28 -23.38
N LYS A 1052 -2.62 0.20 -22.21
CA LYS A 1052 -3.21 0.65 -20.94
C LYS A 1052 -2.22 1.43 -20.07
N ASN A 1053 -2.72 2.45 -19.36
CA ASN A 1053 -1.92 3.29 -18.46
C ASN A 1053 -0.73 4.02 -19.14
N CYS A 1054 -0.72 4.13 -20.46
CA CYS A 1054 0.37 4.77 -21.22
C CYS A 1054 0.19 6.29 -21.35
N ARG A 1055 1.30 7.04 -21.32
CA ARG A 1055 1.33 8.51 -21.40
C ARG A 1055 2.28 8.99 -22.50
N ASN A 1056 1.94 10.09 -23.16
CA ASN A 1056 2.84 10.82 -24.04
C ASN A 1056 3.01 12.27 -23.55
N TYR A 1057 4.24 12.69 -23.29
CA TYR A 1057 4.62 14.07 -22.95
C TYR A 1057 5.47 14.72 -24.04
N GLY A 1058 6.15 13.91 -24.87
CA GLY A 1058 6.98 14.41 -25.97
C GLY A 1058 6.14 14.92 -27.15
N SER A 1059 6.66 15.90 -27.89
CA SER A 1059 5.97 16.43 -29.07
C SER A 1059 6.06 15.47 -30.26
N VAL A 1060 5.03 15.46 -31.11
CA VAL A 1060 4.93 14.56 -32.27
C VAL A 1060 4.54 15.36 -33.51
N THR A 1061 5.47 15.49 -34.45
CA THR A 1061 5.23 16.05 -35.79
C THR A 1061 5.12 14.92 -36.82
N GLY A 1062 4.01 14.87 -37.57
CA GLY A 1062 3.73 13.84 -38.58
C GLY A 1062 3.00 14.38 -39.81
N LYS A 1063 3.06 13.73 -40.97
CA LYS A 1063 2.31 14.18 -42.16
C LYS A 1063 0.83 13.77 -42.13
N LYS A 1064 0.57 12.48 -41.95
CA LYS A 1064 -0.78 11.92 -41.85
C LYS A 1064 -0.90 11.07 -40.59
N ASN A 1065 -2.13 10.90 -40.10
CA ASN A 1065 -2.51 10.13 -38.91
C ASN A 1065 -1.52 10.34 -37.74
N ALA A 1066 -1.24 11.61 -37.44
CA ALA A 1066 -0.29 12.05 -36.41
C ALA A 1066 -0.97 12.03 -35.03
N ALA A 1067 -0.32 11.48 -34.00
CA ALA A 1067 -0.98 11.21 -32.72
C ALA A 1067 -0.08 11.14 -31.47
N GLY A 1068 -0.63 11.40 -30.28
CA GLY A 1068 0.12 11.21 -29.02
C GLY A 1068 0.36 9.74 -28.65
N ILE A 1069 -0.60 8.84 -28.89
CA ILE A 1069 -0.48 7.42 -28.49
C ILE A 1069 -0.37 6.48 -29.68
N ILE A 1070 -1.34 6.50 -30.60
CA ILE A 1070 -1.39 5.57 -31.72
C ILE A 1070 -1.83 6.24 -33.03
N GLY A 1071 -1.06 6.07 -34.10
CA GLY A 1071 -1.38 6.64 -35.41
C GLY A 1071 -2.56 5.89 -36.04
N ASP A 1072 -2.35 4.62 -36.34
CA ASP A 1072 -3.33 3.75 -37.01
C ASP A 1072 -3.84 2.65 -36.05
N LYS A 1073 -4.97 2.91 -35.37
CA LYS A 1073 -5.52 1.97 -34.38
C LYS A 1073 -6.45 0.94 -35.03
N PHE A 1074 -6.16 -0.36 -34.89
CA PHE A 1074 -7.03 -1.45 -35.35
C PHE A 1074 -6.84 -2.69 -34.48
N ARG A 1075 -7.96 -3.28 -34.00
CA ARG A 1075 -7.97 -4.42 -33.08
C ARG A 1075 -7.15 -4.15 -31.81
N THR A 1076 -7.45 -3.05 -31.15
CA THR A 1076 -6.74 -2.56 -29.96
C THR A 1076 -7.71 -1.97 -28.95
N THR A 1077 -7.62 -2.42 -27.70
CA THR A 1077 -8.24 -1.76 -26.55
C THR A 1077 -7.32 -0.67 -26.02
N MET A 1078 -7.84 0.55 -25.84
CA MET A 1078 -7.16 1.66 -25.18
C MET A 1078 -7.90 2.03 -23.89
N LEU A 1079 -7.17 2.06 -22.77
CA LEU A 1079 -7.70 2.34 -21.44
C LEU A 1079 -6.75 3.22 -20.64
N ASN A 1080 -7.26 4.31 -20.05
CA ASN A 1080 -6.50 5.15 -19.12
C ASN A 1080 -5.19 5.70 -19.73
N CYS A 1081 -5.25 6.15 -20.99
CA CYS A 1081 -4.11 6.71 -21.72
C CYS A 1081 -4.21 8.22 -21.88
N TYR A 1082 -3.09 8.94 -21.82
CA TYR A 1082 -3.07 10.40 -21.84
C TYR A 1082 -2.01 10.99 -22.77
N ASN A 1083 -2.34 12.13 -23.38
CA ASN A 1083 -1.37 12.95 -24.09
C ASN A 1083 -1.23 14.33 -23.42
N TYR A 1084 0.01 14.78 -23.28
CA TYR A 1084 0.44 16.09 -22.74
C TYR A 1084 1.32 16.86 -23.74
N GLY A 1085 1.94 16.18 -24.71
CA GLY A 1085 2.83 16.81 -25.70
C GLY A 1085 2.10 17.40 -26.91
N GLU A 1086 2.67 18.43 -27.55
CA GLU A 1086 2.14 19.03 -28.79
C GLU A 1086 2.12 17.99 -29.92
N ILE A 1087 0.97 17.81 -30.57
CA ILE A 1087 0.78 16.95 -31.74
C ILE A 1087 0.53 17.80 -32.97
N LYS A 1088 1.42 17.72 -33.95
CA LYS A 1088 1.37 18.52 -35.18
C LYS A 1088 1.32 17.63 -36.40
N GLY A 1089 0.50 18.00 -37.39
CA GLY A 1089 0.59 17.36 -38.68
C GLY A 1089 -0.16 18.00 -39.82
N THR A 1090 -0.30 17.27 -40.92
CA THR A 1090 -0.86 17.82 -42.17
C THR A 1090 -2.34 17.49 -42.32
N THR A 1091 -2.74 16.22 -42.47
CA THR A 1091 -4.09 15.89 -42.97
C THR A 1091 -5.07 15.26 -41.99
N GLN A 1092 -4.59 14.45 -41.04
CA GLN A 1092 -5.40 13.83 -39.97
C GLN A 1092 -4.55 13.81 -38.71
N VAL A 1093 -4.97 14.53 -37.68
CA VAL A 1093 -4.19 14.72 -36.44
C VAL A 1093 -5.10 14.52 -35.25
N GLY A 1094 -4.69 13.72 -34.26
CA GLY A 1094 -5.46 13.49 -33.05
C GLY A 1094 -4.60 13.58 -31.80
N GLY A 1095 -5.11 14.11 -30.69
CA GLY A 1095 -4.31 14.17 -29.45
C GLY A 1095 -3.83 12.79 -28.99
N LEU A 1096 -4.63 11.72 -29.19
CA LEU A 1096 -4.22 10.35 -28.86
C LEU A 1096 -4.25 9.39 -30.05
N ILE A 1097 -5.20 9.54 -30.97
CA ILE A 1097 -5.44 8.59 -32.06
C ILE A 1097 -5.45 9.31 -33.41
N GLY A 1098 -4.61 8.91 -34.36
CA GLY A 1098 -4.65 9.46 -35.72
C GLY A 1098 -5.95 9.05 -36.43
N GLU A 1099 -6.15 7.73 -36.57
CA GLU A 1099 -7.36 7.14 -37.13
C GLU A 1099 -7.80 5.87 -36.34
N ASN A 1100 -9.02 5.90 -35.78
CA ASN A 1100 -9.62 4.79 -35.02
C ASN A 1100 -10.39 3.83 -35.95
N LYS A 1101 -9.78 2.70 -36.35
CA LYS A 1101 -10.30 1.72 -37.32
C LYS A 1101 -11.07 0.56 -36.66
N ASP A 1102 -11.64 -0.34 -37.46
CA ASP A 1102 -12.80 -1.17 -37.13
C ASP A 1102 -12.50 -2.64 -36.80
N ASN A 1103 -12.88 -3.11 -35.60
CA ASN A 1103 -13.33 -4.49 -35.36
C ASN A 1103 -14.39 -4.54 -34.22
N THR A 1104 -15.00 -5.71 -33.97
CA THR A 1104 -16.07 -5.92 -32.98
C THR A 1104 -15.55 -6.37 -31.60
N ALA A 1105 -14.82 -5.51 -30.89
CA ALA A 1105 -14.54 -5.62 -29.44
C ALA A 1105 -13.86 -4.37 -28.84
N ASP A 1106 -13.08 -3.65 -29.65
CA ASP A 1106 -12.23 -2.54 -29.24
C ASP A 1106 -12.96 -1.40 -28.48
N THR A 1107 -12.44 -1.02 -27.30
CA THR A 1107 -12.87 0.18 -26.56
C THR A 1107 -11.80 1.27 -26.58
N VAL A 1108 -12.22 2.55 -26.58
CA VAL A 1108 -11.39 3.72 -26.25
C VAL A 1108 -12.07 4.38 -25.06
N LYS A 1109 -11.46 4.29 -23.87
CA LYS A 1109 -12.11 4.63 -22.61
C LYS A 1109 -11.15 5.24 -21.57
N LEU A 1110 -11.63 6.21 -20.77
CA LEU A 1110 -10.84 6.89 -19.73
C LEU A 1110 -9.59 7.61 -20.29
N CYS A 1111 -9.66 8.10 -21.53
CA CYS A 1111 -8.52 8.74 -22.21
C CYS A 1111 -8.62 10.27 -22.23
N GLY A 1112 -7.51 10.99 -22.07
CA GLY A 1112 -7.49 12.45 -21.99
C GLY A 1112 -6.35 13.13 -22.76
N ASN A 1113 -6.64 14.26 -23.41
CA ASN A 1113 -5.64 15.09 -24.08
C ASN A 1113 -5.48 16.45 -23.39
N PHE A 1114 -4.25 16.81 -23.06
CA PHE A 1114 -3.84 18.12 -22.53
C PHE A 1114 -2.94 18.89 -23.51
N GLY A 1115 -2.22 18.20 -24.40
CA GLY A 1115 -1.31 18.84 -25.36
C GLY A 1115 -2.04 19.40 -26.59
N ASP A 1116 -1.52 20.48 -27.16
CA ASP A 1116 -2.12 21.13 -28.34
C ASP A 1116 -2.07 20.24 -29.59
N VAL A 1117 -3.08 20.36 -30.46
CA VAL A 1117 -3.26 19.51 -31.65
C VAL A 1117 -3.45 20.38 -32.90
N THR A 1118 -2.47 20.38 -33.80
CA THR A 1118 -2.46 21.26 -34.99
C THR A 1118 -2.47 20.48 -36.31
N ALA A 1119 -3.49 20.67 -37.16
CA ALA A 1119 -3.58 20.15 -38.53
C ALA A 1119 -3.42 21.25 -39.59
N THR A 1120 -2.32 21.25 -40.32
CA THR A 1120 -1.91 22.33 -41.25
C THR A 1120 -2.58 22.29 -42.63
N ALA A 1121 -3.08 21.14 -43.10
CA ALA A 1121 -3.81 20.99 -44.37
C ALA A 1121 -4.95 19.96 -44.27
N GLY A 1122 -5.71 19.96 -43.16
CA GLY A 1122 -6.68 18.92 -42.87
C GLY A 1122 -7.38 19.07 -41.52
N MET A 1123 -7.69 17.95 -40.88
CA MET A 1123 -8.57 17.88 -39.71
C MET A 1123 -7.84 17.47 -38.43
N ALA A 1124 -8.21 18.12 -37.32
CA ALA A 1124 -7.67 17.89 -35.99
C ALA A 1124 -8.77 17.49 -35.00
N GLY A 1125 -8.47 16.57 -34.09
CA GLY A 1125 -9.39 16.14 -33.03
C GLY A 1125 -8.69 15.95 -31.68
N GLY A 1126 -9.28 16.42 -30.58
CA GLY A 1126 -8.67 16.30 -29.25
C GLY A 1126 -8.36 14.86 -28.81
N ILE A 1127 -9.25 13.90 -29.10
CA ILE A 1127 -8.96 12.47 -28.89
C ILE A 1127 -8.52 11.81 -30.20
N ALA A 1128 -9.31 11.99 -31.28
CA ALA A 1128 -9.09 11.29 -32.54
C ALA A 1128 -9.18 12.20 -33.77
N GLY A 1129 -8.19 12.14 -34.67
CA GLY A 1129 -8.26 12.85 -35.95
C GLY A 1129 -9.42 12.35 -36.81
N VAL A 1130 -9.54 11.03 -36.96
CA VAL A 1130 -10.68 10.37 -37.60
C VAL A 1130 -11.23 9.23 -36.74
N ALA A 1131 -12.55 9.19 -36.55
CA ALA A 1131 -13.25 8.13 -35.83
C ALA A 1131 -14.10 7.24 -36.76
N ARG A 1132 -13.88 5.91 -36.69
CA ARG A 1132 -14.75 4.87 -37.28
C ARG A 1132 -15.47 4.01 -36.23
N LYS A 1133 -15.18 4.24 -34.94
CA LYS A 1133 -15.68 3.52 -33.75
C LYS A 1133 -15.85 4.45 -32.55
N ASN A 1134 -16.51 3.94 -31.51
CA ASN A 1134 -16.87 4.67 -30.30
C ASN A 1134 -15.65 5.25 -29.55
N ILE A 1135 -15.92 6.34 -28.83
CA ILE A 1135 -15.03 6.96 -27.85
C ILE A 1135 -15.90 7.28 -26.63
N GLU A 1136 -15.47 6.84 -25.45
CA GLU A 1136 -16.30 6.85 -24.24
C GLU A 1136 -15.51 7.41 -23.05
N GLN A 1137 -16.14 8.23 -22.21
CA GLN A 1137 -15.55 8.74 -20.96
C GLN A 1137 -14.15 9.35 -21.17
N SER A 1138 -14.04 10.27 -22.14
CA SER A 1138 -12.77 10.81 -22.62
C SER A 1138 -12.83 12.32 -22.86
N PHE A 1139 -11.69 13.02 -22.74
CA PHE A 1139 -11.71 14.49 -22.76
C PHE A 1139 -10.56 15.16 -23.50
N ASN A 1140 -10.79 16.43 -23.84
CA ASN A 1140 -9.76 17.32 -24.38
C ASN A 1140 -9.67 18.64 -23.59
N ALA A 1141 -8.45 19.06 -23.30
CA ALA A 1141 -8.10 20.33 -22.68
C ALA A 1141 -7.06 21.14 -23.49
N GLY A 1142 -6.30 20.49 -24.39
CA GLY A 1142 -5.36 21.17 -25.29
C GLY A 1142 -6.04 21.93 -26.43
N VAL A 1143 -5.36 22.92 -27.00
CA VAL A 1143 -5.86 23.75 -28.10
C VAL A 1143 -5.90 22.95 -29.40
N ILE A 1144 -7.04 22.97 -30.10
CA ILE A 1144 -7.23 22.26 -31.38
C ILE A 1144 -7.26 23.27 -32.52
N THR A 1145 -6.25 23.24 -33.40
CA THR A 1145 -6.16 24.11 -34.58
C THR A 1145 -6.21 23.27 -35.85
N ALA A 1146 -7.10 23.60 -36.81
CA ALA A 1146 -7.19 22.87 -38.08
C ALA A 1146 -7.48 23.77 -39.28
N SER A 1147 -6.78 23.55 -40.39
CA SER A 1147 -7.03 24.29 -41.64
C SER A 1147 -8.19 23.74 -42.49
N THR A 1148 -8.95 22.77 -41.98
CA THR A 1148 -10.28 22.42 -42.51
C THR A 1148 -11.28 22.22 -41.37
N TYR A 1149 -11.23 21.06 -40.68
CA TYR A 1149 -12.21 20.65 -39.68
C TYR A 1149 -11.54 20.48 -38.31
N ALA A 1150 -11.87 21.35 -37.36
CA ALA A 1150 -11.41 21.26 -35.99
C ALA A 1150 -12.51 20.70 -35.08
N GLY A 1151 -12.21 19.65 -34.33
CA GLY A 1151 -13.15 18.98 -33.43
C GLY A 1151 -12.63 18.86 -32.01
N GLY A 1152 -13.39 19.28 -31.00
CA GLY A 1152 -12.96 19.16 -29.61
C GLY A 1152 -12.64 17.71 -29.18
N ILE A 1153 -13.33 16.71 -29.73
CA ILE A 1153 -13.03 15.28 -29.49
C ILE A 1153 -12.60 14.56 -30.77
N VAL A 1154 -13.30 14.80 -31.89
CA VAL A 1154 -13.09 14.09 -33.16
C VAL A 1154 -13.00 15.08 -34.33
N GLY A 1155 -11.92 15.03 -35.12
CA GLY A 1155 -11.79 15.85 -36.33
C GLY A 1155 -12.85 15.50 -37.38
N GLU A 1156 -12.94 14.24 -37.77
CA GLU A 1156 -13.96 13.74 -38.72
C GLU A 1156 -14.51 12.35 -38.35
N THR A 1157 -15.82 12.12 -38.53
CA THR A 1157 -16.42 10.77 -38.45
C THR A 1157 -16.57 10.15 -39.83
N TYR A 1158 -16.33 8.84 -39.94
CA TYR A 1158 -16.27 8.16 -41.24
C TYR A 1158 -17.65 7.76 -41.79
N SER A 1159 -17.90 8.03 -43.07
CA SER A 1159 -19.19 7.73 -43.73
C SER A 1159 -19.51 6.23 -43.75
N GLY A 1160 -20.78 5.87 -43.57
CA GLY A 1160 -21.25 4.49 -43.54
C GLY A 1160 -20.84 3.69 -42.28
N LYS A 1161 -20.37 4.36 -41.22
CA LYS A 1161 -20.07 3.76 -39.91
C LYS A 1161 -21.03 4.26 -38.83
N THR A 1162 -21.08 3.52 -37.71
CA THR A 1162 -21.70 3.97 -36.46
C THR A 1162 -20.60 4.39 -35.50
N VAL A 1163 -20.68 5.62 -34.97
CA VAL A 1163 -19.66 6.20 -34.09
C VAL A 1163 -20.37 6.85 -32.91
N ASN A 1164 -20.34 6.24 -31.72
CA ASN A 1164 -20.91 6.87 -30.53
C ASN A 1164 -19.83 7.62 -29.74
N ILE A 1165 -20.09 8.88 -29.40
CA ILE A 1165 -19.23 9.68 -28.53
C ILE A 1165 -20.01 9.90 -27.24
N THR A 1166 -19.57 9.26 -26.15
CA THR A 1166 -20.43 9.09 -24.95
C THR A 1166 -19.70 9.52 -23.68
N ASN A 1167 -20.30 10.44 -22.93
CA ASN A 1167 -19.77 11.03 -21.70
C ASN A 1167 -18.39 11.69 -21.88
N CYS A 1168 -18.13 12.24 -23.06
CA CYS A 1168 -16.92 13.01 -23.35
C CYS A 1168 -17.13 14.50 -23.09
N PHE A 1169 -16.04 15.27 -22.93
CA PHE A 1169 -16.08 16.74 -22.82
C PHE A 1169 -14.82 17.39 -23.42
N ASN A 1170 -14.95 18.61 -23.93
CA ASN A 1170 -13.84 19.45 -24.37
C ASN A 1170 -13.91 20.80 -23.65
N ILE A 1171 -12.77 21.24 -23.13
CA ILE A 1171 -12.56 22.57 -22.54
C ILE A 1171 -11.44 23.35 -23.25
N GLY A 1172 -10.66 22.70 -24.13
CA GLY A 1172 -9.68 23.39 -24.96
C GLY A 1172 -10.35 24.20 -26.07
N SER A 1173 -9.73 25.29 -26.50
CA SER A 1173 -10.22 26.07 -27.64
C SER A 1173 -10.13 25.26 -28.93
N VAL A 1174 -11.06 25.51 -29.86
CA VAL A 1174 -11.17 24.81 -31.15
C VAL A 1174 -11.25 25.88 -32.24
N ASP A 1175 -10.26 25.92 -33.14
CA ASP A 1175 -10.16 26.87 -34.25
C ASP A 1175 -10.05 26.09 -35.57
N GLY A 1176 -11.10 26.19 -36.40
CA GLY A 1176 -11.24 25.44 -37.65
C GLY A 1176 -11.60 26.35 -38.82
N THR A 1177 -10.70 26.51 -39.80
CA THR A 1177 -10.88 27.53 -40.86
C THR A 1177 -12.03 27.24 -41.84
N THR A 1178 -12.46 25.98 -41.98
CA THR A 1178 -13.61 25.60 -42.83
C THR A 1178 -14.84 25.24 -41.99
N ALA A 1179 -14.66 24.48 -40.91
CA ALA A 1179 -15.68 24.32 -39.87
C ALA A 1179 -15.05 23.97 -38.52
N GLU A 1180 -15.59 24.58 -37.46
CA GLU A 1180 -15.26 24.32 -36.06
C GLU A 1180 -16.44 23.60 -35.39
N GLY A 1181 -16.17 22.54 -34.64
CA GLY A 1181 -17.20 21.76 -33.95
C GLY A 1181 -16.74 21.37 -32.55
N LEU A 1182 -17.58 21.63 -31.55
CA LEU A 1182 -17.21 21.51 -30.15
C LEU A 1182 -16.97 20.04 -29.75
N VAL A 1183 -17.61 19.10 -30.46
CA VAL A 1183 -17.35 17.66 -30.35
C VAL A 1183 -16.72 17.12 -31.62
N ILE A 1184 -17.33 17.42 -32.78
CA ILE A 1184 -16.98 16.81 -34.07
C ILE A 1184 -16.73 17.92 -35.11
N GLY A 1185 -15.55 17.99 -35.71
CA GLY A 1185 -15.29 18.96 -36.79
C GLY A 1185 -16.17 18.72 -38.02
N ASN A 1186 -16.15 17.49 -38.55
CA ASN A 1186 -16.96 17.06 -39.69
C ASN A 1186 -17.67 15.73 -39.45
N HIS A 1187 -19.00 15.75 -39.45
CA HIS A 1187 -19.82 14.58 -39.17
C HIS A 1187 -20.38 13.92 -40.44
N LYS A 1188 -19.90 12.71 -40.77
CA LYS A 1188 -20.38 11.89 -41.91
C LYS A 1188 -20.97 10.53 -41.51
N ALA A 1189 -20.75 10.09 -40.28
CA ALA A 1189 -21.24 8.81 -39.76
C ALA A 1189 -22.74 8.84 -39.40
N THR A 1190 -23.28 7.72 -38.93
CA THR A 1190 -24.45 7.72 -38.05
C THR A 1190 -23.96 7.72 -36.60
N SER A 1191 -24.39 8.68 -35.79
CA SER A 1191 -23.86 8.85 -34.43
C SER A 1191 -24.93 9.14 -33.39
N THR A 1192 -24.77 8.52 -32.22
CA THR A 1192 -25.31 9.06 -30.97
C THR A 1192 -24.20 9.82 -30.27
N VAL A 1193 -24.43 11.08 -29.94
CA VAL A 1193 -23.52 11.90 -29.15
C VAL A 1193 -24.20 12.20 -27.82
N SER A 1194 -23.54 11.80 -26.73
CA SER A 1194 -23.91 12.16 -25.36
C SER A 1194 -22.70 12.82 -24.74
N TYR A 1195 -22.78 14.13 -24.51
CA TYR A 1195 -21.61 14.99 -24.38
C TYR A 1195 -21.96 16.21 -23.52
N PHE A 1196 -20.99 16.72 -22.76
CA PHE A 1196 -21.17 17.85 -21.85
C PHE A 1196 -20.76 19.17 -22.53
N TYR A 1197 -21.71 20.10 -22.75
CA TYR A 1197 -21.43 21.40 -23.36
C TYR A 1197 -22.41 22.51 -23.00
N ASP A 1198 -21.90 23.75 -22.95
CA ASP A 1198 -22.68 24.98 -22.84
C ASP A 1198 -23.53 25.29 -24.08
N LEU A 1199 -24.81 24.94 -24.03
CA LEU A 1199 -25.86 25.93 -24.32
C LEU A 1199 -27.20 25.48 -23.73
N VAL A 1200 -28.03 26.44 -23.32
CA VAL A 1200 -29.46 26.19 -23.15
C VAL A 1200 -30.05 25.95 -24.54
N ASN A 1201 -30.39 24.69 -24.85
CA ASN A 1201 -30.63 24.14 -26.20
C ASN A 1201 -29.40 24.20 -27.13
N PRO A 1202 -28.64 23.10 -27.30
CA PRO A 1202 -27.62 23.01 -28.33
C PRO A 1202 -28.29 22.89 -29.71
N ASP A 1203 -28.24 23.96 -30.50
CA ASP A 1203 -28.46 23.82 -31.94
C ASP A 1203 -27.41 22.85 -32.51
N VAL A 1204 -27.82 21.91 -33.38
CA VAL A 1204 -26.98 20.78 -33.81
C VAL A 1204 -25.69 21.24 -34.54
N SER A 1205 -25.67 22.48 -35.05
CA SER A 1205 -24.51 23.15 -35.63
C SER A 1205 -23.42 23.55 -34.62
N SER A 1206 -23.68 23.51 -33.31
CA SER A 1206 -22.66 23.74 -32.27
C SER A 1206 -21.86 22.46 -31.97
N VAL A 1207 -22.57 21.33 -31.88
CA VAL A 1207 -21.99 20.00 -31.58
C VAL A 1207 -21.09 19.53 -32.73
N CYS A 1208 -21.49 19.79 -33.98
CA CYS A 1208 -20.68 19.49 -35.16
C CYS A 1208 -20.63 20.66 -36.16
N GLY A 1209 -19.41 21.02 -36.60
CA GLY A 1209 -19.20 22.17 -37.49
C GLY A 1209 -19.72 21.94 -38.91
N ALA A 1210 -19.32 20.82 -39.52
CA ALA A 1210 -19.86 20.35 -40.80
C ALA A 1210 -20.69 19.07 -40.58
N LYS A 1211 -21.81 18.94 -41.31
CA LYS A 1211 -22.74 17.81 -41.16
C LYS A 1211 -23.25 17.29 -42.51
N THR A 1212 -22.94 16.02 -42.79
CA THR A 1212 -23.52 15.23 -43.90
C THR A 1212 -24.11 13.90 -43.43
N GLY A 1213 -23.74 13.44 -42.23
CA GLY A 1213 -24.28 12.25 -41.57
C GLY A 1213 -25.47 12.53 -40.63
N SER A 1214 -26.10 11.45 -40.16
CA SER A 1214 -27.16 11.53 -39.14
C SER A 1214 -26.57 11.58 -37.74
N ILE A 1215 -27.05 12.49 -36.90
CA ILE A 1215 -26.60 12.66 -35.51
C ILE A 1215 -27.83 12.78 -34.60
N THR A 1216 -27.81 12.02 -33.51
CA THR A 1216 -28.74 12.16 -32.38
C THR A 1216 -27.93 12.68 -31.20
N VAL A 1217 -28.37 13.79 -30.59
CA VAL A 1217 -27.71 14.40 -29.43
C VAL A 1217 -28.60 14.16 -28.21
N ASN A 1218 -28.07 13.48 -27.19
CA ASN A 1218 -28.79 13.12 -25.97
C ASN A 1218 -28.05 13.65 -24.73
N ASN A 1219 -28.78 14.14 -23.73
CA ASN A 1219 -28.26 14.51 -22.41
C ASN A 1219 -27.06 15.50 -22.42
N THR A 1220 -27.24 16.67 -23.03
CA THR A 1220 -26.29 17.79 -22.88
C THR A 1220 -26.55 18.57 -21.60
N TYR A 1221 -25.62 18.49 -20.65
CA TYR A 1221 -25.56 19.38 -19.49
C TYR A 1221 -24.68 20.59 -19.82
N GLY A 1222 -25.18 21.81 -19.59
CA GLY A 1222 -24.56 23.06 -20.06
C GLY A 1222 -24.14 24.03 -18.96
N PHE A 1223 -23.10 24.82 -19.27
CA PHE A 1223 -22.40 25.69 -18.33
C PHE A 1223 -22.20 27.09 -18.92
N SER A 1224 -23.13 28.04 -18.70
CA SER A 1224 -23.04 29.37 -19.31
C SER A 1224 -21.67 30.05 -19.09
N MET A 1225 -20.99 30.33 -20.22
CA MET A 1225 -19.81 31.19 -20.33
C MET A 1225 -20.16 32.37 -21.26
N THR A 1226 -20.37 33.56 -20.69
CA THR A 1226 -20.62 34.78 -21.48
C THR A 1226 -19.33 35.32 -22.09
N GLU A 1227 -18.91 34.75 -23.22
CA GLU A 1227 -18.32 35.40 -24.41
C GLU A 1227 -17.57 34.39 -25.28
N SER A 1228 -17.73 34.50 -26.59
CA SER A 1228 -16.98 33.71 -27.57
C SER A 1228 -15.55 34.24 -27.71
N VAL A 1229 -14.60 33.63 -27.00
CA VAL A 1229 -13.18 34.02 -27.09
C VAL A 1229 -12.62 33.62 -28.46
N LYS A 1230 -12.58 34.57 -29.39
CA LYS A 1230 -11.78 34.48 -30.61
C LYS A 1230 -10.46 35.23 -30.41
N THR A 1231 -9.36 34.50 -30.60
CA THR A 1231 -7.97 34.97 -30.69
C THR A 1231 -7.32 35.58 -29.43
N ASN A 1232 -6.14 35.03 -29.10
CA ASN A 1232 -4.98 35.67 -28.46
C ASN A 1232 -4.99 36.13 -26.98
N ASP A 1233 -6.12 36.16 -26.26
CA ASP A 1233 -6.12 36.47 -24.81
C ASP A 1233 -6.22 35.20 -23.93
N VAL A 1234 -5.13 34.42 -23.85
CA VAL A 1234 -5.06 33.19 -23.03
C VAL A 1234 -4.91 33.47 -21.52
N GLU A 1235 -4.39 34.64 -21.13
CA GLU A 1235 -4.16 34.99 -19.73
C GLU A 1235 -5.43 35.34 -18.91
N LYS A 1236 -6.59 35.57 -19.53
CA LYS A 1236 -7.76 36.18 -18.85
C LYS A 1236 -9.11 35.52 -19.03
N THR A 1237 -9.16 34.20 -19.25
CA THR A 1237 -10.38 33.42 -18.94
C THR A 1237 -10.27 32.76 -17.57
N SER A 1238 -11.24 33.05 -16.70
CA SER A 1238 -11.15 32.77 -15.26
C SER A 1238 -11.08 31.27 -14.96
N LYS A 1239 -9.96 30.84 -14.37
CA LYS A 1239 -9.73 29.49 -13.79
C LYS A 1239 -10.70 29.08 -12.67
N ALA A 1240 -11.74 29.87 -12.36
CA ALA A 1240 -12.44 29.84 -11.06
C ALA A 1240 -13.85 29.21 -11.02
N ASN A 1241 -14.44 28.77 -12.15
CA ASN A 1241 -15.89 28.45 -12.21
C ASN A 1241 -16.27 27.04 -12.71
N ILE A 1242 -15.32 26.09 -12.70
CA ILE A 1242 -15.55 24.70 -13.14
C ILE A 1242 -16.02 23.80 -11.98
N LYS A 1243 -15.52 24.00 -10.75
CA LYS A 1243 -15.87 23.22 -9.54
C LYS A 1243 -17.38 23.19 -9.21
N THR A 1244 -18.07 24.33 -9.31
CA THR A 1244 -19.42 24.53 -8.73
C THR A 1244 -20.58 23.89 -9.51
N LYS A 1245 -20.31 23.17 -10.60
CA LYS A 1245 -21.33 22.83 -11.59
C LYS A 1245 -21.39 21.35 -12.01
N PHE A 1246 -20.49 20.49 -11.55
CA PHE A 1246 -20.64 19.03 -11.71
C PHE A 1246 -21.61 18.50 -10.64
N THR A 1247 -22.80 18.04 -11.06
CA THR A 1247 -23.80 17.50 -10.14
C THR A 1247 -23.40 16.12 -9.59
N ASN A 1248 -24.05 15.69 -8.50
CA ASN A 1248 -23.79 14.38 -7.88
C ASN A 1248 -24.02 13.20 -8.84
N ASP A 1249 -24.84 13.38 -9.88
CA ASP A 1249 -25.16 12.34 -10.89
C ASP A 1249 -24.16 12.29 -12.07
N SER A 1250 -23.24 13.25 -12.17
CA SER A 1250 -22.18 13.23 -13.18
C SER A 1250 -21.18 12.11 -12.90
N ILE A 1251 -20.75 11.35 -13.92
CA ILE A 1251 -19.60 10.42 -13.78
C ILE A 1251 -18.27 11.15 -13.57
N TRP A 1252 -18.24 12.46 -13.83
CA TRP A 1252 -17.12 13.35 -13.61
C TRP A 1252 -17.27 14.11 -12.29
N THR A 1253 -16.14 14.39 -11.64
CA THR A 1253 -15.93 15.06 -10.34
C THR A 1253 -14.84 16.13 -10.51
N THR A 1254 -14.67 17.02 -9.54
CA THR A 1254 -13.54 17.97 -9.48
C THR A 1254 -12.89 17.89 -8.10
N SER A 1255 -11.62 17.51 -8.05
CA SER A 1255 -10.82 17.47 -6.82
C SER A 1255 -10.44 18.88 -6.36
N GLU A 1256 -10.14 19.03 -5.06
CA GLU A 1256 -9.65 20.31 -4.54
C GLU A 1256 -8.25 20.61 -5.06
N GLY A 1257 -7.98 21.88 -5.38
CA GLY A 1257 -6.73 22.32 -6.03
C GLY A 1257 -6.72 22.27 -7.56
N TYR A 1258 -7.68 21.60 -8.24
CA TYR A 1258 -7.65 21.43 -9.71
C TYR A 1258 -8.90 21.98 -10.41
N ASN A 1259 -8.68 22.61 -11.58
CA ASN A 1259 -9.72 23.24 -12.40
C ASN A 1259 -10.21 22.36 -13.55
N TYR A 1260 -10.02 21.04 -13.46
CA TYR A 1260 -10.31 20.09 -14.53
C TYR A 1260 -11.16 18.92 -14.02
N PRO A 1261 -12.08 18.37 -14.84
CA PRO A 1261 -12.93 17.24 -14.43
C PRO A 1261 -12.16 15.92 -14.44
N ASP A 1262 -12.35 15.11 -13.40
CA ASP A 1262 -11.78 13.78 -13.18
C ASP A 1262 -12.91 12.72 -13.05
N LEU A 1263 -12.64 11.43 -13.18
CA LEU A 1263 -13.66 10.36 -13.14
C LEU A 1263 -13.93 9.87 -11.71
N LYS A 1264 -15.22 9.81 -11.31
CA LYS A 1264 -15.64 9.31 -9.99
C LYS A 1264 -15.21 7.85 -9.82
N GLY A 1265 -14.46 7.59 -8.74
CA GLY A 1265 -14.00 6.25 -8.36
C GLY A 1265 -12.71 5.76 -9.04
N ASN A 1266 -11.98 6.61 -9.76
CA ASN A 1266 -10.73 6.20 -10.41
C ASN A 1266 -9.50 6.50 -9.52
N SER A 1267 -9.10 5.57 -8.65
CA SER A 1267 -7.98 5.70 -7.71
C SER A 1267 -6.58 5.62 -8.34
N VAL A 1268 -6.45 5.87 -9.65
CA VAL A 1268 -5.24 5.58 -10.45
C VAL A 1268 -4.49 6.87 -10.88
N VAL A 1269 -4.97 8.05 -10.46
CA VAL A 1269 -4.35 9.37 -10.76
C VAL A 1269 -3.56 9.92 -9.55
N THR A 1270 -3.02 9.04 -8.71
CA THR A 1270 -2.19 9.45 -7.55
C THR A 1270 -0.75 9.82 -7.94
N ASN A 1271 -0.24 9.32 -9.07
CA ASN A 1271 1.09 9.69 -9.58
C ASN A 1271 0.97 10.66 -10.78
N LYS A 1272 0.86 11.96 -10.49
CA LYS A 1272 1.29 13.04 -11.41
C LYS A 1272 2.76 13.36 -11.10
N PRO A 1273 3.62 13.63 -12.11
CA PRO A 1273 4.99 14.06 -11.85
C PRO A 1273 5.03 15.49 -11.28
N ASP A 1274 5.91 15.73 -10.30
CA ASP A 1274 6.09 17.03 -9.60
C ASP A 1274 6.67 18.17 -10.47
N SER A 1275 6.67 18.00 -11.79
CA SER A 1275 7.24 18.94 -12.76
C SER A 1275 6.28 19.17 -13.93
N PHE A 1276 5.20 19.90 -13.65
CA PHE A 1276 4.47 20.64 -14.68
C PHE A 1276 4.32 22.11 -14.28
N ILE A 1277 5.48 22.78 -14.20
CA ILE A 1277 5.54 24.21 -14.46
C ILE A 1277 5.08 24.38 -15.91
N LEU A 1278 3.93 25.05 -16.11
CA LEU A 1278 3.55 25.54 -17.43
C LEU A 1278 4.66 26.45 -17.94
N PRO A 1279 5.06 26.40 -19.22
CA PRO A 1279 5.78 27.53 -19.81
C PRO A 1279 4.99 28.81 -19.55
N GLU A 1280 5.70 29.91 -19.26
CA GLU A 1280 5.09 31.26 -19.16
C GLU A 1280 4.31 31.63 -20.43
#